data_AF-A0A6N0ZFN9-F1
#
_entry.id   AF-A0A6N0ZFN9-F1
#
_cell.length_a   1.000
_cell.length_b   1.000
_cell.length_c   1.000
_cell.angle_alpha   90.00
_cell.angle_beta   90.00
_cell.angle_gamma   90.00
#
_symmetry.space_group_name_H-M   'P 1'
#
loop_
_entity.id
_entity.type
_entity.pdbx_description
1 polymer ?
#
loop_
_entity_poly.entity_id
_entity_poly.type
_entity_poly.pdbx_seq_one_letter_code
_entity_poly.pdbx_strand_id
1 'polypeptide(L)'
;MNRLKLPVPDNGASRQGVAGQATYNDPLLASHYWYLGDASGAVKGANVQRVWDDYRGAGVIVAVIDDGVEYTHPDLAANYRSGLDYDTLDLDADPFPGNSSDRHGTAVSGVIAAALNNGTGGAGVAPEAGLVGYRIGFGANGTLQQVLDAFELLMAVDVANNSWGFDGYFGDNFLDPDFAPIGDALATALAAGRGGLGTIVVMAAGNGRTSGQDVNYHGFQNHRGTIAVAATDSGGNVTYYSTPGAALLVAAPGHGITTTDRVGGEGYASGDYATVNGTSFAAPVVSGIAALMLDANPGLGWRDVQEILAATAVRTGSPASWSFNAADNWNGGAMHVSHDYGFGLVDALAAVRVAESWRSVATSGNEWVAEGMHYPVSPIAIPDGGSVSSTITLAAGLRIDRVEVDLALAHPYLSQVRVTLTAPDGTESVLVNNPSTSGNIYFTFSTTRDWGEFSGGDWTLAVTDTQVGATGVVYAWGIRAYGDLAGDDTYLYTAEFATLAAADASRRTLSDAGGMDAINTAAIAGDTLLDLRPGHVSLLAGQAVTIAAGTIIENSDSGDGNDTLIGNDAANSLRGWRGNDFLDGGTGVDTLDGGAGDDVYVVDVAADVIVERPGGGTDTVRTTLASYLLGLELENLAFIGTGNFKGTGNAAANVMDGGAGNDSLNGGLGADLLRGGPGDDTYTVDDAGDSVVEQLGEGNDWVYSSLSWTLGANLERLVLSGSSPISATGNELANVLYGQNNGAANALSGGLGDDAYYVGVNDVVVEAAGEGTDILYSTFNWALGANVERLYLYGSAPVAGTGNDLANVLYGNQNPAANVLTGGLGGDAYYVGSNDGIVEVAGQGTDSAYCYGDYTLATGVSVEYLYLNVTTGQTLTGNELANNLRGNNGNDTLIGLEGNDTLDGKLGADLLRGGAGDDTYTVDDAGDSVVELFGEGNDCVYSSLSWTLGANLERLVLSGSSAISATGNELANVLYGQNNGAANVLSGGLGDDAYYVGVNDVVVEAAGEGTDILYSTFNWALGANVERLYLYGSAPVAGTGNDLANVLYGNQNPAANVLTGGLGGDAYYVGSNDGIVEVAGQGTDSAYCYGDYTLATGVSVEYLYLNVTTGQTLTGNELANNLRGNNGNDTLTGLDGNDTLSGALGADVLDGGQGNDTLAGGLGNDTLTGGNGADIFRFDTALDATINLDAVIGFSSVDDSFQLENGIFTSLTQTGTLAAGSLVIGTAALDANDYLIYDSTTGALFYDPDGNGAGGAVQFAVLSTNLALTNLDFVVT
;
A
#
# COMPACT_ATOMS: atom_id res chain seq x y z
N MET A 1 28.53 8.58 7.78
CA MET A 1 28.00 8.03 9.05
C MET A 1 26.61 7.40 8.94
N ASN A 2 25.84 7.57 7.85
CA ASN A 2 24.55 6.86 7.67
C ASN A 2 24.67 5.48 6.96
N ARG A 3 25.85 5.06 6.50
CA ARG A 3 26.08 3.74 5.85
C ARG A 3 25.85 2.52 6.77
N LEU A 4 25.73 2.73 8.08
CA LEU A 4 25.61 1.68 9.11
C LEU A 4 24.18 1.54 9.70
N LYS A 5 23.18 2.25 9.16
CA LYS A 5 21.79 2.06 9.59
C LYS A 5 21.18 0.90 8.82
N LEU A 6 21.21 -0.28 9.43
CA LEU A 6 20.39 -1.42 9.04
C LEU A 6 18.91 -1.11 9.35
N PRO A 7 18.03 -1.23 8.35
CA PRO A 7 16.80 -1.97 8.54
C PRO A 7 16.76 -3.11 7.51
N VAL A 8 16.90 -4.35 7.99
CA VAL A 8 16.26 -5.49 7.35
C VAL A 8 15.13 -5.91 8.30
N PRO A 9 13.93 -6.23 7.81
CA PRO A 9 12.87 -6.79 8.63
C PRO A 9 13.37 -8.06 9.32
N ASP A 10 13.39 -8.04 10.66
CA ASP A 10 13.57 -9.22 11.51
C ASP A 10 12.32 -10.09 11.37
N ASN A 11 12.26 -10.87 10.29
CA ASN A 11 11.39 -12.02 10.21
C ASN A 11 12.06 -13.07 11.09
N GLY A 12 11.67 -13.12 12.37
CA GLY A 12 12.26 -13.93 13.44
C GLY A 12 12.25 -15.46 13.23
N ALA A 13 12.71 -15.95 12.08
CA ALA A 13 13.28 -17.27 11.93
C ALA A 13 14.62 -17.24 12.66
N SER A 14 14.78 -18.16 13.60
CA SER A 14 16.00 -18.39 14.36
C SER A 14 17.25 -18.23 13.49
N ARG A 15 18.23 -17.49 14.01
CA ARG A 15 19.67 -17.74 13.84
C ARG A 15 19.88 -19.24 13.66
N GLN A 16 19.93 -19.72 12.42
CA GLN A 16 20.11 -21.13 12.16
C GLN A 16 21.56 -21.41 12.51
N GLY A 17 21.75 -21.95 13.71
CA GLY A 17 23.05 -22.44 14.13
C GLY A 17 23.54 -23.40 13.07
N VAL A 18 24.84 -23.27 12.75
CA VAL A 18 25.72 -24.25 12.11
C VAL A 18 24.97 -25.54 11.80
N ALA A 19 24.66 -25.75 10.51
CA ALA A 19 24.08 -27.01 10.04
C ALA A 19 24.79 -28.17 10.75
N GLY A 20 24.01 -29.02 11.44
CA GLY A 20 24.59 -30.11 12.21
C GLY A 20 25.39 -31.02 11.28
N GLN A 21 26.66 -31.25 11.64
CA GLN A 21 27.57 -32.12 10.90
C GLN A 21 26.89 -33.44 10.48
N ALA A 22 27.12 -33.88 9.24
CA ALA A 22 26.51 -35.09 8.72
C ALA A 22 26.80 -36.33 9.59
N THR A 23 25.81 -37.22 9.72
CA THR A 23 25.97 -38.47 10.47
C THR A 23 26.37 -39.60 9.54
N TYR A 24 27.49 -40.29 9.82
CA TYR A 24 28.02 -41.40 9.01
C TYR A 24 27.83 -42.75 9.72
N ASN A 25 27.61 -43.83 8.95
CA ASN A 25 27.20 -45.13 9.49
C ASN A 25 28.35 -46.14 9.72
N ASP A 26 29.61 -45.74 9.56
CA ASP A 26 30.74 -46.66 9.67
C ASP A 26 30.99 -47.06 11.14
N PRO A 27 31.01 -48.37 11.45
CA PRO A 27 30.88 -48.88 12.81
C PRO A 27 32.07 -48.53 13.74
N LEU A 28 33.26 -48.30 13.19
CA LEU A 28 34.47 -48.01 13.98
C LEU A 28 34.74 -46.50 14.12
N LEU A 29 34.15 -45.65 13.28
CA LEU A 29 34.46 -44.22 13.16
C LEU A 29 34.34 -43.48 14.50
N ALA A 30 33.20 -43.61 15.20
CA ALA A 30 32.94 -42.87 16.44
C ALA A 30 33.74 -43.36 17.66
N SER A 31 34.32 -44.56 17.62
CA SER A 31 34.90 -45.22 18.80
C SER A 31 36.41 -45.44 18.75
N HIS A 32 37.02 -45.41 17.56
CA HIS A 32 38.43 -45.78 17.37
C HIS A 32 39.23 -44.79 16.51
N TYR A 33 38.58 -43.97 15.69
CA TYR A 33 39.23 -43.03 14.75
C TYR A 33 39.40 -41.63 15.36
N TRP A 34 39.94 -41.57 16.58
CA TRP A 34 40.12 -40.32 17.33
C TRP A 34 40.96 -39.28 16.57
N TYR A 35 41.88 -39.74 15.72
CA TYR A 35 42.81 -38.90 14.96
C TYR A 35 42.11 -38.06 13.88
N LEU A 36 40.86 -38.35 13.53
CA LEU A 36 40.07 -37.55 12.59
C LEU A 36 39.30 -36.41 13.30
N GLY A 37 39.17 -36.48 14.62
CA GLY A 37 38.48 -35.47 15.44
C GLY A 37 39.28 -34.17 15.61
N ASP A 38 38.71 -33.22 16.35
CA ASP A 38 39.23 -31.86 16.58
C ASP A 38 40.71 -31.82 17.07
N ALA A 39 41.50 -30.89 16.55
CA ALA A 39 42.90 -30.65 16.91
C ALA A 39 43.09 -29.79 18.17
N SER A 40 42.08 -29.00 18.53
CA SER A 40 42.09 -28.03 19.63
C SER A 40 41.53 -28.58 20.96
N GLY A 41 40.87 -29.75 20.92
CA GLY A 41 40.22 -30.40 22.07
C GLY A 41 41.15 -31.12 23.06
N ALA A 42 40.53 -31.80 24.04
CA ALA A 42 41.25 -32.60 25.05
C ALA A 42 41.89 -33.88 24.49
N VAL A 43 41.33 -34.38 23.38
CA VAL A 43 41.94 -35.38 22.48
C VAL A 43 42.30 -34.61 21.22
N LYS A 44 43.57 -34.67 20.80
CA LYS A 44 44.12 -33.80 19.75
C LYS A 44 44.27 -34.53 18.42
N GLY A 45 43.21 -34.56 17.62
CA GLY A 45 43.22 -35.13 16.26
C GLY A 45 43.69 -34.13 15.20
N ALA A 46 43.37 -34.40 13.93
CA ALA A 46 43.74 -33.58 12.78
C ALA A 46 42.58 -32.72 12.23
N ASN A 47 41.44 -32.63 12.94
CA ASN A 47 40.27 -31.82 12.60
C ASN A 47 39.67 -32.06 11.20
N VAL A 48 39.53 -33.33 10.81
CA VAL A 48 39.17 -33.74 9.44
C VAL A 48 37.66 -33.76 9.22
N GLN A 49 36.90 -34.26 10.20
CA GLN A 49 35.50 -34.65 9.96
C GLN A 49 34.59 -33.48 9.54
N ARG A 50 34.95 -32.23 9.86
CA ARG A 50 34.20 -31.02 9.46
C ARG A 50 34.41 -30.65 7.98
N VAL A 51 35.49 -31.13 7.37
CA VAL A 51 35.80 -30.88 5.96
C VAL A 51 34.90 -31.70 5.04
N TRP A 52 34.49 -32.90 5.47
CA TRP A 52 33.74 -33.87 4.64
C TRP A 52 32.34 -33.42 4.23
N ASP A 53 31.83 -32.33 4.78
CA ASP A 53 30.59 -31.72 4.29
C ASP A 53 30.84 -31.03 2.93
N ASP A 54 32.06 -30.59 2.65
CA ASP A 54 32.46 -29.90 1.41
C ASP A 54 33.41 -30.73 0.53
N TYR A 55 34.47 -31.30 1.11
CA TYR A 55 35.58 -31.95 0.39
C TYR A 55 35.97 -33.29 1.00
N ARG A 56 36.26 -34.27 0.15
CA ARG A 56 36.56 -35.66 0.57
C ARG A 56 37.74 -36.29 -0.18
N GLY A 57 38.44 -35.50 -1.00
CA GLY A 57 39.58 -35.92 -1.81
C GLY A 57 39.19 -36.34 -3.22
N ALA A 58 37.99 -36.02 -3.68
CA ALA A 58 37.49 -36.48 -4.97
C ALA A 58 38.38 -35.96 -6.11
N GLY A 59 38.67 -36.83 -7.08
CA GLY A 59 39.49 -36.48 -8.24
C GLY A 59 41.01 -36.43 -8.01
N VAL A 60 41.47 -36.56 -6.76
CA VAL A 60 42.91 -36.59 -6.42
C VAL A 60 43.42 -38.03 -6.38
N ILE A 61 44.62 -38.29 -6.93
CA ILE A 61 45.27 -39.60 -6.92
C ILE A 61 46.47 -39.61 -5.97
N VAL A 62 46.44 -40.52 -5.00
CA VAL A 62 47.51 -40.72 -4.01
C VAL A 62 48.23 -42.05 -4.27
N ALA A 63 49.53 -41.99 -4.56
CA ALA A 63 50.40 -43.15 -4.58
C ALA A 63 50.87 -43.55 -3.18
N VAL A 64 50.77 -44.84 -2.89
CA VAL A 64 51.36 -45.45 -1.70
C VAL A 64 52.59 -46.24 -2.14
N ILE A 65 53.77 -45.68 -1.88
CA ILE A 65 55.06 -46.34 -2.14
C ILE A 65 55.42 -47.14 -0.88
N ASP A 66 55.21 -48.46 -0.90
CA ASP A 66 55.33 -49.31 0.29
C ASP A 66 55.47 -50.82 -0.06
N ASP A 67 55.23 -51.75 0.87
CA ASP A 67 55.33 -53.22 0.67
C ASP A 67 54.21 -53.86 -0.14
N GLY A 68 53.23 -53.07 -0.61
CA GLY A 68 52.08 -53.50 -1.39
C GLY A 68 50.75 -53.09 -0.77
N VAL A 69 49.69 -53.09 -1.59
CA VAL A 69 48.35 -52.69 -1.16
C VAL A 69 47.35 -53.80 -1.49
N GLU A 70 46.64 -54.30 -0.47
CA GLU A 70 45.52 -55.21 -0.68
C GLU A 70 44.30 -54.44 -1.18
N TYR A 71 44.30 -54.10 -2.45
CA TYR A 71 43.24 -53.31 -3.09
C TYR A 71 41.88 -54.00 -3.13
N THR A 72 41.80 -55.30 -2.82
CA THR A 72 40.53 -56.03 -2.66
C THR A 72 39.89 -55.84 -1.27
N HIS A 73 40.56 -55.14 -0.34
CA HIS A 73 40.00 -54.85 0.98
C HIS A 73 38.65 -54.11 0.84
N PRO A 74 37.58 -54.53 1.54
CA PRO A 74 36.24 -53.94 1.37
C PRO A 74 36.20 -52.42 1.55
N ASP A 75 37.07 -51.90 2.41
CA ASP A 75 37.16 -50.47 2.73
C ASP A 75 38.06 -49.68 1.78
N LEU A 76 38.81 -50.34 0.87
CA LEU A 76 39.72 -49.69 -0.09
C LEU A 76 39.27 -49.85 -1.54
N ALA A 77 38.55 -50.93 -1.85
CA ALA A 77 38.26 -51.36 -3.21
C ALA A 77 37.51 -50.32 -4.07
N ALA A 78 36.65 -49.50 -3.46
CA ALA A 78 35.91 -48.45 -4.17
C ALA A 78 36.83 -47.29 -4.62
N ASN A 79 37.89 -47.03 -3.86
CA ASN A 79 38.80 -45.91 -4.05
C ASN A 79 40.06 -46.30 -4.83
N TYR A 80 40.36 -47.58 -4.94
CA TYR A 80 41.55 -48.04 -5.63
C TYR A 80 41.49 -47.83 -7.16
N ARG A 81 42.64 -47.56 -7.78
CA ARG A 81 42.80 -47.20 -9.20
C ARG A 81 43.95 -47.99 -9.83
N SER A 82 43.72 -49.26 -10.15
CA SER A 82 44.76 -50.18 -10.64
C SER A 82 45.41 -49.83 -11.99
N GLY A 83 44.95 -48.78 -12.68
CA GLY A 83 45.47 -48.40 -14.01
C GLY A 83 46.85 -47.76 -14.00
N LEU A 84 47.34 -47.34 -12.84
CA LEU A 84 48.65 -46.71 -12.68
C LEU A 84 49.62 -47.55 -11.84
N ASP A 85 49.16 -48.69 -11.32
CA ASP A 85 49.90 -49.53 -10.40
C ASP A 85 51.23 -50.05 -10.96
N TYR A 86 52.17 -50.27 -10.06
CA TYR A 86 53.44 -50.90 -10.41
C TYR A 86 54.05 -51.67 -9.25
N ASP A 87 54.46 -52.90 -9.51
CA ASP A 87 55.26 -53.70 -8.60
C ASP A 87 56.71 -53.72 -9.08
N THR A 88 57.56 -52.94 -8.41
CA THR A 88 58.99 -52.87 -8.73
C THR A 88 59.75 -54.11 -8.25
N LEU A 89 59.19 -54.87 -7.30
CA LEU A 89 59.80 -56.07 -6.74
C LEU A 89 59.65 -57.25 -7.69
N ASP A 90 58.44 -57.43 -8.24
CA ASP A 90 58.09 -58.54 -9.14
C ASP A 90 58.05 -58.13 -10.63
N LEU A 91 58.19 -56.83 -10.93
CA LEU A 91 58.25 -56.21 -12.27
C LEU A 91 56.97 -56.41 -13.10
N ASP A 92 55.81 -56.24 -12.47
CA ASP A 92 54.50 -56.26 -13.10
C ASP A 92 53.60 -55.09 -12.64
N ALA A 93 52.32 -55.12 -13.01
CA ALA A 93 51.35 -54.07 -12.68
C ALA A 93 50.41 -54.47 -11.53
N ASP A 94 50.83 -55.41 -10.67
CA ASP A 94 50.03 -55.94 -9.58
C ASP A 94 50.77 -55.79 -8.23
N PRO A 95 50.57 -54.68 -7.50
CA PRO A 95 51.26 -54.39 -6.24
C PRO A 95 50.62 -55.14 -5.06
N PHE A 96 49.90 -56.24 -5.32
CA PHE A 96 49.26 -57.02 -4.29
C PHE A 96 50.32 -57.62 -3.35
N PRO A 97 50.10 -57.55 -2.02
CA PRO A 97 51.11 -58.01 -1.06
C PRO A 97 51.40 -59.52 -1.19
N GLY A 98 52.68 -59.86 -1.36
CA GLY A 98 53.14 -61.21 -1.71
C GLY A 98 53.27 -62.17 -0.53
N ASN A 99 53.31 -61.68 0.71
CA ASN A 99 53.38 -62.48 1.93
C ASN A 99 52.84 -61.73 3.16
N SER A 100 52.79 -62.35 4.34
CA SER A 100 52.23 -61.74 5.57
C SER A 100 53.11 -60.70 6.27
N SER A 101 54.36 -60.54 5.84
CA SER A 101 55.16 -59.38 6.20
C SER A 101 54.85 -58.14 5.37
N ASP A 102 54.19 -58.31 4.22
CA ASP A 102 53.74 -57.24 3.34
C ASP A 102 52.32 -56.80 3.79
N ARG A 103 52.26 -55.99 4.84
CA ARG A 103 51.01 -55.57 5.49
C ARG A 103 50.96 -54.08 5.76
N HIS A 104 52.08 -53.39 5.58
CA HIS A 104 52.23 -52.00 5.95
C HIS A 104 51.52 -51.07 4.96
N GLY A 105 51.68 -51.27 3.66
CA GLY A 105 51.03 -50.47 2.62
C GLY A 105 49.51 -50.50 2.69
N THR A 106 48.89 -51.68 2.91
CA THR A 106 47.43 -51.78 3.13
C THR A 106 46.96 -50.93 4.32
N ALA A 107 47.70 -50.91 5.43
CA ALA A 107 47.34 -50.13 6.61
C ALA A 107 47.53 -48.62 6.39
N VAL A 108 48.59 -48.24 5.67
CA VAL A 108 48.84 -46.86 5.24
C VAL A 108 47.72 -46.35 4.32
N SER A 109 47.29 -47.16 3.35
CA SER A 109 46.19 -46.82 2.44
C SER A 109 44.89 -46.52 3.16
N GLY A 110 44.54 -47.25 4.23
CA GLY A 110 43.33 -47.01 5.01
C GLY A 110 43.32 -45.69 5.75
N VAL A 111 44.49 -45.21 6.22
CA VAL A 111 44.59 -43.90 6.87
C VAL A 111 44.29 -42.79 5.85
N ILE A 112 44.72 -42.97 4.60
CA ILE A 112 44.53 -41.98 3.54
C ILE A 112 43.08 -42.00 3.06
N ALA A 113 42.57 -43.15 2.58
CA ALA A 113 41.33 -43.20 1.81
C ALA A 113 40.52 -44.49 2.03
N ALA A 114 40.42 -44.97 3.27
CA ALA A 114 39.32 -45.88 3.61
C ALA A 114 37.96 -45.21 3.34
N ALA A 115 37.06 -45.92 2.66
CA ALA A 115 35.84 -45.33 2.11
C ALA A 115 34.82 -44.98 3.21
N LEU A 116 34.28 -43.76 3.14
CA LEU A 116 33.32 -43.24 4.11
C LEU A 116 31.90 -43.72 3.80
N ASN A 117 31.12 -43.99 4.86
CA ASN A 117 29.71 -44.32 4.84
C ASN A 117 29.35 -45.55 4.00
N ASN A 118 30.23 -46.56 3.98
CA ASN A 118 30.03 -47.82 3.26
C ASN A 118 29.49 -48.95 4.18
N GLY A 119 29.39 -48.69 5.49
CA GLY A 119 28.87 -49.64 6.48
C GLY A 119 29.89 -50.68 6.98
N THR A 120 31.17 -50.49 6.67
CA THR A 120 32.30 -51.33 7.08
C THR A 120 33.36 -50.42 7.72
N GLY A 121 34.13 -50.91 8.69
CA GLY A 121 35.34 -50.19 9.12
C GLY A 121 35.10 -48.79 9.68
N GLY A 122 35.96 -47.87 9.28
CA GLY A 122 35.94 -46.45 9.64
C GLY A 122 36.02 -45.58 8.39
N ALA A 123 36.92 -44.59 8.37
CA ALA A 123 37.17 -43.77 7.18
C ALA A 123 38.62 -43.29 7.15
N GLY A 124 39.13 -43.05 5.95
CA GLY A 124 40.40 -42.36 5.73
C GLY A 124 40.22 -40.85 5.89
N VAL A 125 41.32 -40.11 5.89
CA VAL A 125 41.29 -38.64 5.92
C VAL A 125 40.60 -38.07 4.68
N ALA A 126 40.94 -38.61 3.50
CA ALA A 126 40.38 -38.27 2.20
C ALA A 126 39.63 -39.49 1.62
N PRO A 127 38.42 -39.78 2.13
CA PRO A 127 37.74 -41.04 1.88
C PRO A 127 37.21 -41.23 0.46
N GLU A 128 37.38 -40.25 -0.45
CA GLU A 128 37.02 -40.35 -1.87
C GLU A 128 38.24 -40.18 -2.80
N ALA A 129 39.44 -40.05 -2.24
CA ALA A 129 40.69 -40.00 -3.02
C ALA A 129 41.00 -41.33 -3.70
N GLY A 130 41.52 -41.25 -4.92
CA GLY A 130 42.01 -42.42 -5.66
C GLY A 130 43.30 -42.97 -5.07
N LEU A 131 43.41 -44.28 -4.88
CA LEU A 131 44.65 -44.94 -4.39
C LEU A 131 45.33 -45.76 -5.48
N VAL A 132 46.66 -45.68 -5.55
CA VAL A 132 47.51 -46.55 -6.39
C VAL A 132 48.66 -47.12 -5.57
N GLY A 133 49.09 -48.34 -5.89
CA GLY A 133 50.17 -49.03 -5.18
C GLY A 133 51.46 -49.06 -5.99
N TYR A 134 52.56 -48.53 -5.42
CA TYR A 134 53.92 -48.73 -5.92
C TYR A 134 54.68 -49.62 -4.96
N ARG A 135 54.71 -50.92 -5.25
CA ARG A 135 55.30 -51.91 -4.35
C ARG A 135 56.82 -51.93 -4.49
N ILE A 136 57.52 -51.74 -3.37
CA ILE A 136 58.98 -51.83 -3.23
C ILE A 136 59.33 -52.88 -2.16
N GLY A 137 60.56 -53.42 -2.21
CA GLY A 137 61.06 -54.29 -1.15
C GLY A 137 61.69 -53.51 0.01
N PHE A 138 61.67 -54.10 1.21
CA PHE A 138 62.38 -53.57 2.39
C PHE A 138 63.58 -54.43 2.80
N GLY A 139 64.56 -53.80 3.46
CA GLY A 139 65.75 -54.49 3.98
C GLY A 139 66.52 -55.23 2.89
N ALA A 140 66.74 -56.53 3.05
CA ALA A 140 67.47 -57.35 2.08
C ALA A 140 66.72 -57.57 0.75
N ASN A 141 65.40 -57.31 0.71
CA ASN A 141 64.58 -57.44 -0.50
C ASN A 141 64.42 -56.11 -1.25
N GLY A 142 64.85 -54.99 -0.65
CA GLY A 142 64.82 -53.66 -1.25
C GLY A 142 66.08 -53.36 -2.06
N THR A 143 65.94 -52.64 -3.16
CA THR A 143 67.07 -52.15 -3.96
C THR A 143 66.89 -50.69 -4.34
N LEU A 144 67.99 -49.96 -4.60
CA LEU A 144 67.91 -48.58 -5.06
C LEU A 144 67.21 -48.45 -6.41
N GLN A 145 67.31 -49.47 -7.27
CA GLN A 145 66.61 -49.48 -8.56
C GLN A 145 65.08 -49.49 -8.36
N GLN A 146 64.56 -50.25 -7.40
CA GLN A 146 63.13 -50.25 -7.08
C GLN A 146 62.64 -48.87 -6.62
N VAL A 147 63.43 -48.19 -5.77
CA VAL A 147 63.11 -46.84 -5.32
C VAL A 147 63.14 -45.85 -6.48
N LEU A 148 64.13 -45.95 -7.37
CA LEU A 148 64.23 -45.15 -8.58
C LEU A 148 63.00 -45.37 -9.48
N ASP A 149 62.66 -46.62 -9.79
CA ASP A 149 61.53 -46.97 -10.65
C ASP A 149 60.21 -46.41 -10.08
N ALA A 150 60.00 -46.50 -8.76
CA ALA A 150 58.84 -45.90 -8.11
C ALA A 150 58.85 -44.36 -8.18
N PHE A 151 60.02 -43.72 -8.04
CA PHE A 151 60.15 -42.26 -8.08
C PHE A 151 59.97 -41.68 -9.49
N GLU A 152 60.35 -42.42 -10.53
CA GLU A 152 60.11 -42.04 -11.93
C GLU A 152 58.60 -42.02 -12.28
N LEU A 153 57.76 -42.73 -11.50
CA LEU A 153 56.31 -42.77 -11.70
C LEU A 153 55.55 -41.63 -11.01
N LEU A 154 56.19 -40.84 -10.14
CA LEU A 154 55.50 -39.82 -9.34
C LEU A 154 54.81 -38.73 -10.15
N MET A 155 55.23 -38.50 -11.40
CA MET A 155 54.57 -37.55 -12.29
C MET A 155 53.14 -37.97 -12.68
N ALA A 156 52.78 -39.25 -12.49
CA ALA A 156 51.47 -39.80 -12.84
C ALA A 156 50.42 -39.62 -11.73
N VAL A 157 50.79 -39.08 -10.57
CA VAL A 157 49.93 -38.94 -9.39
C VAL A 157 50.01 -37.53 -8.81
N ASP A 158 49.04 -37.19 -7.96
CA ASP A 158 48.98 -35.89 -7.32
C ASP A 158 49.78 -35.84 -6.01
N VAL A 159 49.65 -36.90 -5.21
CA VAL A 159 50.29 -37.02 -3.89
C VAL A 159 51.05 -38.34 -3.83
N ALA A 160 52.26 -38.31 -3.27
CA ALA A 160 53.11 -39.47 -3.06
C ALA A 160 53.36 -39.67 -1.58
N ASN A 161 52.75 -40.69 -0.98
CA ASN A 161 52.96 -41.06 0.40
C ASN A 161 54.12 -42.05 0.54
N ASN A 162 55.13 -41.67 1.31
CA ASN A 162 56.30 -42.47 1.61
C ASN A 162 56.38 -42.72 3.12
N SER A 163 55.90 -43.88 3.55
CA SER A 163 55.81 -44.25 4.97
C SER A 163 56.98 -45.13 5.43
N TRP A 164 58.13 -44.94 4.80
CA TRP A 164 59.39 -45.67 5.01
C TRP A 164 60.57 -44.70 5.12
N GLY A 165 61.78 -45.21 5.28
CA GLY A 165 63.02 -44.43 5.30
C GLY A 165 64.26 -45.32 5.36
N PHE A 166 65.44 -44.71 5.28
CA PHE A 166 66.72 -45.41 5.41
C PHE A 166 67.24 -45.37 6.86
N ASP A 167 67.98 -46.41 7.25
CA ASP A 167 68.72 -46.44 8.52
C ASP A 167 70.13 -45.86 8.34
N GLY A 168 70.73 -45.36 9.42
CA GLY A 168 72.12 -44.88 9.44
C GLY A 168 72.22 -43.37 9.48
N TYR A 169 73.36 -42.82 9.07
CA TYR A 169 73.63 -41.38 9.08
C TYR A 169 74.22 -40.98 7.73
N PHE A 170 73.59 -40.02 7.04
CA PHE A 170 74.09 -39.45 5.77
C PHE A 170 74.25 -40.48 4.64
N GLY A 171 73.55 -41.62 4.72
CA GLY A 171 73.76 -42.76 3.84
C GLY A 171 72.95 -42.69 2.53
N ASP A 172 71.76 -42.11 2.58
CA ASP A 172 70.83 -41.88 1.47
C ASP A 172 71.02 -40.49 0.84
N ASN A 173 72.30 -40.13 0.64
CA ASN A 173 72.73 -38.80 0.23
C ASN A 173 72.60 -38.61 -1.29
N PHE A 174 71.79 -37.65 -1.75
CA PHE A 174 71.65 -37.36 -3.19
C PHE A 174 72.92 -36.79 -3.87
N LEU A 175 73.96 -36.44 -3.10
CA LEU A 175 75.28 -36.13 -3.66
C LEU A 175 76.10 -37.40 -4.00
N ASP A 176 75.68 -38.57 -3.51
CA ASP A 176 76.27 -39.86 -3.86
C ASP A 176 75.76 -40.30 -5.25
N PRO A 177 76.66 -40.72 -6.18
CA PRO A 177 76.26 -41.24 -7.48
C PRO A 177 75.21 -42.36 -7.46
N ASP A 178 75.12 -43.15 -6.39
CA ASP A 178 74.15 -44.24 -6.26
C ASP A 178 72.72 -43.72 -5.99
N PHE A 179 72.58 -42.55 -5.33
CA PHE A 179 71.29 -41.95 -4.99
C PHE A 179 70.91 -40.75 -5.87
N ALA A 180 71.89 -40.12 -6.55
CA ALA A 180 71.66 -38.98 -7.42
C ALA A 180 70.53 -39.18 -8.46
N PRO A 181 70.39 -40.34 -9.14
CA PRO A 181 69.28 -40.56 -10.07
C PRO A 181 67.90 -40.48 -9.42
N ILE A 182 67.76 -40.90 -8.17
CA ILE A 182 66.49 -40.81 -7.43
C ILE A 182 66.19 -39.35 -7.07
N GLY A 183 67.22 -38.59 -6.69
CA GLY A 183 67.11 -37.14 -6.50
C GLY A 183 66.66 -36.41 -7.77
N ASP A 184 67.19 -36.81 -8.93
CA ASP A 184 66.78 -36.27 -10.24
C ASP A 184 65.32 -36.61 -10.58
N ALA A 185 64.87 -37.83 -10.26
CA ALA A 185 63.47 -38.24 -10.43
C ALA A 185 62.53 -37.43 -9.51
N LEU A 186 62.92 -37.22 -8.25
CA LEU A 186 62.17 -36.36 -7.32
C LEU A 186 62.08 -34.92 -7.83
N ALA A 187 63.19 -34.33 -8.27
CA ALA A 187 63.20 -32.99 -8.86
C ALA A 187 62.30 -32.89 -10.10
N THR A 188 62.26 -33.95 -10.92
CA THR A 188 61.38 -34.01 -12.09
C THR A 188 59.91 -34.05 -11.69
N ALA A 189 59.54 -34.83 -10.67
CA ALA A 189 58.16 -34.88 -10.16
C ALA A 189 57.70 -33.53 -9.60
N LEU A 190 58.57 -32.81 -8.87
CA LEU A 190 58.28 -31.47 -8.34
C LEU A 190 58.18 -30.40 -9.44
N ALA A 191 58.87 -30.57 -10.56
CA ALA A 191 58.87 -29.59 -11.65
C ALA A 191 57.77 -29.84 -12.69
N ALA A 192 57.43 -31.11 -12.96
CA ALA A 192 56.57 -31.48 -14.08
C ALA A 192 55.32 -32.29 -13.69
N GLY A 193 55.25 -32.80 -12.45
CA GLY A 193 54.06 -33.44 -11.92
C GLY A 193 52.85 -32.50 -11.94
N ARG A 194 51.64 -33.06 -12.03
CA ARG A 194 50.38 -32.29 -12.02
C ARG A 194 50.34 -31.13 -13.03
N GLY A 195 50.92 -31.33 -14.21
CA GLY A 195 50.96 -30.31 -15.27
C GLY A 195 51.90 -29.12 -14.99
N GLY A 196 52.87 -29.29 -14.09
CA GLY A 196 53.82 -28.23 -13.69
C GLY A 196 53.57 -27.65 -12.30
N LEU A 197 52.46 -28.02 -11.64
CA LEU A 197 52.19 -27.68 -10.24
C LEU A 197 53.09 -28.46 -9.26
N GLY A 198 53.59 -29.61 -9.70
CA GLY A 198 54.48 -30.50 -8.95
C GLY A 198 53.72 -31.52 -8.09
N THR A 199 54.19 -32.77 -8.09
CA THR A 199 53.65 -33.82 -7.22
C THR A 199 53.97 -33.51 -5.76
N ILE A 200 52.99 -33.66 -4.87
CA ILE A 200 53.17 -33.43 -3.43
C ILE A 200 53.81 -34.67 -2.81
N VAL A 201 55.02 -34.55 -2.28
CA VAL A 201 55.76 -35.70 -1.73
C VAL A 201 55.78 -35.63 -0.20
N VAL A 202 55.14 -36.60 0.45
CA VAL A 202 55.05 -36.71 1.90
C VAL A 202 55.90 -37.86 2.39
N MET A 203 56.70 -37.62 3.43
CA MET A 203 57.65 -38.58 3.99
C MET A 203 57.51 -38.68 5.51
N ALA A 204 57.52 -39.89 6.03
CA ALA A 204 57.59 -40.12 7.47
C ALA A 204 58.93 -39.60 8.04
N ALA A 205 58.91 -38.86 9.14
CA ALA A 205 60.14 -38.33 9.76
C ALA A 205 61.08 -39.44 10.29
N GLY A 206 60.55 -40.63 10.53
CA GLY A 206 61.30 -41.78 11.02
C GLY A 206 61.08 -42.05 12.51
N ASN A 207 61.44 -43.27 12.92
CA ASN A 207 61.18 -43.78 14.27
C ASN A 207 62.47 -43.90 15.11
N GLY A 208 63.48 -43.06 14.81
CA GLY A 208 64.86 -43.20 15.28
C GLY A 208 65.29 -42.30 16.43
N ARG A 209 64.36 -41.59 17.10
CA ARG A 209 64.72 -40.64 18.18
C ARG A 209 65.67 -41.23 19.23
N THR A 210 65.36 -42.44 19.72
CA THR A 210 66.14 -43.08 20.79
C THR A 210 67.53 -43.56 20.36
N SER A 211 67.77 -43.70 19.05
CA SER A 211 69.08 -44.05 18.49
C SER A 211 69.90 -42.83 18.05
N GLY A 212 69.40 -41.61 18.31
CA GLY A 212 70.07 -40.35 17.98
C GLY A 212 69.93 -39.93 16.51
N GLN A 213 68.89 -40.43 15.82
CA GLN A 213 68.57 -40.00 14.46
C GLN A 213 68.02 -38.58 14.45
N ASP A 214 68.19 -37.92 13.30
CA ASP A 214 67.62 -36.61 12.98
C ASP A 214 67.16 -36.63 11.52
N VAL A 215 66.06 -35.97 11.20
CA VAL A 215 65.53 -35.84 9.83
C VAL A 215 66.58 -35.26 8.88
N ASN A 216 67.44 -34.39 9.39
CA ASN A 216 68.54 -33.78 8.64
C ASN A 216 69.70 -34.73 8.33
N TYR A 217 69.63 -36.00 8.74
CA TYR A 217 70.63 -37.02 8.38
C TYR A 217 70.23 -37.85 7.17
N HIS A 218 69.06 -37.56 6.61
CA HIS A 218 68.45 -38.35 5.54
C HIS A 218 68.13 -37.47 4.33
N GLY A 219 68.59 -37.89 3.15
CA GLY A 219 68.45 -37.13 1.91
C GLY A 219 66.99 -36.99 1.49
N PHE A 220 66.20 -38.05 1.63
CA PHE A 220 64.77 -38.03 1.30
C PHE A 220 63.97 -37.15 2.24
N GLN A 221 64.20 -37.29 3.56
CA GLN A 221 63.36 -36.62 4.55
C GLN A 221 63.69 -35.12 4.66
N ASN A 222 64.95 -34.74 4.44
CA ASN A 222 65.34 -33.33 4.49
C ASN A 222 65.19 -32.59 3.13
N HIS A 223 64.95 -33.29 2.02
CA HIS A 223 64.82 -32.62 0.72
C HIS A 223 63.78 -31.48 0.75
N ARG A 224 64.05 -30.34 0.12
CA ARG A 224 63.15 -29.17 0.16
C ARG A 224 61.74 -29.44 -0.36
N GLY A 225 61.64 -30.28 -1.39
CA GLY A 225 60.36 -30.71 -1.97
C GLY A 225 59.56 -31.72 -1.15
N THR A 226 60.05 -32.12 0.02
CA THR A 226 59.45 -33.19 0.82
C THR A 226 58.85 -32.67 2.11
N ILE A 227 57.62 -33.09 2.38
CA ILE A 227 56.92 -32.83 3.64
C ILE A 227 57.32 -33.92 4.64
N ALA A 228 58.28 -33.62 5.52
CA ALA A 228 58.67 -34.52 6.61
C ALA A 228 57.70 -34.39 7.80
N VAL A 229 57.09 -35.52 8.20
CA VAL A 229 55.99 -35.55 9.17
C VAL A 229 56.38 -36.25 10.47
N ALA A 230 56.35 -35.51 11.58
CA ALA A 230 56.52 -36.03 12.93
C ALA A 230 55.25 -36.69 13.48
N ALA A 231 55.38 -37.60 14.44
CA ALA A 231 54.25 -38.33 15.04
C ALA A 231 53.93 -37.85 16.46
N THR A 232 52.65 -37.57 16.69
CA THR A 232 52.07 -37.23 18.01
C THR A 232 51.16 -38.33 18.55
N ASP A 233 50.97 -38.33 19.88
CA ASP A 233 49.94 -39.09 20.57
C ASP A 233 48.62 -38.31 20.72
N SER A 234 47.60 -38.94 21.29
CA SER A 234 46.28 -38.33 21.46
C SER A 234 46.23 -37.16 22.45
N GLY A 235 47.29 -36.94 23.23
CA GLY A 235 47.49 -35.74 24.04
C GLY A 235 48.24 -34.64 23.30
N GLY A 236 48.59 -34.84 22.01
CA GLY A 236 49.38 -33.93 21.20
C GLY A 236 50.87 -33.89 21.58
N ASN A 237 51.36 -34.86 22.36
CA ASN A 237 52.78 -34.94 22.70
C ASN A 237 53.53 -35.65 21.58
N VAL A 238 54.75 -35.20 21.30
CA VAL A 238 55.63 -35.90 20.37
C VAL A 238 55.92 -37.29 20.93
N THR A 239 55.82 -38.29 20.07
CA THR A 239 56.02 -39.69 20.47
C THR A 239 57.49 -39.98 20.71
N TYR A 240 57.78 -40.94 21.59
CA TYR A 240 59.14 -41.28 22.00
C TYR A 240 60.03 -41.79 20.85
N TYR A 241 59.43 -42.21 19.73
CA TYR A 241 60.14 -42.69 18.54
C TYR A 241 60.30 -41.61 17.46
N SER A 242 59.43 -40.59 17.40
CA SER A 242 59.43 -39.60 16.30
C SER A 242 60.76 -38.87 16.20
N THR A 243 61.48 -39.09 15.11
CA THR A 243 62.76 -38.44 14.82
C THR A 243 62.59 -36.91 14.76
N PRO A 244 63.37 -36.13 15.53
CA PRO A 244 63.38 -34.67 15.46
C PRO A 244 64.19 -34.15 14.27
N GLY A 245 64.12 -32.86 13.96
CA GLY A 245 65.04 -32.23 13.02
C GLY A 245 64.57 -30.87 12.53
N ALA A 246 65.51 -30.06 12.02
CA ALA A 246 65.18 -28.69 11.57
C ALA A 246 64.44 -28.64 10.23
N ALA A 247 64.40 -29.77 9.52
CA ALA A 247 63.73 -29.98 8.23
C ALA A 247 62.27 -30.48 8.37
N LEU A 248 61.81 -30.77 9.59
CA LEU A 248 60.40 -31.12 9.84
C LEU A 248 59.48 -29.98 9.42
N LEU A 249 58.42 -30.31 8.69
CA LEU A 249 57.41 -29.31 8.34
C LEU A 249 56.28 -29.30 9.36
N VAL A 250 55.65 -30.45 9.59
CA VAL A 250 54.48 -30.56 10.48
C VAL A 250 54.51 -31.86 11.28
N ALA A 251 53.65 -31.95 12.27
CA ALA A 251 53.36 -33.15 13.02
C ALA A 251 51.91 -33.58 12.78
N ALA A 252 51.66 -34.90 12.82
CA ALA A 252 50.32 -35.47 12.72
C ALA A 252 50.15 -36.62 13.74
N PRO A 253 48.91 -37.04 14.01
CA PRO A 253 48.66 -38.23 14.82
C PRO A 253 49.37 -39.46 14.25
N GLY A 254 50.14 -40.18 15.08
CA GLY A 254 50.88 -41.37 14.63
C GLY A 254 51.03 -42.46 15.69
N HIS A 255 50.33 -42.35 16.83
CA HIS A 255 50.36 -43.32 17.92
C HIS A 255 48.95 -43.79 18.27
N GLY A 256 48.69 -45.10 18.16
CA GLY A 256 47.38 -45.66 18.40
C GLY A 256 46.40 -45.32 17.28
N ILE A 257 46.84 -45.39 16.03
CA ILE A 257 46.03 -45.12 14.83
C ILE A 257 45.29 -46.40 14.47
N THR A 258 43.96 -46.36 14.38
CA THR A 258 43.16 -47.47 13.85
C THR A 258 42.99 -47.30 12.35
N THR A 259 43.25 -48.36 11.58
CA THR A 259 43.17 -48.35 10.11
C THR A 259 42.88 -49.75 9.58
N THR A 260 42.72 -49.88 8.26
CA THR A 260 42.61 -51.17 7.55
C THR A 260 43.83 -52.05 7.81
N ASP A 261 43.65 -53.35 7.65
CA ASP A 261 44.71 -54.34 7.72
C ASP A 261 44.53 -55.33 6.56
N ARG A 262 45.47 -56.26 6.39
CA ARG A 262 45.27 -57.37 5.45
C ARG A 262 44.00 -58.14 5.80
N VAL A 263 43.21 -58.54 4.79
CA VAL A 263 41.95 -59.24 5.03
C VAL A 263 42.22 -60.59 5.70
N GLY A 264 41.52 -60.88 6.79
CA GLY A 264 41.69 -62.09 7.58
C GLY A 264 42.81 -61.98 8.63
N GLY A 265 43.72 -62.97 8.65
CA GLY A 265 44.72 -63.12 9.73
C GLY A 265 46.18 -62.91 9.31
N GLU A 266 46.42 -62.47 8.07
CA GLU A 266 47.76 -62.27 7.51
C GLU A 266 48.33 -60.87 7.81
N GLY A 267 47.60 -60.04 8.55
CA GLY A 267 47.92 -58.67 8.91
C GLY A 267 48.60 -58.48 10.27
N TYR A 268 48.54 -57.26 10.80
CA TYR A 268 48.95 -56.93 12.17
C TYR A 268 48.04 -57.56 13.22
N ALA A 269 46.75 -57.69 12.91
CA ALA A 269 45.71 -58.25 13.74
C ALA A 269 45.07 -59.47 13.08
N SER A 270 44.22 -60.17 13.84
CA SER A 270 43.51 -61.37 13.35
C SER A 270 42.24 -61.05 12.54
N GLY A 271 41.96 -59.78 12.27
CA GLY A 271 40.84 -59.32 11.46
C GLY A 271 41.27 -58.13 10.61
N ASP A 272 40.33 -57.59 9.84
CA ASP A 272 40.60 -56.66 8.75
C ASP A 272 40.99 -55.23 9.19
N TYR A 273 41.18 -55.00 10.49
CA TYR A 273 41.54 -53.70 11.06
C TYR A 273 42.54 -53.86 12.20
N ALA A 274 43.48 -52.93 12.30
CA ALA A 274 44.54 -52.94 13.31
C ALA A 274 44.75 -51.57 13.94
N THR A 275 45.33 -51.57 15.14
CA THR A 275 45.85 -50.35 15.78
C THR A 275 47.36 -50.34 15.69
N VAL A 276 47.90 -49.29 15.09
CA VAL A 276 49.29 -49.20 14.66
C VAL A 276 49.97 -47.93 15.19
N ASN A 277 51.30 -47.91 15.13
CA ASN A 277 52.15 -46.83 15.65
C ASN A 277 53.30 -46.55 14.68
N GLY A 278 53.76 -45.29 14.65
CA GLY A 278 54.94 -44.88 13.91
C GLY A 278 54.70 -43.57 13.15
N THR A 279 55.78 -42.89 12.77
CA THR A 279 55.69 -41.78 11.79
C THR A 279 55.12 -42.23 10.45
N SER A 280 55.21 -43.53 10.16
CA SER A 280 54.57 -44.20 9.02
C SER A 280 53.04 -44.11 9.01
N PHE A 281 52.41 -43.73 10.12
CA PHE A 281 50.97 -43.47 10.18
C PHE A 281 50.63 -42.00 10.40
N ALA A 282 51.65 -41.14 10.59
CA ALA A 282 51.50 -39.69 10.59
C ALA A 282 51.60 -39.12 9.17
N ALA A 283 52.55 -39.62 8.36
CA ALA A 283 52.67 -39.27 6.94
C ALA A 283 51.36 -39.44 6.14
N PRO A 284 50.64 -40.58 6.22
CA PRO A 284 49.39 -40.74 5.48
C PRO A 284 48.25 -39.83 5.93
N VAL A 285 48.26 -39.36 7.19
CA VAL A 285 47.29 -38.33 7.61
C VAL A 285 47.53 -37.06 6.80
N VAL A 286 48.78 -36.62 6.68
CA VAL A 286 49.15 -35.42 5.91
C VAL A 286 48.93 -35.62 4.42
N SER A 287 49.19 -36.82 3.87
CA SER A 287 48.86 -37.13 2.48
C SER A 287 47.35 -37.03 2.21
N GLY A 288 46.51 -37.46 3.14
CA GLY A 288 45.07 -37.26 3.05
C GLY A 288 44.67 -35.78 3.14
N ILE A 289 45.25 -35.00 4.05
CA ILE A 289 44.98 -33.55 4.14
C ILE A 289 45.37 -32.84 2.85
N ALA A 290 46.54 -33.17 2.28
CA ALA A 290 46.96 -32.65 0.99
C ALA A 290 45.94 -33.00 -0.12
N ALA A 291 45.37 -34.21 -0.10
CA ALA A 291 44.31 -34.57 -1.04
C ALA A 291 43.01 -33.77 -0.82
N LEU A 292 42.63 -33.47 0.43
CA LEU A 292 41.49 -32.59 0.72
C LEU A 292 41.75 -31.15 0.23
N MET A 293 42.97 -30.63 0.41
CA MET A 293 43.36 -29.31 -0.09
C MET A 293 43.32 -29.24 -1.61
N LEU A 294 43.74 -30.30 -2.30
CA LEU A 294 43.70 -30.37 -3.76
C LEU A 294 42.30 -30.58 -4.35
N ASP A 295 41.41 -31.26 -3.61
CA ASP A 295 39.99 -31.34 -3.94
C ASP A 295 39.35 -29.94 -3.87
N ALA A 296 39.71 -29.19 -2.82
CA ALA A 296 39.24 -27.82 -2.61
C ALA A 296 39.83 -26.82 -3.61
N ASN A 297 41.10 -26.95 -3.93
CA ASN A 297 41.81 -26.12 -4.89
C ASN A 297 42.82 -26.96 -5.69
N PRO A 298 42.45 -27.46 -6.88
CA PRO A 298 43.36 -28.24 -7.71
C PRO A 298 44.50 -27.39 -8.30
N GLY A 299 44.41 -26.06 -8.23
CA GLY A 299 45.41 -25.12 -8.75
C GLY A 299 46.64 -24.92 -7.85
N LEU A 300 46.65 -25.46 -6.62
CA LEU A 300 47.78 -25.34 -5.70
C LEU A 300 49.02 -26.04 -6.26
N GLY A 301 50.16 -25.35 -6.23
CA GLY A 301 51.47 -25.93 -6.42
C GLY A 301 51.98 -26.63 -5.15
N TRP A 302 53.04 -27.43 -5.30
CA TRP A 302 53.57 -28.21 -4.17
C TRP A 302 54.10 -27.33 -3.04
N ARG A 303 54.58 -26.11 -3.34
CA ARG A 303 55.05 -25.14 -2.33
C ARG A 303 53.88 -24.52 -1.57
N ASP A 304 52.79 -24.18 -2.27
CA ASP A 304 51.57 -23.65 -1.64
C ASP A 304 51.05 -24.62 -0.57
N VAL A 305 51.02 -25.93 -0.87
CA VAL A 305 50.58 -26.94 0.10
C VAL A 305 51.47 -26.98 1.33
N GLN A 306 52.79 -26.82 1.17
CA GLN A 306 53.71 -26.76 2.31
C GLN A 306 53.48 -25.51 3.16
N GLU A 307 53.29 -24.36 2.51
CA GLU A 307 53.05 -23.08 3.17
C GLU A 307 51.75 -23.10 3.98
N ILE A 308 50.66 -23.57 3.37
CA ILE A 308 49.36 -23.66 4.03
C ILE A 308 49.44 -24.60 5.23
N LEU A 309 50.08 -25.77 5.08
CA LEU A 309 50.27 -26.72 6.19
C LEU A 309 51.09 -26.09 7.33
N ALA A 310 52.15 -25.35 7.02
CA ALA A 310 52.95 -24.63 8.01
C ALA A 310 52.14 -23.54 8.72
N ALA A 311 51.38 -22.75 7.97
CA ALA A 311 50.67 -21.58 8.46
C ALA A 311 49.37 -21.92 9.22
N THR A 312 48.81 -23.10 9.01
CA THR A 312 47.57 -23.55 9.68
C THR A 312 47.82 -24.57 10.79
N ALA A 313 49.05 -25.07 10.95
CA ALA A 313 49.42 -25.98 12.02
C ALA A 313 49.27 -25.32 13.40
N VAL A 314 48.77 -26.09 14.37
CA VAL A 314 48.45 -25.62 15.71
C VAL A 314 49.54 -26.01 16.70
N ARG A 315 49.92 -25.06 17.56
CA ARG A 315 50.91 -25.30 18.61
C ARG A 315 50.42 -26.37 19.60
N THR A 316 51.25 -27.37 19.89
CA THR A 316 50.87 -28.49 20.77
C THR A 316 52.03 -28.98 21.67
N GLY A 317 51.74 -29.84 22.64
CA GLY A 317 52.75 -30.44 23.51
C GLY A 317 53.44 -29.48 24.48
N SER A 318 54.71 -29.76 24.80
CA SER A 318 55.47 -29.03 25.83
C SER A 318 55.87 -27.62 25.36
N PRO A 319 55.63 -26.55 26.15
CA PRO A 319 56.07 -25.19 25.80
C PRO A 319 57.58 -25.05 25.57
N ALA A 320 58.40 -25.94 26.14
CA ALA A 320 59.87 -25.91 26.02
C ALA A 320 60.38 -26.38 24.64
N SER A 321 59.55 -27.05 23.84
CA SER A 321 59.90 -27.49 22.48
C SER A 321 59.69 -26.40 21.42
N TRP A 322 59.24 -25.20 21.82
CA TRP A 322 58.81 -24.13 20.91
C TRP A 322 59.67 -22.88 21.04
N SER A 323 59.95 -22.26 19.91
CA SER A 323 60.38 -20.87 19.80
C SER A 323 59.51 -20.15 18.77
N PHE A 324 59.66 -18.83 18.66
CA PHE A 324 59.12 -18.07 17.55
C PHE A 324 60.26 -17.72 16.58
N ASN A 325 59.95 -17.72 15.29
CA ASN A 325 60.86 -17.22 14.25
C ASN A 325 60.68 -15.70 14.09
N ALA A 326 61.08 -15.10 12.96
CA ALA A 326 60.96 -13.66 12.71
C ALA A 326 60.02 -13.28 11.55
N ALA A 327 59.13 -14.19 11.12
CA ALA A 327 58.11 -13.87 10.12
C ALA A 327 57.21 -12.70 10.59
N ASP A 328 56.62 -11.96 9.65
CA ASP A 328 55.75 -10.81 9.94
C ASP A 328 54.34 -10.94 9.36
N ASN A 329 54.08 -11.97 8.55
CA ASN A 329 52.83 -12.16 7.81
C ASN A 329 51.89 -13.24 8.39
N TRP A 330 52.15 -13.76 9.59
CA TRP A 330 51.33 -14.78 10.24
C TRP A 330 50.77 -14.33 11.60
N ASN A 331 49.45 -14.29 11.76
CA ASN A 331 48.79 -13.85 13.00
C ASN A 331 49.39 -12.51 13.52
N GLY A 332 49.64 -11.59 12.59
CA GLY A 332 50.27 -10.28 12.85
C GLY A 332 51.72 -10.33 13.34
N GLY A 333 52.46 -11.41 13.14
CA GLY A 333 53.88 -11.51 13.51
C GLY A 333 54.51 -12.89 13.33
N ALA A 334 55.43 -13.24 14.24
CA ALA A 334 56.24 -14.45 14.11
C ALA A 334 55.45 -15.76 14.22
N MET A 335 55.86 -16.76 13.44
CA MET A 335 55.37 -18.15 13.49
C MET A 335 56.02 -18.92 14.63
N HIS A 336 55.29 -19.88 15.21
CA HIS A 336 55.89 -20.84 16.15
C HIS A 336 56.58 -21.97 15.39
N VAL A 337 57.76 -22.36 15.86
CA VAL A 337 58.61 -23.37 15.23
C VAL A 337 59.22 -24.32 16.26
N SER A 338 59.45 -25.57 15.84
CA SER A 338 59.97 -26.63 16.70
C SER A 338 60.79 -27.67 15.93
N HIS A 339 61.87 -28.17 16.56
CA HIS A 339 62.59 -29.35 16.09
C HIS A 339 61.86 -30.67 16.35
N ASP A 340 60.82 -30.68 17.19
CA ASP A 340 60.05 -31.88 17.52
C ASP A 340 58.76 -31.97 16.69
N TYR A 341 58.22 -30.82 16.27
CA TYR A 341 56.89 -30.71 15.67
C TYR A 341 56.85 -29.97 14.32
N GLY A 342 57.97 -29.41 13.85
CA GLY A 342 57.95 -28.44 12.75
C GLY A 342 57.15 -27.21 13.16
N PHE A 343 56.13 -26.85 12.37
CA PHE A 343 55.16 -25.80 12.69
C PHE A 343 54.01 -26.28 13.59
N GLY A 344 53.85 -27.58 13.86
CA GLY A 344 52.85 -28.06 14.81
C GLY A 344 51.94 -29.15 14.30
N LEU A 345 50.87 -29.39 15.06
CA LEU A 345 49.88 -30.40 14.73
C LEU A 345 49.00 -29.89 13.59
N VAL A 346 48.88 -30.66 12.52
CA VAL A 346 48.02 -30.31 11.39
C VAL A 346 46.56 -30.11 11.81
N ASP A 347 45.92 -29.12 11.21
CA ASP A 347 44.48 -28.85 11.31
C ASP A 347 43.90 -28.83 9.89
N ALA A 348 43.24 -29.94 9.52
CA ALA A 348 42.72 -30.14 8.17
C ALA A 348 41.67 -29.11 7.79
N LEU A 349 40.80 -28.72 8.72
CA LEU A 349 39.79 -27.71 8.43
C LEU A 349 40.44 -26.36 8.12
N ALA A 350 41.35 -25.90 8.98
CA ALA A 350 42.05 -24.64 8.74
C ALA A 350 42.84 -24.69 7.43
N ALA A 351 43.58 -25.78 7.18
CA ALA A 351 44.34 -25.97 5.94
C ALA A 351 43.45 -25.95 4.69
N VAL A 352 42.30 -26.61 4.73
CA VAL A 352 41.39 -26.68 3.57
C VAL A 352 40.70 -25.34 3.31
N ARG A 353 40.25 -24.62 4.35
CA ARG A 353 39.68 -23.26 4.19
C ARG A 353 40.68 -22.26 3.63
N VAL A 354 41.93 -22.35 4.06
CA VAL A 354 43.00 -21.51 3.50
C VAL A 354 43.35 -21.93 2.07
N ALA A 355 43.32 -23.24 1.76
CA ALA A 355 43.48 -23.74 0.39
C ALA A 355 42.39 -23.25 -0.57
N GLU A 356 41.12 -23.26 -0.15
CA GLU A 356 39.97 -22.72 -0.92
C GLU A 356 40.19 -21.24 -1.28
N SER A 357 40.64 -20.47 -0.30
CA SER A 357 40.87 -19.02 -0.41
C SER A 357 42.25 -18.63 -0.95
N TRP A 358 43.12 -19.59 -1.27
CA TRP A 358 44.47 -19.31 -1.72
C TRP A 358 44.49 -18.63 -3.10
N ARG A 359 45.29 -17.56 -3.23
CA ARG A 359 45.35 -16.73 -4.46
C ARG A 359 46.62 -16.94 -5.29
N SER A 360 47.74 -17.22 -4.64
CA SER A 360 49.02 -17.44 -5.30
C SER A 360 49.15 -18.88 -5.82
N VAL A 361 50.11 -19.09 -6.73
CA VAL A 361 50.47 -20.42 -7.21
C VAL A 361 51.99 -20.55 -7.18
N ALA A 362 52.52 -21.17 -6.13
CA ALA A 362 53.94 -21.39 -5.90
C ALA A 362 54.37 -22.80 -6.36
N THR A 363 55.26 -22.84 -7.34
CA THR A 363 55.75 -24.05 -8.01
C THR A 363 57.29 -24.03 -8.10
N SER A 364 57.88 -25.08 -8.66
CA SER A 364 59.31 -25.07 -9.02
C SER A 364 59.65 -24.05 -10.12
N GLY A 365 58.67 -23.66 -10.94
CA GLY A 365 58.88 -22.75 -12.09
C GLY A 365 59.03 -21.28 -11.71
N ASN A 366 58.60 -20.90 -10.52
CA ASN A 366 58.66 -19.54 -9.98
C ASN A 366 59.33 -19.47 -8.59
N GLU A 367 60.02 -20.53 -8.17
CA GLU A 367 60.88 -20.54 -6.98
C GLU A 367 62.12 -19.64 -7.20
N TRP A 368 62.35 -18.69 -6.32
CA TRP A 368 63.52 -17.83 -6.31
C TRP A 368 64.54 -18.31 -5.28
N VAL A 369 65.82 -18.02 -5.55
CA VAL A 369 66.92 -18.44 -4.67
C VAL A 369 67.86 -17.27 -4.35
N ALA A 370 68.17 -17.11 -3.07
CA ALA A 370 69.28 -16.31 -2.59
C ALA A 370 70.38 -17.25 -2.08
N GLU A 371 71.56 -17.18 -2.68
CA GLU A 371 72.64 -18.13 -2.40
C GLU A 371 73.98 -17.47 -2.08
N GLY A 372 74.81 -18.18 -1.34
CA GLY A 372 76.16 -17.76 -1.01
C GLY A 372 77.03 -18.96 -0.64
N MET A 373 78.33 -18.82 -0.87
CA MET A 373 79.27 -19.91 -0.64
C MET A 373 80.58 -19.43 -0.01
N HIS A 374 81.07 -20.16 0.98
CA HIS A 374 82.35 -19.89 1.62
C HIS A 374 83.34 -21.03 1.38
N TYR A 375 84.33 -20.73 0.53
CA TYR A 375 85.54 -21.55 0.34
C TYR A 375 86.73 -20.88 1.04
N PRO A 376 87.04 -21.27 2.29
CA PRO A 376 88.15 -20.68 3.00
C PRO A 376 89.47 -21.05 2.31
N VAL A 377 90.41 -20.10 2.22
CA VAL A 377 91.75 -20.32 1.62
C VAL A 377 92.56 -21.41 2.32
N SER A 378 92.16 -21.80 3.53
CA SER A 378 92.64 -22.96 4.28
C SER A 378 91.48 -23.48 5.15
N PRO A 379 91.37 -24.80 5.39
CA PRO A 379 90.28 -25.35 6.22
C PRO A 379 90.19 -24.68 7.59
N ILE A 380 88.98 -24.37 8.03
CA ILE A 380 88.72 -23.69 9.30
C ILE A 380 88.83 -24.72 10.42
N ALA A 381 89.74 -24.53 11.37
CA ALA A 381 89.93 -25.45 12.49
C ALA A 381 88.78 -25.36 13.50
N ILE A 382 88.26 -26.53 13.91
CA ILE A 382 87.29 -26.66 14.99
C ILE A 382 88.09 -26.86 16.29
N PRO A 383 88.01 -25.93 17.26
CA PRO A 383 88.73 -26.04 18.52
C PRO A 383 88.26 -27.23 19.37
N ASP A 384 89.19 -27.92 20.03
CA ASP A 384 88.92 -29.02 20.96
C ASP A 384 88.08 -28.53 22.16
N GLY A 385 86.87 -29.09 22.33
CA GLY A 385 85.90 -28.64 23.33
C GLY A 385 85.46 -27.17 23.18
N GLY A 386 85.44 -26.65 21.95
CA GLY A 386 85.08 -25.26 21.64
C GLY A 386 84.25 -25.10 20.37
N SER A 387 83.99 -23.85 20.00
CA SER A 387 83.15 -23.50 18.84
C SER A 387 83.89 -22.59 17.87
N VAL A 388 83.57 -22.72 16.57
CA VAL A 388 83.99 -21.81 15.51
C VAL A 388 82.78 -21.41 14.69
N SER A 389 82.73 -20.14 14.28
CA SER A 389 81.66 -19.63 13.42
C SER A 389 82.18 -19.10 12.09
N SER A 390 81.31 -19.13 11.09
CA SER A 390 81.52 -18.55 9.77
C SER A 390 80.23 -17.87 9.33
N THR A 391 80.35 -16.72 8.68
CA THR A 391 79.19 -15.93 8.23
C THR A 391 79.19 -15.79 6.70
N ILE A 392 78.01 -15.91 6.11
CA ILE A 392 77.73 -15.58 4.71
C ILE A 392 76.62 -14.52 4.70
N THR A 393 76.84 -13.40 4.03
CA THR A 393 75.81 -12.37 3.87
C THR A 393 75.01 -12.62 2.59
N LEU A 394 73.70 -12.82 2.71
CA LEU A 394 72.80 -12.96 1.57
C LEU A 394 72.12 -11.63 1.22
N ALA A 395 71.73 -11.48 -0.04
CA ALA A 395 70.96 -10.32 -0.50
C ALA A 395 69.51 -10.38 0.03
N ALA A 396 68.91 -9.21 0.25
CA ALA A 396 67.48 -9.08 0.55
C ALA A 396 66.64 -9.24 -0.73
N GLY A 397 65.34 -9.52 -0.56
CA GLY A 397 64.36 -9.57 -1.65
C GLY A 397 63.66 -10.91 -1.84
N LEU A 398 63.88 -11.87 -0.96
CA LEU A 398 63.19 -13.17 -0.94
C LEU A 398 62.47 -13.33 0.41
N ARG A 399 61.19 -13.71 0.39
CA ARG A 399 60.51 -14.32 1.54
C ARG A 399 60.78 -15.82 1.52
N ILE A 400 61.27 -16.35 2.62
CA ILE A 400 61.80 -17.71 2.69
C ILE A 400 60.69 -18.72 2.89
N ASP A 401 60.75 -19.83 2.15
CA ASP A 401 60.06 -21.09 2.45
C ASP A 401 61.04 -22.06 3.12
N ARG A 402 62.21 -22.23 2.49
CA ARG A 402 63.19 -23.25 2.86
C ARG A 402 64.61 -22.73 2.76
N VAL A 403 65.49 -23.20 3.65
CA VAL A 403 66.93 -22.99 3.53
C VAL A 403 67.64 -24.34 3.42
N GLU A 404 68.53 -24.49 2.44
CA GLU A 404 69.47 -25.61 2.32
C GLU A 404 70.91 -25.17 2.64
N VAL A 405 71.68 -26.05 3.27
CA VAL A 405 73.08 -25.84 3.64
C VAL A 405 73.93 -27.01 3.18
N ASP A 406 74.83 -26.74 2.23
CA ASP A 406 75.85 -27.70 1.81
C ASP A 406 77.02 -27.63 2.77
N LEU A 407 77.40 -28.74 3.42
CA LEU A 407 78.49 -28.75 4.39
C LEU A 407 79.52 -29.85 4.10
N ALA A 408 80.79 -29.43 4.00
CA ALA A 408 81.95 -30.31 3.95
C ALA A 408 82.78 -30.14 5.23
N LEU A 409 82.75 -31.14 6.12
CA LEU A 409 83.41 -31.13 7.43
C LEU A 409 84.06 -32.48 7.74
N ALA A 410 85.19 -32.48 8.44
CA ALA A 410 85.79 -33.69 8.99
C ALA A 410 85.99 -33.58 10.51
N HIS A 411 85.56 -34.60 11.25
CA HIS A 411 85.85 -34.75 12.67
C HIS A 411 86.00 -36.23 13.03
N PRO A 412 87.02 -36.65 13.79
CA PRO A 412 87.21 -38.06 14.16
C PRO A 412 86.01 -38.69 14.88
N TYR A 413 85.23 -37.87 15.61
CA TYR A 413 84.04 -38.29 16.35
C TYR A 413 82.88 -37.35 16.05
N LEU A 414 82.02 -37.68 15.08
CA LEU A 414 80.84 -36.85 14.80
C LEU A 414 79.83 -36.86 15.96
N SER A 415 79.90 -37.86 16.84
CA SER A 415 79.18 -37.90 18.14
C SER A 415 79.49 -36.75 19.09
N GLN A 416 80.47 -35.91 18.77
CA GLN A 416 80.83 -34.72 19.55
C GLN A 416 80.50 -33.43 18.80
N VAL A 417 80.05 -33.50 17.54
CA VAL A 417 79.87 -32.33 16.67
C VAL A 417 78.42 -31.85 16.72
N ARG A 418 78.25 -30.56 17.08
CA ARG A 418 76.99 -29.82 16.91
C ARG A 418 77.17 -28.73 15.86
N VAL A 419 76.26 -28.64 14.90
CA VAL A 419 76.23 -27.59 13.86
C VAL A 419 74.91 -26.85 13.96
N THR A 420 74.98 -25.53 14.06
CA THR A 420 73.82 -24.64 14.06
C THR A 420 73.96 -23.59 12.96
N LEU A 421 72.85 -23.26 12.31
CA LEU A 421 72.70 -22.11 11.45
C LEU A 421 71.86 -21.06 12.20
N THR A 422 72.27 -19.80 12.17
CA THR A 422 71.50 -18.69 12.71
C THR A 422 71.18 -17.70 11.59
N ALA A 423 69.90 -17.46 11.37
CA ALA A 423 69.38 -16.47 10.42
C ALA A 423 69.71 -15.03 10.88
N PRO A 424 69.67 -14.04 9.97
CA PRO A 424 69.96 -12.64 10.28
C PRO A 424 69.13 -12.09 11.45
N ASP A 425 67.86 -12.51 11.56
CA ASP A 425 66.93 -12.06 12.59
C ASP A 425 66.95 -12.94 13.86
N GLY A 426 67.86 -13.92 13.91
CA GLY A 426 68.20 -14.67 15.12
C GLY A 426 67.56 -16.06 15.26
N THR A 427 66.79 -16.51 14.27
CA THR A 427 66.24 -17.87 14.24
C THR A 427 67.38 -18.91 14.16
N GLU A 428 67.45 -19.82 15.13
CA GLU A 428 68.51 -20.84 15.22
C GLU A 428 68.01 -22.22 14.76
N SER A 429 68.64 -22.78 13.75
CA SER A 429 68.41 -24.12 13.21
C SER A 429 69.55 -25.07 13.53
N VAL A 430 69.28 -26.11 14.34
CA VAL A 430 70.22 -27.20 14.61
C VAL A 430 70.23 -28.18 13.43
N LEU A 431 71.33 -28.19 12.67
CA LEU A 431 71.50 -29.04 11.49
C LEU A 431 72.16 -30.38 11.82
N VAL A 432 73.06 -30.40 12.81
CA VAL A 432 73.72 -31.60 13.31
C VAL A 432 73.77 -31.55 14.84
N ASN A 433 73.36 -32.62 15.51
CA ASN A 433 73.34 -32.71 16.95
C ASN A 433 73.97 -34.02 17.46
N ASN A 434 75.29 -34.08 17.48
CA ASN A 434 76.06 -35.17 18.09
C ASN A 434 75.67 -36.59 17.59
N PRO A 435 75.59 -36.82 16.26
CA PRO A 435 75.16 -38.11 15.71
C PRO A 435 76.11 -39.22 16.16
N SER A 436 75.59 -40.39 16.55
CA SER A 436 76.39 -41.51 17.10
C SER A 436 77.18 -42.26 16.01
N THR A 437 78.01 -41.53 15.27
CA THR A 437 78.84 -41.99 14.16
C THR A 437 80.22 -41.30 14.18
N SER A 438 81.11 -41.74 13.31
CA SER A 438 82.47 -41.22 13.12
C SER A 438 82.73 -41.03 11.63
N GLY A 439 83.46 -39.99 11.23
CA GLY A 439 83.82 -39.78 9.83
C GLY A 439 83.69 -38.33 9.37
N ASN A 440 83.43 -38.16 8.09
CA ASN A 440 83.29 -36.86 7.46
C ASN A 440 81.83 -36.60 7.09
N ILE A 441 81.43 -35.34 7.12
CA ILE A 441 80.16 -34.87 6.57
C ILE A 441 80.45 -34.29 5.20
N TYR A 442 79.74 -34.77 4.19
CA TYR A 442 79.60 -34.16 2.88
C TYR A 442 78.15 -34.33 2.46
N PHE A 443 77.31 -33.36 2.83
CA PHE A 443 75.86 -33.53 2.82
C PHE A 443 75.14 -32.19 2.68
N THR A 444 73.94 -32.21 2.10
CA THR A 444 73.03 -31.06 2.04
C THR A 444 71.99 -31.20 3.13
N PHE A 445 72.03 -30.27 4.08
CA PHE A 445 71.06 -30.12 5.16
C PHE A 445 69.97 -29.14 4.76
N SER A 446 68.85 -29.12 5.47
CA SER A 446 67.88 -28.06 5.30
C SER A 446 67.17 -27.67 6.58
N THR A 447 66.43 -26.57 6.51
CA THR A 447 65.53 -26.14 7.56
C THR A 447 64.31 -25.40 7.04
N THR A 448 63.20 -25.60 7.75
CA THR A 448 61.90 -24.91 7.59
C THR A 448 61.73 -23.77 8.58
N ARG A 449 62.63 -23.59 9.56
CA ARG A 449 62.34 -22.75 10.72
C ARG A 449 62.31 -21.26 10.41
N ASP A 450 62.96 -20.87 9.32
CA ASP A 450 63.08 -19.49 8.86
C ASP A 450 61.95 -19.10 7.87
N TRP A 451 60.90 -19.94 7.75
CA TRP A 451 59.76 -19.68 6.85
C TRP A 451 59.08 -18.35 7.16
N GLY A 452 58.79 -17.56 6.13
CA GLY A 452 58.20 -16.23 6.20
C GLY A 452 59.21 -15.12 6.54
N GLU A 453 60.45 -15.44 6.92
CA GLU A 453 61.50 -14.45 7.12
C GLU A 453 62.08 -13.94 5.80
N PHE A 454 62.76 -12.79 5.84
CA PHE A 454 63.49 -12.27 4.68
C PHE A 454 64.90 -12.86 4.60
N SER A 455 65.36 -13.18 3.39
CA SER A 455 66.71 -13.76 3.18
C SER A 455 67.89 -12.84 3.50
N GLY A 456 67.67 -11.53 3.53
CA GLY A 456 68.73 -10.53 3.53
C GLY A 456 69.46 -10.39 4.86
N GLY A 457 70.79 -10.45 4.84
CA GLY A 457 71.62 -10.20 6.02
C GLY A 457 72.63 -11.31 6.30
N ASP A 458 73.18 -11.30 7.52
CA ASP A 458 74.28 -12.16 7.93
C ASP A 458 73.79 -13.52 8.46
N TRP A 459 74.00 -14.57 7.68
CA TRP A 459 73.74 -15.96 8.07
C TRP A 459 74.98 -16.56 8.71
N THR A 460 74.87 -17.06 9.94
CA THR A 460 76.02 -17.56 10.70
C THR A 460 75.93 -19.06 10.95
N LEU A 461 76.87 -19.82 10.39
CA LEU A 461 77.08 -21.23 10.70
C LEU A 461 78.04 -21.35 11.88
N ALA A 462 77.63 -22.00 12.97
CA ALA A 462 78.50 -22.34 14.09
C ALA A 462 78.70 -23.85 14.18
N VAL A 463 79.96 -24.26 14.28
CA VAL A 463 80.38 -25.66 14.43
C VAL A 463 81.07 -25.81 15.78
N THR A 464 80.51 -26.66 16.63
CA THR A 464 80.94 -26.84 18.02
C THR A 464 81.37 -28.27 18.26
N ASP A 465 82.59 -28.44 18.79
CA ASP A 465 83.00 -29.67 19.45
C ASP A 465 82.51 -29.62 20.91
N THR A 466 81.59 -30.51 21.24
CA THR A 466 80.90 -30.54 22.53
C THR A 466 81.69 -31.27 23.61
N GLN A 467 82.82 -31.90 23.28
CA GLN A 467 83.66 -32.64 24.22
C GLN A 467 85.15 -32.29 24.02
N VAL A 468 85.99 -32.67 24.98
CA VAL A 468 87.44 -32.52 24.86
C VAL A 468 88.10 -33.83 24.44
N GLY A 469 89.19 -33.78 23.68
CA GLY A 469 90.01 -34.91 23.24
C GLY A 469 90.16 -35.09 21.72
N ALA A 470 89.52 -34.26 20.89
CA ALA A 470 89.62 -34.34 19.43
C ALA A 470 89.53 -32.94 18.79
N THR A 471 89.90 -32.83 17.51
CA THR A 471 89.72 -31.61 16.73
C THR A 471 89.23 -31.99 15.35
N GLY A 472 88.55 -31.07 14.67
CA GLY A 472 88.16 -31.24 13.27
C GLY A 472 88.41 -30.01 12.42
N VAL A 473 87.90 -30.05 11.20
CA VAL A 473 88.01 -28.96 10.23
C VAL A 473 86.73 -28.82 9.42
N VAL A 474 86.37 -27.57 9.10
CA VAL A 474 85.39 -27.23 8.06
C VAL A 474 86.14 -26.93 6.77
N TYR A 475 85.85 -27.67 5.70
CA TYR A 475 86.47 -27.48 4.39
C TYR A 475 85.77 -26.41 3.58
N ALA A 476 84.45 -26.44 3.54
CA ALA A 476 83.60 -25.49 2.83
C ALA A 476 82.17 -25.60 3.36
N TRP A 477 81.42 -24.53 3.20
CA TRP A 477 79.96 -24.60 3.30
C TRP A 477 79.31 -23.58 2.38
N GLY A 478 78.08 -23.86 1.96
CA GLY A 478 77.23 -22.98 1.17
C GLY A 478 75.81 -22.95 1.74
N ILE A 479 75.07 -21.92 1.39
CA ILE A 479 73.69 -21.71 1.81
C ILE A 479 72.85 -21.28 0.61
N ARG A 480 71.64 -21.82 0.52
CA ARG A 480 70.64 -21.53 -0.51
C ARG A 480 69.30 -21.34 0.20
N ALA A 481 68.80 -20.10 0.24
CA ALA A 481 67.46 -19.78 0.71
C ALA A 481 66.51 -19.73 -0.49
N TYR A 482 65.39 -20.44 -0.39
CA TYR A 482 64.37 -20.61 -1.43
C TYR A 482 63.05 -20.01 -0.97
N GLY A 483 62.29 -19.43 -1.89
CA GLY A 483 60.95 -18.91 -1.64
C GLY A 483 60.50 -17.97 -2.74
N ASP A 484 59.72 -16.94 -2.38
CA ASP A 484 59.15 -15.99 -3.34
C ASP A 484 59.82 -14.62 -3.30
N LEU A 485 59.74 -13.89 -4.40
CA LEU A 485 60.16 -12.49 -4.43
C LEU A 485 59.31 -11.69 -3.44
N ALA A 486 59.97 -10.88 -2.61
CA ALA A 486 59.31 -9.92 -1.75
C ALA A 486 58.59 -8.86 -2.60
N GLY A 487 57.34 -8.54 -2.27
CA GLY A 487 56.55 -7.50 -2.95
C GLY A 487 55.07 -7.60 -2.64
N ASP A 488 54.42 -8.66 -3.11
CA ASP A 488 52.99 -8.92 -2.85
C ASP A 488 52.87 -9.83 -1.62
N ASP A 489 52.19 -9.36 -0.57
CA ASP A 489 52.17 -10.04 0.72
C ASP A 489 50.79 -10.66 1.03
N THR A 490 50.82 -11.88 1.57
CA THR A 490 49.63 -12.53 2.15
C THR A 490 49.75 -12.58 3.66
N TYR A 491 48.84 -11.89 4.35
CA TYR A 491 48.74 -11.84 5.81
C TYR A 491 47.69 -12.84 6.28
N LEU A 492 48.14 -13.98 6.82
CA LEU A 492 47.25 -15.05 7.26
C LEU A 492 46.91 -14.93 8.75
N TYR A 493 45.62 -15.05 9.09
CA TYR A 493 45.14 -15.12 10.46
C TYR A 493 44.38 -16.42 10.71
N THR A 494 44.70 -17.06 11.82
CA THR A 494 44.08 -18.31 12.30
C THR A 494 43.41 -18.09 13.66
N ALA A 495 42.68 -19.08 14.15
CA ALA A 495 42.08 -19.03 15.48
C ALA A 495 43.09 -18.79 16.63
N GLU A 496 44.39 -19.12 16.44
CA GLU A 496 45.43 -18.84 17.44
C GLU A 496 45.66 -17.33 17.65
N PHE A 497 45.29 -16.48 16.69
CA PHE A 497 45.41 -15.03 16.79
C PHE A 497 44.78 -14.48 18.08
N ALA A 498 43.62 -15.01 18.47
CA ALA A 498 42.92 -14.59 19.68
C ALA A 498 43.81 -14.63 20.94
N THR A 499 44.59 -15.71 21.09
CA THR A 499 45.48 -15.89 22.25
C THR A 499 46.78 -15.13 22.06
N LEU A 500 47.35 -15.14 20.85
CA LEU A 500 48.63 -14.49 20.55
C LEU A 500 48.53 -12.96 20.68
N ALA A 501 47.51 -12.34 20.09
CA ALA A 501 47.31 -10.89 20.12
C ALA A 501 46.86 -10.37 21.50
N ALA A 502 46.23 -11.23 22.32
CA ALA A 502 45.97 -10.91 23.72
C ALA A 502 47.25 -10.90 24.57
N ALA A 503 48.21 -11.77 24.25
CA ALA A 503 49.51 -11.83 24.92
C ALA A 503 50.49 -10.75 24.41
N ASP A 504 50.43 -10.41 23.13
CA ASP A 504 51.27 -9.43 22.48
C ASP A 504 50.46 -8.47 21.60
N ALA A 505 50.29 -7.25 22.09
CA ALA A 505 49.48 -6.23 21.45
C ALA A 505 50.08 -5.71 20.12
N SER A 506 51.37 -5.92 19.85
CA SER A 506 51.97 -5.45 18.57
C SER A 506 51.41 -6.20 17.37
N ARG A 507 50.89 -7.42 17.57
CA ARG A 507 50.24 -8.24 16.54
C ARG A 507 48.92 -7.67 16.02
N ARG A 508 48.43 -6.57 16.61
CA ARG A 508 47.13 -5.95 16.28
C ARG A 508 47.27 -4.74 15.36
N THR A 509 48.46 -4.49 14.83
CA THR A 509 48.70 -3.42 13.88
C THR A 509 49.35 -4.00 12.64
N LEU A 510 48.64 -3.89 11.51
CA LEU A 510 49.16 -4.29 10.22
C LEU A 510 49.80 -3.08 9.54
N SER A 511 51.01 -3.25 9.01
CA SER A 511 51.67 -2.24 8.19
C SER A 511 52.40 -2.91 7.04
N ASP A 512 52.22 -2.35 5.86
CA ASP A 512 52.82 -2.81 4.62
C ASP A 512 53.47 -1.65 3.83
N ALA A 513 54.47 -1.95 2.98
CA ALA A 513 55.29 -1.00 2.23
C ALA A 513 54.93 -0.88 0.72
N GLY A 514 53.92 -1.59 0.26
CA GLY A 514 53.31 -1.59 -1.09
C GLY A 514 53.45 -2.93 -1.80
N GLY A 515 52.43 -3.31 -2.56
CA GLY A 515 52.33 -4.57 -3.29
C GLY A 515 50.89 -4.71 -3.80
N MET A 516 50.52 -5.90 -4.26
CA MET A 516 49.13 -6.35 -4.26
C MET A 516 48.93 -7.30 -3.09
N ASP A 517 48.30 -6.79 -2.02
CA ASP A 517 48.34 -7.47 -0.73
C ASP A 517 47.00 -8.12 -0.40
N ALA A 518 47.06 -9.18 0.40
CA ALA A 518 45.90 -9.95 0.83
C ALA A 518 45.85 -10.14 2.34
N ILE A 519 44.68 -9.97 2.93
CA ILE A 519 44.40 -10.46 4.28
C ILE A 519 43.52 -11.71 4.16
N ASN A 520 44.01 -12.84 4.65
CA ASN A 520 43.27 -14.08 4.66
C ASN A 520 42.93 -14.49 6.10
N THR A 521 41.65 -14.62 6.37
CA THR A 521 41.08 -15.00 7.67
C THR A 521 40.26 -16.27 7.62
N ALA A 522 40.34 -17.04 6.53
CA ALA A 522 39.53 -18.24 6.29
C ALA A 522 39.72 -19.34 7.36
N ALA A 523 40.84 -19.34 8.08
CA ALA A 523 41.10 -20.23 9.20
C ALA A 523 40.40 -19.81 10.52
N ILE A 524 39.61 -18.73 10.51
CA ILE A 524 38.79 -18.28 11.65
C ILE A 524 37.35 -18.75 11.40
N ALA A 525 36.86 -19.65 12.25
CA ALA A 525 35.54 -20.28 12.09
C ALA A 525 34.34 -19.43 12.55
N GLY A 526 34.53 -18.15 12.87
CA GLY A 526 33.45 -17.29 13.37
C GLY A 526 33.59 -15.87 12.86
N ASP A 527 32.55 -15.07 13.06
CA ASP A 527 32.36 -13.76 12.45
C ASP A 527 33.61 -12.85 12.53
N THR A 528 34.00 -12.35 11.37
CA THR A 528 35.12 -11.45 11.14
C THR A 528 34.60 -10.11 10.64
N LEU A 529 35.02 -9.03 11.30
CA LEU A 529 34.89 -7.69 10.73
C LEU A 529 36.25 -7.30 10.17
N LEU A 530 36.34 -7.10 8.86
CA LEU A 530 37.54 -6.66 8.19
C LEU A 530 37.29 -5.34 7.46
N ASP A 531 37.83 -4.26 8.02
CA ASP A 531 37.77 -2.93 7.42
C ASP A 531 39.15 -2.59 6.84
N LEU A 532 39.25 -2.59 5.51
CA LEU A 532 40.50 -2.38 4.77
C LEU A 532 40.96 -0.92 4.75
N ARG A 533 40.18 0.01 5.35
CA ARG A 533 40.53 1.43 5.40
C ARG A 533 41.56 1.71 6.49
N PRO A 534 42.66 2.40 6.17
CA PRO A 534 43.66 2.75 7.18
C PRO A 534 43.09 3.53 8.38
N GLY A 535 43.46 3.12 9.59
CA GLY A 535 43.02 3.72 10.85
C GLY A 535 41.65 3.25 11.35
N HIS A 536 40.93 2.43 10.58
CA HIS A 536 39.70 1.79 11.01
C HIS A 536 39.98 0.52 11.84
N VAL A 537 38.98 0.09 12.60
CA VAL A 537 39.09 -1.07 13.50
C VAL A 537 38.40 -2.27 12.87
N SER A 538 39.20 -3.28 12.56
CA SER A 538 38.78 -4.65 12.26
C SER A 538 38.64 -5.45 13.55
N LEU A 539 37.87 -6.53 13.53
CA LEU A 539 37.73 -7.50 14.62
C LEU A 539 38.05 -8.90 14.10
N LEU A 540 39.24 -9.40 14.40
CA LEU A 540 39.71 -10.72 13.96
C LEU A 540 39.82 -11.65 15.17
N ALA A 541 39.12 -12.78 15.16
CA ALA A 541 39.06 -13.72 16.30
C ALA A 541 38.77 -13.03 17.66
N GLY A 542 37.92 -12.01 17.65
CA GLY A 542 37.56 -11.21 18.83
C GLY A 542 38.59 -10.16 19.28
N GLN A 543 39.68 -9.95 18.53
CA GLN A 543 40.70 -8.94 18.81
C GLN A 543 40.59 -7.76 17.84
N ALA A 544 40.65 -6.53 18.39
CA ALA A 544 40.64 -5.31 17.60
C ALA A 544 41.97 -5.16 16.85
N VAL A 545 41.93 -5.05 15.53
CA VAL A 545 43.09 -4.89 14.63
C VAL A 545 42.94 -3.58 13.86
N THR A 546 44.05 -2.92 13.57
CA THR A 546 44.06 -1.67 12.79
C THR A 546 45.10 -1.74 11.69
N ILE A 547 44.71 -1.33 10.48
CA ILE A 547 45.62 -1.13 9.35
C ILE A 547 46.28 0.25 9.51
N ALA A 548 47.62 0.29 9.48
CA ALA A 548 48.39 1.50 9.68
C ALA A 548 48.20 2.49 8.52
N ALA A 549 48.39 3.78 8.80
CA ALA A 549 48.33 4.82 7.78
C ALA A 549 49.41 4.60 6.70
N GLY A 550 49.00 4.65 5.43
CA GLY A 550 49.89 4.45 4.28
C GLY A 550 49.91 3.02 3.74
N THR A 551 49.28 2.07 4.42
CA THR A 551 49.08 0.70 3.95
C THR A 551 47.83 0.62 3.10
N ILE A 552 47.90 -0.10 1.98
CA ILE A 552 46.77 -0.40 1.09
C ILE A 552 46.69 -1.92 1.04
N ILE A 553 45.48 -2.46 1.15
CA ILE A 553 45.20 -3.89 0.99
C ILE A 553 44.12 -4.00 -0.09
N GLU A 554 44.41 -4.73 -1.15
CA GLU A 554 43.51 -4.92 -2.29
C GLU A 554 42.61 -6.14 -2.09
N ASN A 555 43.11 -7.20 -1.45
CA ASN A 555 42.40 -8.47 -1.39
C ASN A 555 42.02 -8.85 0.04
N SER A 556 40.83 -9.41 0.21
CA SER A 556 40.44 -10.04 1.46
C SER A 556 39.71 -11.36 1.25
N ASP A 557 39.94 -12.26 2.20
CA ASP A 557 39.30 -13.57 2.30
C ASP A 557 38.84 -13.82 3.74
N SER A 558 37.57 -14.17 3.91
CA SER A 558 37.01 -14.60 5.19
C SER A 558 36.60 -16.08 5.17
N GLY A 559 35.81 -16.50 6.15
CA GLY A 559 35.73 -17.91 6.57
C GLY A 559 34.32 -18.49 6.51
N ASP A 560 33.96 -19.22 7.57
CA ASP A 560 32.64 -19.85 7.73
C ASP A 560 31.66 -18.97 8.54
N GLY A 561 32.04 -17.74 8.89
CA GLY A 561 31.30 -16.84 9.77
C GLY A 561 30.36 -15.91 9.00
N ASN A 562 29.49 -15.18 9.71
CA ASN A 562 28.75 -14.09 9.08
C ASN A 562 29.64 -12.84 9.08
N ASP A 563 30.43 -12.71 8.05
CA ASP A 563 31.56 -11.79 7.98
C ASP A 563 31.13 -10.41 7.45
N THR A 564 31.88 -9.38 7.81
CA THR A 564 31.67 -8.01 7.34
C THR A 564 32.97 -7.52 6.71
N LEU A 565 32.98 -7.42 5.38
CA LEU A 565 34.11 -6.99 4.59
C LEU A 565 33.86 -5.58 4.05
N ILE A 566 34.73 -4.64 4.40
CA ILE A 566 34.65 -3.25 3.96
C ILE A 566 35.94 -2.89 3.23
N GLY A 567 35.82 -2.59 1.95
CA GLY A 567 36.90 -2.13 1.09
C GLY A 567 37.36 -0.69 1.40
N ASN A 568 38.43 -0.30 0.72
CA ASN A 568 39.01 1.04 0.78
C ASN A 568 38.79 1.78 -0.56
N ASP A 569 39.66 2.72 -0.90
CA ASP A 569 39.51 3.51 -2.13
C ASP A 569 40.21 2.84 -3.33
N ALA A 570 40.88 1.69 -3.14
CA ALA A 570 41.52 0.90 -4.20
C ALA A 570 40.50 -0.06 -4.85
N ALA A 571 40.90 -0.72 -5.93
CA ALA A 571 40.09 -1.79 -6.53
C ALA A 571 40.24 -3.06 -5.69
N ASN A 572 39.20 -3.40 -4.93
CA ASN A 572 39.22 -4.49 -3.98
C ASN A 572 38.63 -5.80 -4.53
N SER A 573 39.17 -6.94 -4.08
CA SER A 573 38.55 -8.26 -4.23
C SER A 573 38.16 -8.79 -2.85
N LEU A 574 36.87 -8.73 -2.53
CA LEU A 574 36.32 -9.15 -1.25
C LEU A 574 35.62 -10.51 -1.41
N ARG A 575 36.09 -11.56 -0.73
CA ARG A 575 35.51 -12.90 -0.75
C ARG A 575 35.04 -13.34 0.65
N GLY A 576 33.72 -13.50 0.82
CA GLY A 576 33.03 -13.88 2.05
C GLY A 576 33.08 -15.39 2.35
N TRP A 577 32.92 -16.20 1.30
CA TRP A 577 32.90 -17.65 1.28
C TRP A 577 31.61 -18.29 1.82
N ARG A 578 31.51 -18.58 3.12
CA ARG A 578 30.34 -19.24 3.70
C ARG A 578 29.83 -18.39 4.85
N GLY A 579 28.51 -18.26 4.95
CA GLY A 579 27.87 -17.43 5.97
C GLY A 579 27.04 -16.35 5.30
N ASN A 580 26.27 -15.61 6.10
CA ASN A 580 25.48 -14.49 5.60
C ASN A 580 26.33 -13.22 5.74
N ASP A 581 27.01 -12.85 4.68
CA ASP A 581 28.07 -11.85 4.68
C ASP A 581 27.59 -10.47 4.28
N PHE A 582 28.30 -9.44 4.74
CA PHE A 582 28.11 -8.05 4.34
C PHE A 582 29.36 -7.53 3.64
N LEU A 583 29.22 -7.15 2.36
CA LEU A 583 30.32 -6.68 1.52
C LEU A 583 30.05 -5.24 1.05
N ASP A 584 30.89 -4.29 1.45
CA ASP A 584 30.89 -2.90 0.96
C ASP A 584 32.23 -2.60 0.30
N GLY A 585 32.26 -2.50 -1.04
CA GLY A 585 33.48 -2.25 -1.81
C GLY A 585 34.17 -0.92 -1.48
N GLY A 586 33.42 0.06 -0.97
CA GLY A 586 33.92 1.43 -0.88
C GLY A 586 33.82 2.12 -2.23
N THR A 587 34.68 3.11 -2.50
CA THR A 587 34.58 3.93 -3.73
C THR A 587 35.42 3.40 -4.89
N GLY A 588 35.97 2.19 -4.74
CA GLY A 588 36.84 1.52 -5.69
C GLY A 588 36.11 1.01 -6.94
N VAL A 589 36.78 0.18 -7.72
CA VAL A 589 36.11 -0.67 -8.71
C VAL A 589 36.29 -2.09 -8.21
N ASP A 590 35.25 -2.61 -7.59
CA ASP A 590 35.41 -3.73 -6.66
C ASP A 590 34.81 -5.01 -7.23
N THR A 591 35.34 -6.14 -6.79
CA THR A 591 34.75 -7.46 -7.01
C THR A 591 34.29 -8.01 -5.67
N LEU A 592 32.99 -8.28 -5.56
CA LEU A 592 32.32 -8.74 -4.34
C LEU A 592 31.79 -10.16 -4.58
N ASP A 593 32.28 -11.14 -3.83
CA ASP A 593 31.89 -12.56 -3.90
C ASP A 593 31.51 -13.00 -2.47
N GLY A 594 30.23 -12.99 -2.14
CA GLY A 594 29.72 -13.39 -0.83
C GLY A 594 29.79 -14.90 -0.65
N GLY A 595 29.37 -15.65 -1.66
CA GLY A 595 29.58 -17.09 -1.74
C GLY A 595 28.31 -17.86 -1.42
N ALA A 596 28.26 -18.55 -0.28
CA ALA A 596 27.12 -19.34 0.15
C ALA A 596 26.55 -18.80 1.46
N GLY A 597 25.24 -18.55 1.50
CA GLY A 597 24.52 -17.86 2.56
C GLY A 597 23.72 -16.71 1.98
N ASP A 598 22.92 -16.03 2.81
CA ASP A 598 22.15 -14.87 2.37
C ASP A 598 22.99 -13.60 2.56
N ASP A 599 23.58 -13.12 1.46
CA ASP A 599 24.59 -12.06 1.45
C ASP A 599 24.03 -10.67 1.13
N VAL A 600 24.75 -9.63 1.55
CA VAL A 600 24.43 -8.23 1.27
C VAL A 600 25.60 -7.53 0.59
N TYR A 601 25.37 -7.11 -0.65
CA TYR A 601 26.32 -6.34 -1.45
C TYR A 601 25.96 -4.86 -1.48
N VAL A 602 26.90 -3.99 -1.13
CA VAL A 602 26.75 -2.54 -1.31
C VAL A 602 27.48 -2.14 -2.59
N VAL A 603 26.70 -1.67 -3.57
CA VAL A 603 27.21 -1.22 -4.88
C VAL A 603 27.03 0.29 -4.99
N ASP A 604 28.13 1.03 -4.85
CA ASP A 604 28.15 2.49 -4.94
C ASP A 604 28.87 3.00 -6.21
N VAL A 605 29.60 2.13 -6.91
CA VAL A 605 30.24 2.40 -8.21
C VAL A 605 29.65 1.48 -9.29
N ALA A 606 29.26 2.06 -10.44
CA ALA A 606 28.62 1.30 -11.52
C ALA A 606 29.53 0.25 -12.21
N ALA A 607 30.82 0.25 -11.89
CA ALA A 607 31.81 -0.70 -12.40
C ALA A 607 32.07 -1.85 -11.42
N ASP A 608 31.47 -1.83 -10.22
CA ASP A 608 31.57 -2.94 -9.28
C ASP A 608 30.95 -4.21 -9.88
N VAL A 609 31.58 -5.34 -9.59
CA VAL A 609 31.18 -6.65 -10.08
C VAL A 609 30.79 -7.51 -8.89
N ILE A 610 29.54 -7.96 -8.88
CA ILE A 610 29.08 -9.01 -7.98
C ILE A 610 29.31 -10.36 -8.66
N VAL A 611 29.90 -11.30 -7.92
CA VAL A 611 30.06 -12.69 -8.32
C VAL A 611 29.07 -13.51 -7.51
N GLU A 612 28.06 -14.05 -8.19
CA GLU A 612 27.08 -14.95 -7.58
C GLU A 612 27.11 -16.34 -8.18
N ARG A 613 26.83 -17.35 -7.36
CA ARG A 613 26.81 -18.76 -7.76
C ARG A 613 25.41 -19.33 -7.62
N PRO A 614 25.00 -20.27 -8.49
CA PRO A 614 23.71 -20.95 -8.34
C PRO A 614 23.60 -21.63 -6.98
N GLY A 615 22.55 -21.29 -6.23
CA GLY A 615 22.34 -21.79 -4.86
C GLY A 615 23.21 -21.14 -3.79
N GLY A 616 23.72 -19.93 -4.02
CA GLY A 616 24.43 -19.08 -3.06
C GLY A 616 23.56 -18.75 -1.86
N GLY A 617 22.40 -18.13 -2.06
CA GLY A 617 21.40 -17.96 -1.01
C GLY A 617 20.23 -17.15 -1.51
N THR A 618 19.70 -16.28 -0.66
CA THR A 618 18.78 -15.20 -1.02
C THR A 618 19.47 -13.87 -0.80
N ASP A 619 20.00 -13.32 -1.88
CA ASP A 619 21.03 -12.29 -1.82
C ASP A 619 20.44 -10.88 -2.06
N THR A 620 21.06 -9.87 -1.47
CA THR A 620 20.57 -8.49 -1.51
C THR A 620 21.61 -7.53 -2.06
N VAL A 621 21.26 -6.82 -3.13
CA VAL A 621 22.00 -5.65 -3.59
C VAL A 621 21.41 -4.38 -3.00
N ARG A 622 22.27 -3.61 -2.31
CA ARG A 622 21.99 -2.25 -1.88
C ARG A 622 22.77 -1.27 -2.73
N THR A 623 22.10 -0.33 -3.38
CA THR A 623 22.78 0.60 -4.27
C THR A 623 22.43 2.06 -4.02
N THR A 624 23.41 2.94 -4.24
CA THR A 624 23.18 4.40 -4.34
C THR A 624 23.19 4.91 -5.78
N LEU A 625 23.31 4.01 -6.77
CA LEU A 625 23.29 4.37 -8.18
C LEU A 625 21.88 4.72 -8.62
N ALA A 626 21.71 5.79 -9.40
CA ALA A 626 20.40 6.23 -9.89
C ALA A 626 19.70 5.22 -10.83
N SER A 627 20.42 4.21 -11.31
CA SER A 627 19.84 3.07 -12.00
C SER A 627 20.67 1.82 -11.77
N TYR A 628 20.00 0.68 -11.61
CA TYR A 628 20.65 -0.62 -11.42
C TYR A 628 19.85 -1.74 -12.06
N LEU A 629 20.57 -2.69 -12.68
CA LEU A 629 20.02 -3.92 -13.24
C LEU A 629 20.56 -5.09 -12.42
N LEU A 630 19.66 -5.87 -11.84
CA LEU A 630 20.02 -7.01 -11.01
C LEU A 630 20.65 -8.11 -11.87
N GLY A 631 21.80 -8.62 -11.43
CA GLY A 631 22.50 -9.76 -12.07
C GLY A 631 21.70 -11.06 -11.94
N LEU A 632 22.17 -12.14 -12.56
CA LEU A 632 21.58 -13.48 -12.35
C LEU A 632 21.82 -13.95 -10.91
N GLU A 633 20.95 -14.85 -10.41
CA GLU A 633 21.04 -15.47 -9.07
C GLU A 633 20.99 -14.46 -7.90
N LEU A 634 20.50 -13.24 -8.14
CA LEU A 634 20.29 -12.22 -7.12
C LEU A 634 18.78 -11.98 -6.94
N GLU A 635 18.29 -11.96 -5.70
CA GLU A 635 16.84 -11.93 -5.43
C GLU A 635 16.35 -10.56 -4.98
N ASN A 636 17.16 -9.77 -4.26
CA ASN A 636 16.69 -8.53 -3.65
C ASN A 636 17.46 -7.31 -4.14
N LEU A 637 16.74 -6.22 -4.44
CA LEU A 637 17.31 -4.93 -4.80
C LEU A 637 16.73 -3.83 -3.91
N ALA A 638 17.59 -3.09 -3.21
CA ALA A 638 17.18 -1.96 -2.39
C ALA A 638 17.98 -0.71 -2.76
N PHE A 639 17.29 0.36 -3.14
CA PHE A 639 17.92 1.67 -3.30
C PHE A 639 18.07 2.36 -1.95
N ILE A 640 19.31 2.70 -1.61
CA ILE A 640 19.68 3.37 -0.35
C ILE A 640 20.22 4.79 -0.61
N GLY A 641 20.05 5.29 -1.83
CA GLY A 641 20.48 6.62 -2.26
C GLY A 641 19.47 7.72 -1.94
N THR A 642 19.54 8.81 -2.70
CA THR A 642 18.60 9.94 -2.61
C THR A 642 18.16 10.36 -4.01
N GLY A 643 16.88 10.69 -4.17
CA GLY A 643 16.30 11.08 -5.46
C GLY A 643 15.85 9.87 -6.26
N ASN A 644 15.40 10.11 -7.49
CA ASN A 644 14.76 9.08 -8.30
C ASN A 644 15.70 7.93 -8.67
N PHE A 645 15.16 6.72 -8.63
CA PHE A 645 15.83 5.46 -8.93
C PHE A 645 15.14 4.73 -10.09
N LYS A 646 15.94 4.06 -10.93
CA LYS A 646 15.45 3.12 -11.93
C LYS A 646 16.01 1.72 -11.66
N GLY A 647 15.18 0.87 -11.05
CA GLY A 647 15.50 -0.52 -10.77
C GLY A 647 14.95 -1.46 -11.83
N THR A 648 15.75 -2.44 -12.25
CA THR A 648 15.28 -3.56 -13.06
C THR A 648 15.75 -4.87 -12.46
N GLY A 649 14.82 -5.78 -12.18
CA GLY A 649 15.12 -7.14 -11.71
C GLY A 649 15.58 -8.07 -12.84
N ASN A 650 15.57 -9.37 -12.57
CA ASN A 650 16.03 -10.43 -13.46
C ASN A 650 14.86 -11.35 -13.88
N ALA A 651 15.06 -12.67 -13.88
CA ALA A 651 14.00 -13.64 -14.23
C ALA A 651 13.55 -14.50 -13.04
N ALA A 652 14.12 -14.25 -11.85
CA ALA A 652 13.75 -14.87 -10.58
C ALA A 652 12.68 -14.02 -9.89
N ALA A 653 12.08 -14.54 -8.82
CA ALA A 653 11.14 -13.77 -8.00
C ALA A 653 11.92 -12.74 -7.17
N ASN A 654 11.89 -11.47 -7.58
CA ASN A 654 12.66 -10.41 -6.97
C ASN A 654 11.86 -9.60 -5.93
N VAL A 655 12.55 -9.11 -4.89
CA VAL A 655 12.00 -8.10 -3.97
C VAL A 655 12.73 -6.79 -4.19
N MET A 656 12.00 -5.76 -4.62
CA MET A 656 12.56 -4.47 -5.01
C MET A 656 12.02 -3.34 -4.12
N ASP A 657 12.91 -2.50 -3.61
CA ASP A 657 12.62 -1.29 -2.83
C ASP A 657 13.27 -0.06 -3.48
N GLY A 658 12.44 0.87 -3.96
CA GLY A 658 12.83 2.11 -4.64
C GLY A 658 13.29 3.22 -3.70
N GLY A 659 12.89 3.17 -2.43
CA GLY A 659 13.27 4.16 -1.43
C GLY A 659 12.37 5.39 -1.43
N ALA A 660 12.92 6.55 -1.77
CA ALA A 660 12.16 7.81 -1.79
C ALA A 660 12.59 8.64 -2.99
N GLY A 661 11.64 9.21 -3.71
CA GLY A 661 11.84 9.74 -5.05
C GLY A 661 10.74 9.23 -5.97
N ASN A 662 10.70 9.73 -7.21
CA ASN A 662 9.78 9.20 -8.21
C ASN A 662 10.49 8.09 -8.97
N ASP A 663 10.30 6.87 -8.53
CA ASP A 663 11.08 5.69 -8.89
C ASP A 663 10.40 4.89 -10.00
N SER A 664 11.20 4.19 -10.79
CA SER A 664 10.73 3.31 -11.86
C SER A 664 11.22 1.90 -11.59
N LEU A 665 10.30 1.01 -11.24
CA LEU A 665 10.57 -0.38 -10.88
C LEU A 665 9.98 -1.32 -11.91
N ASN A 666 10.83 -2.20 -12.44
CA ASN A 666 10.44 -3.30 -13.31
C ASN A 666 11.05 -4.59 -12.75
N GLY A 667 10.20 -5.51 -12.28
CA GLY A 667 10.63 -6.79 -11.71
C GLY A 667 11.38 -7.68 -12.72
N GLY A 668 11.10 -7.50 -14.01
CA GLY A 668 11.54 -8.44 -15.03
C GLY A 668 10.52 -9.57 -15.15
N LEU A 669 10.99 -10.79 -15.42
CA LEU A 669 10.12 -11.97 -15.38
C LEU A 669 10.14 -12.54 -13.96
N GLY A 670 9.15 -13.36 -13.61
CA GLY A 670 9.09 -13.99 -12.28
C GLY A 670 7.97 -13.38 -11.46
N ALA A 671 7.77 -13.85 -10.23
CA ALA A 671 6.71 -13.32 -9.36
C ALA A 671 7.32 -12.28 -8.41
N ASP A 672 7.27 -11.01 -8.78
CA ASP A 672 8.06 -9.96 -8.14
C ASP A 672 7.28 -9.16 -7.08
N LEU A 673 7.99 -8.61 -6.10
CA LEU A 673 7.44 -7.70 -5.09
C LEU A 673 8.07 -6.32 -5.24
N LEU A 674 7.28 -5.35 -5.71
CA LEU A 674 7.73 -3.98 -6.01
C LEU A 674 7.21 -2.99 -4.96
N ARG A 675 8.12 -2.21 -4.36
CA ARG A 675 7.82 -1.11 -3.42
C ARG A 675 8.60 0.13 -3.84
N GLY A 676 7.92 1.21 -4.20
CA GLY A 676 8.53 2.47 -4.64
C GLY A 676 8.82 3.39 -3.46
N GLY A 677 7.86 3.53 -2.55
CA GLY A 677 7.99 4.34 -1.34
C GLY A 677 7.53 5.78 -1.58
N PRO A 678 7.95 6.78 -0.77
CA PRO A 678 7.44 8.14 -0.96
C PRO A 678 7.90 8.80 -2.28
N GLY A 679 6.96 9.13 -3.14
CA GLY A 679 7.10 9.84 -4.42
C GLY A 679 6.05 9.38 -5.43
N ASP A 680 5.96 10.00 -6.60
CA ASP A 680 5.06 9.51 -7.66
C ASP A 680 5.81 8.44 -8.49
N ASP A 681 5.55 7.18 -8.20
CA ASP A 681 6.29 6.02 -8.70
C ASP A 681 5.67 5.38 -9.94
N THR A 682 6.46 4.56 -10.62
CA THR A 682 6.05 3.82 -11.82
C THR A 682 6.48 2.36 -11.74
N TYR A 683 5.49 1.48 -11.73
CA TYR A 683 5.63 0.03 -11.71
C TYR A 683 5.37 -0.57 -13.08
N THR A 684 6.21 -1.50 -13.52
CA THR A 684 5.93 -2.39 -14.65
C THR A 684 5.63 -3.78 -14.12
N VAL A 685 4.47 -4.32 -14.48
CA VAL A 685 4.04 -5.69 -14.12
C VAL A 685 3.78 -6.50 -15.38
N ASP A 686 4.44 -7.65 -15.49
CA ASP A 686 4.38 -8.50 -16.68
C ASP A 686 4.26 -10.00 -16.39
N ASP A 687 4.30 -10.41 -15.11
CA ASP A 687 3.90 -11.72 -14.64
C ASP A 687 2.66 -11.63 -13.73
N ALA A 688 1.83 -12.67 -13.73
CA ALA A 688 0.62 -12.70 -12.91
C ALA A 688 0.92 -12.90 -11.41
N GLY A 689 2.16 -13.29 -11.07
CA GLY A 689 2.66 -13.40 -9.71
C GLY A 689 3.21 -12.10 -9.13
N ASP A 690 3.31 -11.03 -9.93
CA ASP A 690 3.77 -9.72 -9.46
C ASP A 690 2.86 -9.15 -8.37
N SER A 691 3.44 -8.37 -7.47
CA SER A 691 2.76 -7.67 -6.38
C SER A 691 3.36 -6.28 -6.22
N VAL A 692 2.51 -5.26 -6.31
CA VAL A 692 2.87 -3.86 -6.03
C VAL A 692 2.33 -3.47 -4.66
N VAL A 693 3.16 -2.87 -3.82
CA VAL A 693 2.77 -2.45 -2.46
C VAL A 693 3.06 -0.96 -2.27
N GLU A 694 2.00 -0.21 -1.96
CA GLU A 694 2.01 1.22 -1.64
C GLU A 694 1.41 1.49 -0.25
N GLN A 695 2.01 2.41 0.51
CA GLN A 695 1.41 2.90 1.76
C GLN A 695 0.59 4.17 1.53
N LEU A 696 -0.27 4.47 2.50
CA LEU A 696 -1.12 5.66 2.44
C LEU A 696 -0.28 6.95 2.43
N GLY A 697 -0.44 7.75 1.38
CA GLY A 697 0.18 9.07 1.24
C GLY A 697 1.62 9.04 0.72
N GLU A 698 2.03 7.95 0.07
CA GLU A 698 3.33 7.81 -0.57
C GLU A 698 3.39 8.49 -1.95
N GLY A 699 2.31 8.54 -2.74
CA GLY A 699 2.37 9.19 -4.05
C GLY A 699 1.06 9.23 -4.82
N ASN A 700 1.13 9.58 -6.11
CA ASN A 700 0.17 9.16 -7.12
C ASN A 700 0.87 8.26 -8.15
N ASP A 701 0.60 6.97 -8.05
CA ASP A 701 1.48 5.98 -8.65
C ASP A 701 0.90 5.36 -9.92
N TRP A 702 1.79 5.00 -10.85
CA TRP A 702 1.45 4.42 -12.14
C TRP A 702 1.79 2.94 -12.18
N VAL A 703 0.82 2.10 -12.52
CA VAL A 703 1.04 0.70 -12.88
C VAL A 703 0.89 0.53 -14.39
N TYR A 704 1.95 0.08 -15.06
CA TYR A 704 1.92 -0.36 -16.45
C TYR A 704 1.84 -1.88 -16.48
N SER A 705 0.70 -2.40 -16.94
CA SER A 705 0.47 -3.85 -17.01
C SER A 705 0.40 -4.34 -18.44
N SER A 706 1.06 -5.46 -18.75
CA SER A 706 0.84 -6.20 -20.01
C SER A 706 -0.18 -7.35 -19.86
N LEU A 707 -0.73 -7.52 -18.65
CA LEU A 707 -1.68 -8.55 -18.25
C LEU A 707 -2.98 -7.92 -17.73
N SER A 708 -4.00 -8.76 -17.45
CA SER A 708 -5.15 -8.29 -16.68
C SER A 708 -4.72 -8.01 -15.24
N TRP A 709 -5.03 -6.82 -14.72
CA TRP A 709 -4.49 -6.35 -13.44
C TRP A 709 -5.56 -5.68 -12.58
N THR A 710 -5.45 -5.90 -11.27
CA THR A 710 -6.26 -5.23 -10.25
C THR A 710 -5.33 -4.39 -9.39
N LEU A 711 -5.60 -3.09 -9.27
CA LEU A 711 -4.82 -2.20 -8.41
C LEU A 711 -4.96 -2.65 -6.94
N GLY A 712 -3.81 -2.79 -6.26
CA GLY A 712 -3.77 -2.89 -4.80
C GLY A 712 -4.23 -1.58 -4.15
N ALA A 713 -4.41 -1.57 -2.83
CA ALA A 713 -4.76 -0.35 -2.10
C ALA A 713 -3.71 0.77 -2.30
N ASN A 714 -4.14 2.03 -2.26
CA ASN A 714 -3.29 3.23 -2.39
C ASN A 714 -2.61 3.38 -3.76
N LEU A 715 -3.06 2.68 -4.80
CA LEU A 715 -2.60 2.89 -6.17
C LEU A 715 -3.68 3.63 -6.97
N GLU A 716 -3.31 4.66 -7.74
CA GLU A 716 -4.28 5.56 -8.38
C GLU A 716 -4.44 5.31 -9.87
N ARG A 717 -3.40 4.84 -10.59
CA ARG A 717 -3.41 4.81 -12.06
C ARG A 717 -2.97 3.48 -12.64
N LEU A 718 -3.78 2.95 -13.55
CA LEU A 718 -3.48 1.73 -14.28
C LEU A 718 -3.48 1.99 -15.79
N VAL A 719 -2.39 1.61 -16.44
CA VAL A 719 -2.23 1.66 -17.89
C VAL A 719 -2.12 0.26 -18.45
N LEU A 720 -3.07 -0.11 -19.31
CA LEU A 720 -3.02 -1.35 -20.07
C LEU A 720 -2.08 -1.18 -21.27
N SER A 721 -1.07 -2.04 -21.35
CA SER A 721 -0.08 -2.10 -22.42
C SER A 721 -0.23 -3.40 -23.23
N GLY A 722 0.64 -3.62 -24.21
CA GLY A 722 0.61 -4.81 -25.07
C GLY A 722 -0.41 -4.71 -26.22
N SER A 723 -0.94 -5.86 -26.65
CA SER A 723 -1.90 -5.95 -27.77
C SER A 723 -3.02 -6.99 -27.57
N SER A 724 -3.07 -7.62 -26.39
CA SER A 724 -4.05 -8.65 -26.07
C SER A 724 -5.26 -8.05 -25.34
N PRO A 725 -6.47 -8.59 -25.52
CA PRO A 725 -7.62 -8.23 -24.68
C PRO A 725 -7.34 -8.58 -23.21
N ILE A 726 -7.30 -7.57 -22.35
CA ILE A 726 -7.01 -7.69 -20.91
C ILE A 726 -7.95 -6.79 -20.10
N SER A 727 -7.99 -6.98 -18.79
CA SER A 727 -8.86 -6.21 -17.89
C SER A 727 -8.07 -5.28 -16.97
N ALA A 728 -8.59 -4.07 -16.73
CA ALA A 728 -8.13 -3.16 -15.69
C ALA A 728 -9.19 -3.09 -14.60
N THR A 729 -8.79 -3.36 -13.35
CA THR A 729 -9.67 -3.21 -12.19
C THR A 729 -9.04 -2.24 -11.20
N GLY A 730 -9.78 -1.24 -10.75
CA GLY A 730 -9.36 -0.32 -9.71
C GLY A 730 -9.52 -0.89 -8.29
N ASN A 731 -9.55 -0.01 -7.30
CA ASN A 731 -9.61 -0.27 -5.87
C ASN A 731 -10.75 0.56 -5.20
N GLU A 732 -10.52 1.12 -4.00
CA GLU A 732 -11.52 1.93 -3.28
C GLU A 732 -11.30 3.45 -3.43
N LEU A 733 -10.31 3.86 -4.23
CA LEU A 733 -9.96 5.25 -4.50
C LEU A 733 -10.55 5.71 -5.84
N ALA A 734 -10.54 7.02 -6.08
CA ALA A 734 -10.79 7.60 -7.39
C ALA A 734 -9.61 7.26 -8.36
N ASN A 735 -9.70 6.14 -9.06
CA ASN A 735 -8.69 5.65 -9.97
C ASN A 735 -8.84 6.21 -11.39
N VAL A 736 -7.72 6.20 -12.12
CA VAL A 736 -7.70 6.52 -13.56
C VAL A 736 -7.22 5.31 -14.34
N LEU A 737 -8.12 4.72 -15.13
CA LEU A 737 -7.86 3.51 -15.91
C LEU A 737 -7.73 3.84 -17.41
N TYR A 738 -6.57 3.50 -17.99
CA TYR A 738 -6.24 3.76 -19.39
C TYR A 738 -6.30 2.47 -20.22
N GLY A 739 -7.44 2.21 -20.87
CA GLY A 739 -7.65 1.10 -21.79
C GLY A 739 -7.28 1.41 -23.25
N GLN A 740 -7.22 2.69 -23.63
CA GLN A 740 -7.04 3.11 -25.01
C GLN A 740 -5.66 2.80 -25.62
N ASN A 741 -4.68 2.41 -24.81
CA ASN A 741 -3.27 2.37 -25.21
C ASN A 741 -2.85 1.07 -25.94
N ASN A 742 -3.55 -0.05 -25.73
CA ASN A 742 -3.19 -1.35 -26.34
C ASN A 742 -3.97 -1.68 -27.62
N GLY A 743 -5.02 -0.91 -27.93
CA GLY A 743 -5.88 -1.08 -29.12
C GLY A 743 -6.72 -2.38 -29.14
N ALA A 744 -6.75 -3.15 -28.05
CA ALA A 744 -7.54 -4.36 -27.91
C ALA A 744 -8.98 -4.04 -27.45
N ALA A 745 -9.77 -5.08 -27.17
CA ALA A 745 -11.09 -4.96 -26.55
C ALA A 745 -10.96 -5.25 -25.05
N ASN A 746 -10.78 -4.22 -24.23
CA ASN A 746 -10.49 -4.37 -22.81
C ASN A 746 -11.76 -4.31 -21.95
N ALA A 747 -11.68 -4.84 -20.73
CA ALA A 747 -12.71 -4.61 -19.70
C ALA A 747 -12.14 -3.69 -18.63
N LEU A 748 -12.79 -2.57 -18.35
CA LEU A 748 -12.40 -1.62 -17.30
C LEU A 748 -13.47 -1.60 -16.21
N SER A 749 -13.07 -1.64 -14.94
CA SER A 749 -13.96 -1.57 -13.78
C SER A 749 -13.26 -0.81 -12.66
N GLY A 750 -13.82 0.28 -12.16
CA GLY A 750 -13.16 1.15 -11.19
C GLY A 750 -13.22 0.63 -9.76
N GLY A 751 -14.37 0.07 -9.37
CA GLY A 751 -14.60 -0.36 -8.00
C GLY A 751 -15.27 0.76 -7.21
N LEU A 752 -14.90 0.96 -5.95
CA LEU A 752 -15.47 2.07 -5.17
C LEU A 752 -14.66 3.35 -5.45
N GLY A 753 -15.32 4.51 -5.47
CA GLY A 753 -14.65 5.80 -5.72
C GLY A 753 -15.18 6.49 -6.96
N ASP A 754 -14.79 7.75 -7.18
CA ASP A 754 -15.19 8.49 -8.39
C ASP A 754 -14.13 8.25 -9.48
N ASP A 755 -14.34 7.24 -10.30
CA ASP A 755 -13.34 6.72 -11.23
C ASP A 755 -13.38 7.38 -12.62
N ALA A 756 -12.24 7.36 -13.30
CA ALA A 756 -12.07 7.90 -14.65
C ALA A 756 -11.58 6.84 -15.64
N TYR A 757 -12.38 6.55 -16.67
CA TYR A 757 -12.05 5.61 -17.73
C TYR A 757 -11.64 6.33 -19.01
N TYR A 758 -10.45 6.03 -19.53
CA TYR A 758 -10.09 6.38 -20.90
C TYR A 758 -10.17 5.14 -21.80
N VAL A 759 -11.15 5.13 -22.70
CA VAL A 759 -11.54 3.92 -23.44
C VAL A 759 -11.01 3.89 -24.88
N GLY A 760 -10.69 2.69 -25.35
CA GLY A 760 -10.48 2.33 -26.75
C GLY A 760 -11.77 1.87 -27.43
N VAL A 761 -11.78 1.84 -28.78
CA VAL A 761 -12.99 1.64 -29.62
C VAL A 761 -13.80 0.38 -29.33
N ASN A 762 -13.17 -0.64 -28.72
CA ASN A 762 -13.80 -1.93 -28.42
C ASN A 762 -13.82 -2.25 -26.91
N ASP A 763 -13.51 -1.27 -26.06
CA ASP A 763 -13.50 -1.48 -24.62
C ASP A 763 -14.93 -1.58 -24.07
N VAL A 764 -15.04 -2.18 -22.88
CA VAL A 764 -16.27 -2.28 -22.09
C VAL A 764 -15.97 -1.75 -20.70
N VAL A 765 -16.85 -0.89 -20.17
CA VAL A 765 -16.78 -0.42 -18.78
C VAL A 765 -17.87 -1.13 -17.97
N VAL A 766 -17.51 -1.64 -16.80
CA VAL A 766 -18.37 -2.47 -15.94
C VAL A 766 -18.37 -1.91 -14.51
N GLU A 767 -19.49 -1.26 -14.14
CA GLU A 767 -19.72 -0.71 -12.81
C GLU A 767 -20.92 -1.37 -12.11
N ALA A 768 -20.83 -1.54 -10.79
CA ALA A 768 -21.93 -1.95 -9.94
C ALA A 768 -22.67 -0.74 -9.34
N ALA A 769 -23.84 -1.00 -8.75
CA ALA A 769 -24.63 0.08 -8.18
C ALA A 769 -24.03 0.58 -6.85
N GLY A 770 -23.86 1.90 -6.72
CA GLY A 770 -23.37 2.54 -5.50
C GLY A 770 -21.84 2.57 -5.37
N GLU A 771 -21.14 2.37 -6.49
CA GLU A 771 -19.68 2.32 -6.54
C GLU A 771 -19.02 3.71 -6.59
N GLY A 772 -19.68 4.72 -7.15
CA GLY A 772 -19.24 6.11 -7.04
C GLY A 772 -19.98 7.00 -8.02
N THR A 773 -19.38 8.13 -8.39
CA THR A 773 -19.82 8.92 -9.55
C THR A 773 -18.73 9.00 -10.60
N ASP A 774 -18.87 8.18 -11.62
CA ASP A 774 -17.78 7.88 -12.55
C ASP A 774 -17.84 8.70 -13.82
N ILE A 775 -16.68 8.86 -14.46
CA ILE A 775 -16.54 9.58 -15.71
C ILE A 775 -15.84 8.74 -16.78
N LEU A 776 -16.44 8.73 -17.96
CA LEU A 776 -15.90 8.04 -19.13
C LEU A 776 -15.45 9.05 -20.19
N TYR A 777 -14.21 8.94 -20.64
CA TYR A 777 -13.62 9.76 -21.68
C TYR A 777 -13.55 8.99 -22.99
N SER A 778 -14.20 9.49 -24.05
CA SER A 778 -14.21 8.87 -25.38
C SER A 778 -13.90 9.85 -26.51
N THR A 779 -13.15 9.40 -27.52
CA THR A 779 -12.94 10.11 -28.80
C THR A 779 -13.79 9.57 -29.96
N PHE A 780 -14.71 8.65 -29.68
CA PHE A 780 -15.58 7.99 -30.65
C PHE A 780 -16.98 7.81 -30.06
N ASN A 781 -17.92 7.25 -30.83
CA ASN A 781 -19.28 7.06 -30.36
C ASN A 781 -19.31 6.13 -29.13
N TRP A 782 -20.01 6.53 -28.08
CA TRP A 782 -20.11 5.75 -26.85
C TRP A 782 -21.53 5.74 -26.30
N ALA A 783 -21.94 4.60 -25.76
CA ALA A 783 -23.15 4.46 -24.96
C ALA A 783 -22.76 4.01 -23.56
N LEU A 784 -23.15 4.76 -22.53
CA LEU A 784 -22.82 4.44 -21.14
C LEU A 784 -23.40 3.08 -20.76
N GLY A 785 -22.58 2.24 -20.12
CA GLY A 785 -23.05 1.05 -19.43
C GLY A 785 -23.91 1.43 -18.22
N ALA A 786 -24.64 0.48 -17.63
CA ALA A 786 -25.38 0.75 -16.39
C ALA A 786 -24.43 1.26 -15.29
N ASN A 787 -24.93 2.13 -14.42
CA ASN A 787 -24.21 2.69 -13.26
C ASN A 787 -23.04 3.64 -13.58
N VAL A 788 -22.86 4.09 -14.82
CA VAL A 788 -21.90 5.16 -15.14
C VAL A 788 -22.66 6.48 -15.32
N GLU A 789 -22.26 7.54 -14.61
CA GLU A 789 -23.03 8.79 -14.56
C GLU A 789 -22.58 9.82 -15.59
N ARG A 790 -21.28 9.91 -15.91
CA ARG A 790 -20.75 11.00 -16.73
C ARG A 790 -20.05 10.50 -18.00
N LEU A 791 -20.40 11.10 -19.13
CA LEU A 791 -19.72 10.89 -20.41
C LEU A 791 -19.06 12.17 -20.88
N TYR A 792 -17.77 12.11 -21.19
CA TYR A 792 -16.99 13.21 -21.71
C TYR A 792 -16.48 12.90 -23.12
N LEU A 793 -17.05 13.58 -24.11
CA LEU A 793 -16.64 13.46 -25.50
C LEU A 793 -15.54 14.50 -25.80
N TYR A 794 -14.42 14.02 -26.33
CA TYR A 794 -13.29 14.88 -26.68
C TYR A 794 -12.70 14.48 -28.04
N GLY A 795 -11.75 15.28 -28.53
CA GLY A 795 -11.16 15.08 -29.86
C GLY A 795 -11.72 16.07 -30.88
N SER A 796 -11.75 15.68 -32.16
CA SER A 796 -12.06 16.60 -33.26
C SER A 796 -13.06 16.07 -34.30
N ALA A 797 -13.54 14.83 -34.14
CA ALA A 797 -14.50 14.22 -35.05
C ALA A 797 -15.93 14.33 -34.47
N PRO A 798 -16.97 14.50 -35.30
CA PRO A 798 -18.35 14.37 -34.84
C PRO A 798 -18.58 13.00 -34.22
N VAL A 799 -19.10 12.97 -33.00
CA VAL A 799 -19.38 11.73 -32.27
C VAL A 799 -20.75 11.78 -31.59
N ALA A 800 -21.30 10.61 -31.29
CA ALA A 800 -22.54 10.45 -30.55
C ALA A 800 -22.27 9.90 -29.14
N GLY A 801 -22.88 10.52 -28.13
CA GLY A 801 -22.88 10.05 -26.75
C GLY A 801 -24.30 9.66 -26.33
N THR A 802 -24.46 8.45 -25.82
CA THR A 802 -25.75 7.96 -25.29
C THR A 802 -25.62 7.69 -23.79
N GLY A 803 -26.53 8.23 -22.99
CA GLY A 803 -26.69 7.94 -21.57
C GLY A 803 -27.28 6.55 -21.31
N ASN A 804 -27.54 6.26 -20.04
CA ASN A 804 -28.23 5.08 -19.53
C ASN A 804 -29.50 5.54 -18.77
N ASP A 805 -30.11 4.67 -17.97
CA ASP A 805 -31.36 4.99 -17.26
C ASP A 805 -31.16 5.91 -16.02
N LEU A 806 -29.94 6.36 -15.72
CA LEU A 806 -29.63 7.28 -14.62
C LEU A 806 -29.76 8.74 -15.06
N ALA A 807 -29.70 9.65 -14.09
CA ALA A 807 -29.50 11.08 -14.34
C ALA A 807 -28.04 11.33 -14.77
N ASN A 808 -27.76 11.22 -16.06
CA ASN A 808 -26.42 11.35 -16.61
C ASN A 808 -25.99 12.79 -16.84
N VAL A 809 -24.68 13.01 -16.87
CA VAL A 809 -24.09 14.28 -17.33
C VAL A 809 -23.27 14.02 -18.59
N LEU A 810 -23.70 14.59 -19.71
CA LEU A 810 -23.10 14.38 -21.03
C LEU A 810 -22.39 15.66 -21.50
N TYR A 811 -21.06 15.61 -21.61
CA TYR A 811 -20.22 16.72 -22.07
C TYR A 811 -19.88 16.56 -23.56
N GLY A 812 -20.56 17.35 -24.41
CA GLY A 812 -20.26 17.48 -25.84
C GLY A 812 -19.47 18.76 -26.17
N ASN A 813 -19.59 19.80 -25.34
CA ASN A 813 -19.04 21.14 -25.56
C ASN A 813 -17.50 21.21 -25.73
N GLN A 814 -16.78 20.15 -25.38
CA GLN A 814 -15.32 20.08 -25.42
C GLN A 814 -14.80 19.44 -26.72
N ASN A 815 -15.69 18.84 -27.50
CA ASN A 815 -15.43 18.46 -28.88
C ASN A 815 -16.00 19.56 -29.80
N PRO A 816 -15.16 20.25 -30.59
CA PRO A 816 -15.60 21.37 -31.43
C PRO A 816 -16.46 20.95 -32.64
N ALA A 817 -16.62 19.65 -32.90
CA ALA A 817 -17.50 19.15 -33.95
C ALA A 817 -18.98 19.22 -33.54
N ALA A 818 -19.89 18.97 -34.48
CA ALA A 818 -21.33 18.84 -34.19
C ALA A 818 -21.62 17.44 -33.63
N ASN A 819 -21.82 17.33 -32.32
CA ASN A 819 -22.04 16.06 -31.63
C ASN A 819 -23.55 15.79 -31.45
N VAL A 820 -23.90 14.54 -31.17
CA VAL A 820 -25.27 14.16 -30.81
C VAL A 820 -25.26 13.56 -29.42
N LEU A 821 -25.98 14.18 -28.48
CA LEU A 821 -26.13 13.69 -27.11
C LEU A 821 -27.55 13.15 -26.94
N THR A 822 -27.66 11.91 -26.52
CA THR A 822 -28.92 11.23 -26.17
C THR A 822 -28.79 10.86 -24.70
N GLY A 823 -29.72 11.22 -23.84
CA GLY A 823 -29.73 10.85 -22.43
C GLY A 823 -30.26 9.44 -22.24
N GLY A 824 -31.34 9.29 -21.49
CA GLY A 824 -31.99 8.02 -21.20
C GLY A 824 -33.33 8.17 -20.51
N LEU A 825 -33.53 7.55 -19.34
CA LEU A 825 -34.78 7.62 -18.53
C LEU A 825 -34.60 8.44 -17.23
N GLY A 826 -33.44 9.03 -17.02
CA GLY A 826 -33.16 9.88 -15.86
C GLY A 826 -33.28 11.36 -16.19
N GLY A 827 -33.15 12.22 -15.17
CA GLY A 827 -33.03 13.66 -15.37
C GLY A 827 -31.62 14.03 -15.80
N ASP A 828 -31.40 14.14 -17.10
CA ASP A 828 -30.11 14.25 -17.75
C ASP A 828 -29.65 15.70 -17.91
N ALA A 829 -28.34 15.92 -17.82
CA ALA A 829 -27.70 17.21 -18.00
C ALA A 829 -26.76 17.21 -19.23
N TYR A 830 -27.07 18.02 -20.23
CA TYR A 830 -26.30 18.15 -21.47
C TYR A 830 -25.44 19.41 -21.44
N TYR A 831 -24.13 19.27 -21.61
CA TYR A 831 -23.22 20.40 -21.79
C TYR A 831 -22.87 20.50 -23.28
N VAL A 832 -23.50 21.44 -23.98
CA VAL A 832 -23.53 21.49 -25.45
C VAL A 832 -22.89 22.76 -26.02
N GLY A 833 -22.17 22.61 -27.13
CA GLY A 833 -21.78 23.72 -28.00
C GLY A 833 -22.90 24.10 -28.97
N SER A 834 -22.75 25.25 -29.65
CA SER A 834 -23.78 25.81 -30.55
C SER A 834 -24.20 24.92 -31.73
N ASN A 835 -23.44 23.87 -32.06
CA ASN A 835 -23.73 22.97 -33.17
C ASN A 835 -24.13 21.55 -32.71
N ASP A 836 -24.21 21.30 -31.40
CA ASP A 836 -24.55 19.98 -30.87
C ASP A 836 -26.08 19.75 -30.89
N GLY A 837 -26.49 18.53 -31.20
CA GLY A 837 -27.89 18.10 -31.14
C GLY A 837 -28.17 17.31 -29.86
N ILE A 838 -29.32 17.59 -29.24
CA ILE A 838 -29.88 16.77 -28.14
C ILE A 838 -31.02 15.91 -28.70
N VAL A 839 -31.08 14.65 -28.28
CA VAL A 839 -32.17 13.72 -28.58
C VAL A 839 -32.79 13.29 -27.26
N GLU A 840 -34.02 13.75 -26.97
CA GLU A 840 -34.79 13.39 -25.78
C GLU A 840 -36.26 13.11 -26.09
N VAL A 841 -36.86 12.15 -25.37
CA VAL A 841 -38.26 11.72 -25.57
C VAL A 841 -39.12 12.07 -24.36
N ALA A 842 -40.39 12.38 -24.60
CA ALA A 842 -41.33 12.76 -23.55
C ALA A 842 -41.49 11.68 -22.46
N GLY A 843 -41.48 12.12 -21.19
CA GLY A 843 -41.70 11.28 -20.01
C GLY A 843 -40.46 10.52 -19.53
N GLN A 844 -39.28 10.89 -20.03
CA GLN A 844 -38.02 10.26 -19.70
C GLN A 844 -37.22 10.96 -18.60
N GLY A 845 -37.70 12.03 -17.99
CA GLY A 845 -36.87 12.70 -16.99
C GLY A 845 -37.29 14.12 -16.74
N THR A 846 -36.41 14.86 -16.09
CA THR A 846 -36.47 16.31 -16.04
C THR A 846 -35.07 16.78 -16.37
N ASP A 847 -34.93 17.33 -17.56
CA ASP A 847 -33.67 17.41 -18.28
C ASP A 847 -33.20 18.85 -18.40
N SER A 848 -31.88 19.05 -18.41
CA SER A 848 -31.25 20.37 -18.43
C SER A 848 -30.18 20.46 -19.52
N ALA A 849 -30.28 21.44 -20.41
CA ALA A 849 -29.22 21.79 -21.35
C ALA A 849 -28.46 23.05 -20.90
N TYR A 850 -27.15 22.91 -20.70
CA TYR A 850 -26.19 23.98 -20.45
C TYR A 850 -25.48 24.33 -21.76
N CYS A 851 -25.89 25.45 -22.37
CA CYS A 851 -25.49 25.86 -23.70
C CYS A 851 -24.28 26.81 -23.65
N TYR A 852 -23.24 26.51 -24.44
CA TYR A 852 -22.00 27.30 -24.52
C TYR A 852 -21.97 28.29 -25.71
N GLY A 853 -23.13 28.87 -26.04
CA GLY A 853 -23.33 29.85 -27.12
C GLY A 853 -24.80 29.92 -27.53
N ASP A 854 -25.10 30.57 -28.67
CA ASP A 854 -26.43 30.57 -29.27
C ASP A 854 -26.93 29.12 -29.43
N TYR A 855 -28.16 28.85 -28.97
CA TYR A 855 -28.75 27.51 -29.00
C TYR A 855 -30.26 27.55 -29.25
N THR A 856 -30.72 26.63 -30.09
CA THR A 856 -32.14 26.43 -30.41
C THR A 856 -32.49 24.98 -30.15
N LEU A 857 -33.45 24.74 -29.26
CA LEU A 857 -33.96 23.41 -28.99
C LEU A 857 -34.78 22.93 -30.20
N ALA A 858 -34.50 21.72 -30.69
CA ALA A 858 -35.23 21.19 -31.83
C ALA A 858 -36.67 20.80 -31.45
N THR A 859 -37.58 20.85 -32.43
CA THR A 859 -38.97 20.40 -32.27
C THR A 859 -39.03 18.95 -31.80
N GLY A 860 -39.84 18.69 -30.78
CA GLY A 860 -40.08 17.36 -30.18
C GLY A 860 -39.05 16.91 -29.15
N VAL A 861 -37.99 17.70 -28.89
CA VAL A 861 -36.97 17.38 -27.88
C VAL A 861 -37.50 17.78 -26.50
N SER A 862 -37.65 16.81 -25.60
CA SER A 862 -38.30 17.01 -24.30
C SER A 862 -37.33 17.49 -23.21
N VAL A 863 -36.59 18.58 -23.45
CA VAL A 863 -35.73 19.20 -22.42
C VAL A 863 -36.50 20.32 -21.73
N GLU A 864 -36.70 20.22 -20.42
CA GLU A 864 -37.44 21.23 -19.66
C GLU A 864 -36.62 22.48 -19.36
N TYR A 865 -35.33 22.36 -19.05
CA TYR A 865 -34.50 23.49 -18.61
C TYR A 865 -33.41 23.83 -19.63
N LEU A 866 -33.39 25.07 -20.11
CA LEU A 866 -32.39 25.59 -21.04
C LEU A 866 -31.61 26.74 -20.39
N TYR A 867 -30.30 26.57 -20.23
CA TYR A 867 -29.45 27.50 -19.48
C TYR A 867 -28.27 27.98 -20.33
N LEU A 868 -28.06 29.29 -20.37
CA LEU A 868 -26.83 29.87 -20.93
C LEU A 868 -25.68 29.72 -19.96
N ASN A 869 -24.64 29.01 -20.37
CA ASN A 869 -23.44 28.78 -19.56
C ASN A 869 -22.22 29.49 -20.15
N VAL A 870 -22.43 30.73 -20.58
CA VAL A 870 -21.40 31.69 -21.01
C VAL A 870 -21.60 33.02 -20.27
N THR A 871 -20.65 33.94 -20.43
CA THR A 871 -20.68 35.24 -19.72
C THR A 871 -21.09 36.42 -20.59
N THR A 872 -21.34 36.18 -21.87
CA THR A 872 -21.72 37.20 -22.86
C THR A 872 -23.13 36.95 -23.32
N GLY A 873 -23.85 38.02 -23.67
CA GLY A 873 -25.19 37.92 -24.25
C GLY A 873 -25.28 36.94 -25.43
N GLN A 874 -26.30 36.09 -25.44
CA GLN A 874 -26.60 35.10 -26.49
C GLN A 874 -28.12 34.96 -26.71
N THR A 875 -28.49 34.14 -27.68
CA THR A 875 -29.87 33.74 -27.93
C THR A 875 -30.13 32.32 -27.44
N LEU A 876 -31.16 32.14 -26.59
CA LEU A 876 -31.78 30.84 -26.36
C LEU A 876 -33.17 30.81 -26.99
N THR A 877 -33.47 29.71 -27.65
CA THR A 877 -34.80 29.44 -28.19
C THR A 877 -35.28 28.08 -27.72
N GLY A 878 -36.42 28.04 -27.05
CA GLY A 878 -37.15 26.84 -26.66
C GLY A 878 -37.79 26.15 -27.86
N ASN A 879 -38.82 25.34 -27.61
CA ASN A 879 -39.59 24.64 -28.62
C ASN A 879 -41.09 24.70 -28.31
N GLU A 880 -41.88 23.73 -28.78
CA GLU A 880 -43.34 23.71 -28.58
C GLU A 880 -43.82 23.19 -27.21
N LEU A 881 -42.89 22.95 -26.28
CA LEU A 881 -43.15 22.45 -24.94
C LEU A 881 -42.93 23.55 -23.90
N ALA A 882 -43.49 23.39 -22.71
CA ALA A 882 -43.21 24.29 -21.60
C ALA A 882 -41.73 24.20 -21.17
N ASN A 883 -40.94 25.21 -21.52
CA ASN A 883 -39.52 25.30 -21.25
C ASN A 883 -39.21 26.38 -20.19
N ASN A 884 -38.18 26.14 -19.40
CA ASN A 884 -37.59 27.10 -18.48
C ASN A 884 -36.27 27.61 -19.07
N LEU A 885 -36.31 28.82 -19.62
CA LEU A 885 -35.15 29.47 -20.24
C LEU A 885 -34.51 30.41 -19.21
N ARG A 886 -33.21 30.22 -18.95
CA ARG A 886 -32.41 31.11 -18.13
C ARG A 886 -31.20 31.65 -18.89
N GLY A 887 -31.11 32.97 -18.94
CA GLY A 887 -29.95 33.72 -19.43
C GLY A 887 -28.75 33.70 -18.49
N ASN A 888 -27.79 34.55 -18.80
CA ASN A 888 -26.61 34.91 -18.03
C ASN A 888 -26.65 36.40 -17.69
N ASN A 889 -25.61 36.96 -17.07
CA ASN A 889 -25.62 38.39 -16.69
C ASN A 889 -25.38 39.38 -17.87
N GLY A 890 -25.51 38.92 -19.11
CA GLY A 890 -25.30 39.70 -20.33
C GLY A 890 -26.62 39.91 -21.06
N ASN A 891 -26.66 40.84 -22.01
CA ASN A 891 -27.89 41.15 -22.74
C ASN A 891 -28.32 39.98 -23.63
N ASP A 892 -29.28 39.20 -23.16
CA ASP A 892 -29.74 37.96 -23.77
C ASP A 892 -31.03 38.15 -24.56
N THR A 893 -31.30 37.20 -25.46
CA THR A 893 -32.60 37.06 -26.12
C THR A 893 -33.16 35.67 -25.82
N LEU A 894 -34.22 35.61 -25.02
CA LEU A 894 -34.91 34.37 -24.66
C LEU A 894 -36.23 34.29 -25.43
N ILE A 895 -36.45 33.20 -26.16
CA ILE A 895 -37.62 32.96 -27.00
C ILE A 895 -38.25 31.61 -26.62
N GLY A 896 -39.46 31.61 -26.07
CA GLY A 896 -40.19 30.41 -25.63
C GLY A 896 -40.76 29.59 -26.80
N LEU A 897 -41.58 30.23 -27.64
CA LEU A 897 -42.37 29.71 -28.77
C LEU A 897 -43.82 29.30 -28.40
N GLU A 898 -44.14 28.01 -28.34
CA GLU A 898 -45.46 27.53 -27.91
C GLU A 898 -45.26 26.79 -26.58
N GLY A 899 -46.20 26.87 -25.65
CA GLY A 899 -46.07 26.27 -24.33
C GLY A 899 -46.19 27.31 -23.23
N ASN A 900 -46.22 26.86 -21.97
CA ASN A 900 -46.24 27.76 -20.83
C ASN A 900 -44.80 27.91 -20.33
N ASP A 901 -44.08 28.86 -20.92
CA ASP A 901 -42.64 29.03 -20.73
C ASP A 901 -42.33 29.92 -19.52
N THR A 902 -41.16 29.70 -18.93
CA THR A 902 -40.60 30.57 -17.90
C THR A 902 -39.29 31.16 -18.40
N LEU A 903 -39.24 32.49 -18.55
CA LEU A 903 -38.11 33.21 -19.09
C LEU A 903 -37.48 34.11 -18.02
N ASP A 904 -36.21 33.86 -17.71
CA ASP A 904 -35.42 34.60 -16.72
C ASP A 904 -34.07 35.01 -17.33
N GLY A 905 -33.99 36.25 -17.81
CA GLY A 905 -32.78 36.81 -18.41
C GLY A 905 -31.59 36.88 -17.44
N LYS A 906 -31.85 36.95 -16.12
CA LYS A 906 -30.92 37.45 -15.10
C LYS A 906 -30.65 38.96 -15.29
N LEU A 907 -29.52 39.42 -14.76
CA LEU A 907 -29.08 40.80 -14.93
C LEU A 907 -28.71 41.05 -16.39
N GLY A 908 -29.01 42.23 -16.93
CA GLY A 908 -28.73 42.51 -18.33
C GLY A 908 -29.80 43.42 -18.89
N ALA A 909 -29.71 43.82 -20.16
CA ALA A 909 -30.86 44.39 -20.84
C ALA A 909 -31.41 43.33 -21.78
N ASP A 910 -32.38 42.54 -21.29
CA ASP A 910 -32.78 41.30 -21.94
C ASP A 910 -34.06 41.44 -22.76
N LEU A 911 -34.16 40.64 -23.82
CA LEU A 911 -35.38 40.49 -24.60
C LEU A 911 -36.06 39.16 -24.25
N LEU A 912 -37.21 39.23 -23.59
CA LEU A 912 -37.99 38.07 -23.17
C LEU A 912 -39.27 37.98 -24.02
N ARG A 913 -39.44 36.87 -24.74
CA ARG A 913 -40.60 36.61 -25.61
C ARG A 913 -41.09 35.19 -25.41
N GLY A 914 -42.21 35.01 -24.71
CA GLY A 914 -42.80 33.72 -24.37
C GLY A 914 -43.46 33.11 -25.60
N GLY A 915 -44.51 33.73 -26.13
CA GLY A 915 -45.21 33.27 -27.31
C GLY A 915 -46.56 32.69 -26.94
N ALA A 916 -47.03 31.62 -27.60
CA ALA A 916 -48.37 31.11 -27.34
C ALA A 916 -48.41 30.18 -26.10
N GLY A 917 -49.12 30.57 -25.06
CA GLY A 917 -49.34 29.85 -23.81
C GLY A 917 -49.36 30.81 -22.63
N ASP A 918 -49.60 30.31 -21.42
CA ASP A 918 -49.56 31.16 -20.22
C ASP A 918 -48.11 31.27 -19.71
N ASP A 919 -47.40 32.31 -20.14
CA ASP A 919 -45.97 32.49 -19.92
C ASP A 919 -45.65 33.28 -18.64
N THR A 920 -44.43 33.06 -18.14
CA THR A 920 -43.89 33.75 -16.96
C THR A 920 -42.56 34.43 -17.28
N TYR A 921 -42.48 35.73 -17.01
CA TYR A 921 -41.32 36.57 -17.27
C TYR A 921 -40.73 37.08 -15.95
N THR A 922 -39.40 37.00 -15.79
CA THR A 922 -38.68 37.65 -14.67
C THR A 922 -38.04 38.94 -15.17
N VAL A 923 -38.30 40.05 -14.47
CA VAL A 923 -37.74 41.37 -14.77
C VAL A 923 -36.98 41.88 -13.54
N ASP A 924 -35.67 41.98 -13.65
CA ASP A 924 -34.80 42.41 -12.55
C ASP A 924 -33.81 43.54 -12.92
N ASP A 925 -33.71 43.89 -14.21
CA ASP A 925 -33.03 45.08 -14.71
C ASP A 925 -34.01 46.03 -15.41
N ALA A 926 -33.72 47.34 -15.36
CA ALA A 926 -34.57 48.34 -16.00
C ALA A 926 -34.45 48.34 -17.54
N GLY A 927 -33.45 47.64 -18.08
CA GLY A 927 -33.23 47.42 -19.50
C GLY A 927 -34.04 46.26 -20.09
N ASP A 928 -34.69 45.44 -19.26
CA ASP A 928 -35.48 44.29 -19.72
C ASP A 928 -36.70 44.70 -20.54
N SER A 929 -36.98 43.92 -21.58
CA SER A 929 -38.11 44.10 -22.49
C SER A 929 -38.89 42.79 -22.61
N VAL A 930 -40.12 42.81 -22.08
CA VAL A 930 -41.11 41.74 -22.27
C VAL A 930 -41.95 42.03 -23.51
N VAL A 931 -42.09 41.05 -24.40
CA VAL A 931 -42.88 41.16 -25.63
C VAL A 931 -43.99 40.11 -25.62
N GLU A 932 -45.24 40.59 -25.63
CA GLU A 932 -46.46 39.78 -25.64
C GLU A 932 -47.43 40.22 -26.75
N LEU A 933 -48.01 39.29 -27.51
CA LEU A 933 -48.97 39.60 -28.56
C LEU A 933 -50.41 39.29 -28.15
N PHE A 934 -51.36 39.80 -28.94
CA PHE A 934 -52.78 39.62 -28.63
C PHE A 934 -53.22 38.16 -28.80
N GLY A 935 -53.77 37.57 -27.73
CA GLY A 935 -54.35 36.23 -27.74
C GLY A 935 -53.33 35.10 -27.60
N GLU A 936 -52.14 35.42 -27.10
CA GLU A 936 -51.06 34.48 -26.87
C GLU A 936 -51.16 33.78 -25.50
N GLY A 937 -51.75 34.39 -24.47
CA GLY A 937 -52.01 33.70 -23.21
C GLY A 937 -52.62 34.59 -22.13
N ASN A 938 -52.60 34.11 -20.88
CA ASN A 938 -52.64 34.96 -19.70
C ASN A 938 -51.28 34.94 -19.03
N ASP A 939 -50.57 36.06 -19.11
CA ASP A 939 -49.14 36.09 -18.84
C ASP A 939 -48.82 36.76 -17.51
N CYS A 940 -47.71 36.35 -16.91
CA CYS A 940 -47.28 36.80 -15.60
C CYS A 940 -45.90 37.42 -15.64
N VAL A 941 -45.78 38.67 -15.17
CA VAL A 941 -44.48 39.29 -14.91
C VAL A 941 -44.17 39.23 -13.42
N TYR A 942 -43.03 38.66 -13.06
CA TYR A 942 -42.40 38.82 -11.75
C TYR A 942 -41.36 39.93 -11.84
N SER A 943 -41.56 41.02 -11.11
CA SER A 943 -40.59 42.13 -11.11
C SER A 943 -40.01 42.37 -9.73
N SER A 944 -38.70 42.60 -9.65
CA SER A 944 -38.03 43.11 -8.43
C SER A 944 -37.83 44.63 -8.45
N LEU A 945 -38.30 45.28 -9.52
CA LEU A 945 -38.26 46.71 -9.77
C LEU A 945 -39.68 47.28 -9.80
N SER A 946 -39.79 48.62 -9.80
CA SER A 946 -41.06 49.24 -10.17
C SER A 946 -41.35 48.95 -11.64
N TRP A 947 -42.50 48.36 -11.94
CA TRP A 947 -42.85 47.90 -13.28
C TRP A 947 -44.25 48.34 -13.70
N THR A 948 -44.37 48.61 -14.99
CA THR A 948 -45.64 48.91 -15.66
C THR A 948 -45.89 47.83 -16.70
N LEU A 949 -47.02 47.15 -16.61
CA LEU A 949 -47.39 46.12 -17.59
C LEU A 949 -47.51 46.74 -18.99
N GLY A 950 -46.85 46.10 -19.97
CA GLY A 950 -47.09 46.36 -21.38
C GLY A 950 -48.49 45.89 -21.83
N ALA A 951 -48.86 46.16 -23.08
CA ALA A 951 -50.13 45.68 -23.63
C ALA A 951 -50.20 44.14 -23.62
N ASN A 952 -51.41 43.58 -23.43
CA ASN A 952 -51.68 42.13 -23.40
C ASN A 952 -51.03 41.36 -22.26
N LEU A 953 -50.56 42.04 -21.20
CA LEU A 953 -50.10 41.36 -19.99
C LEU A 953 -51.16 41.53 -18.89
N GLU A 954 -51.54 40.43 -18.24
CA GLU A 954 -52.68 40.39 -17.31
C GLU A 954 -52.26 40.44 -15.84
N ARG A 955 -51.07 39.92 -15.49
CA ARG A 955 -50.65 39.76 -14.09
C ARG A 955 -49.26 40.34 -13.83
N LEU A 956 -49.15 41.08 -12.74
CA LEU A 956 -47.88 41.57 -12.20
C LEU A 956 -47.72 41.12 -10.75
N VAL A 957 -46.61 40.45 -10.46
CA VAL A 957 -46.22 40.05 -9.12
C VAL A 957 -44.97 40.83 -8.72
N LEU A 958 -45.08 41.64 -7.67
CA LEU A 958 -43.92 42.28 -7.07
C LEU A 958 -43.16 41.27 -6.22
N SER A 959 -41.88 41.16 -6.49
CA SER A 959 -40.93 40.31 -5.78
C SER A 959 -39.87 41.16 -5.08
N GLY A 960 -39.06 40.53 -4.23
CA GLY A 960 -38.01 41.21 -3.48
C GLY A 960 -38.48 41.87 -2.18
N SER A 961 -37.71 42.85 -1.71
CA SER A 961 -37.88 43.46 -0.37
C SER A 961 -37.80 44.98 -0.34
N SER A 962 -37.63 45.62 -1.51
CA SER A 962 -37.61 47.07 -1.66
C SER A 962 -39.03 47.58 -1.87
N ALA A 963 -39.32 48.80 -1.39
CA ALA A 963 -40.56 49.50 -1.70
C ALA A 963 -40.57 49.88 -3.19
N ILE A 964 -41.45 49.26 -3.96
CA ILE A 964 -41.56 49.39 -5.43
C ILE A 964 -43.02 49.59 -5.84
N SER A 965 -43.24 49.86 -7.14
CA SER A 965 -44.57 50.15 -7.68
C SER A 965 -44.99 49.12 -8.73
N ALA A 966 -46.23 48.63 -8.61
CA ALA A 966 -46.90 47.85 -9.64
C ALA A 966 -47.92 48.74 -10.35
N THR A 967 -47.79 48.88 -11.67
CA THR A 967 -48.76 49.62 -12.49
C THR A 967 -49.35 48.67 -13.54
N GLY A 968 -50.67 48.57 -13.59
CA GLY A 968 -51.39 47.84 -14.64
C GLY A 968 -51.45 48.60 -15.98
N ASN A 969 -52.32 48.16 -16.87
CA ASN A 969 -52.55 48.66 -18.22
C ASN A 969 -54.05 48.97 -18.42
N GLU A 970 -54.61 48.76 -19.63
CA GLU A 970 -56.03 49.03 -19.92
C GLU A 970 -56.93 47.76 -19.76
N LEU A 971 -56.35 46.64 -19.34
CA LEU A 971 -57.05 45.37 -19.10
C LEU A 971 -57.44 45.27 -17.63
N ALA A 972 -58.33 44.32 -17.31
CA ALA A 972 -58.58 43.91 -15.93
C ALA A 972 -57.35 43.15 -15.40
N ASN A 973 -56.46 43.84 -14.71
CA ASN A 973 -55.21 43.29 -14.22
C ASN A 973 -55.33 42.72 -12.81
N VAL A 974 -54.44 41.76 -12.51
CA VAL A 974 -54.26 41.26 -11.15
C VAL A 974 -52.87 41.64 -10.66
N LEU A 975 -52.80 42.51 -9.66
CA LEU A 975 -51.56 43.03 -9.11
C LEU A 975 -51.31 42.45 -7.70
N TYR A 976 -50.20 41.73 -7.54
CA TYR A 976 -49.79 41.11 -6.29
C TYR A 976 -48.65 41.89 -5.64
N GLY A 977 -48.97 42.71 -4.63
CA GLY A 977 -48.01 43.39 -3.76
C GLY A 977 -47.62 42.57 -2.53
N GLN A 978 -48.52 41.68 -2.07
CA GLN A 978 -48.35 40.87 -0.86
C GLN A 978 -47.09 39.97 -0.83
N ASN A 979 -46.50 39.70 -1.99
CA ASN A 979 -45.29 38.89 -2.12
C ASN A 979 -44.00 39.68 -1.84
N ASN A 980 -44.10 41.01 -1.70
CA ASN A 980 -43.02 41.90 -1.30
C ASN A 980 -43.38 42.55 0.05
N GLY A 981 -42.56 42.31 1.09
CA GLY A 981 -42.84 42.77 2.45
C GLY A 981 -42.65 44.26 2.72
N ALA A 982 -42.28 45.07 1.72
CA ALA A 982 -42.11 46.51 1.84
C ALA A 982 -43.45 47.26 1.78
N ALA A 983 -43.39 48.59 1.76
CA ALA A 983 -44.54 49.44 1.52
C ALA A 983 -44.65 49.75 0.02
N ASN A 984 -45.41 48.94 -0.72
CA ASN A 984 -45.50 49.04 -2.18
C ASN A 984 -46.62 49.99 -2.61
N VAL A 985 -46.57 50.46 -3.86
CA VAL A 985 -47.65 51.25 -4.48
C VAL A 985 -48.26 50.44 -5.62
N LEU A 986 -49.55 50.13 -5.55
CA LEU A 986 -50.28 49.40 -6.59
C LEU A 986 -51.30 50.34 -7.24
N SER A 987 -51.34 50.36 -8.58
CA SER A 987 -52.29 51.15 -9.37
C SER A 987 -52.66 50.36 -10.63
N GLY A 988 -53.94 50.05 -10.83
CA GLY A 988 -54.40 49.17 -11.91
C GLY A 988 -54.55 49.88 -13.24
N GLY A 989 -54.98 51.14 -13.22
CA GLY A 989 -55.15 51.93 -14.44
C GLY A 989 -56.61 51.94 -14.87
N LEU A 990 -56.93 51.53 -16.09
CA LEU A 990 -58.33 51.40 -16.53
C LEU A 990 -58.71 49.93 -16.51
N GLY A 991 -59.93 49.61 -16.09
CA GLY A 991 -60.40 48.22 -16.06
C GLY A 991 -60.96 47.90 -14.69
N ASP A 992 -61.52 46.70 -14.53
CA ASP A 992 -61.94 46.22 -13.20
C ASP A 992 -60.77 45.44 -12.59
N ASP A 993 -59.97 46.11 -11.77
CA ASP A 993 -58.69 45.60 -11.31
C ASP A 993 -58.78 44.89 -9.95
N ALA A 994 -57.85 43.95 -9.74
CA ALA A 994 -57.75 43.18 -8.50
C ALA A 994 -56.40 43.38 -7.81
N TYR A 995 -56.45 43.92 -6.59
CA TYR A 995 -55.27 44.16 -5.75
C TYR A 995 -55.13 43.13 -4.64
N TYR A 996 -53.97 42.49 -4.60
CA TYR A 996 -53.57 41.54 -3.57
C TYR A 996 -52.46 42.17 -2.73
N VAL A 997 -52.84 42.79 -1.62
CA VAL A 997 -51.99 43.74 -0.88
C VAL A 997 -51.20 43.09 0.28
N GLY A 998 -50.04 43.65 0.59
CA GLY A 998 -49.24 43.43 1.79
C GLY A 998 -49.48 44.48 2.89
N VAL A 999 -49.03 44.20 4.12
CA VAL A 999 -49.40 44.94 5.35
C VAL A 999 -49.11 46.46 5.32
N ASN A 1000 -48.19 46.90 4.47
CA ASN A 1000 -47.77 48.29 4.36
C ASN A 1000 -48.06 48.90 2.97
N ASP A 1001 -48.78 48.19 2.11
CA ASP A 1001 -49.03 48.63 0.74
C ASP A 1001 -50.01 49.81 0.67
N VAL A 1002 -49.95 50.53 -0.45
CA VAL A 1002 -50.86 51.62 -0.80
C VAL A 1002 -51.47 51.31 -2.17
N VAL A 1003 -52.79 51.29 -2.25
CA VAL A 1003 -53.53 51.22 -3.53
C VAL A 1003 -53.91 52.64 -3.95
N VAL A 1004 -53.66 52.99 -5.21
CA VAL A 1004 -53.90 54.32 -5.77
C VAL A 1004 -54.80 54.21 -7.00
N GLU A 1005 -56.04 54.68 -6.83
CA GLU A 1005 -57.06 54.77 -7.88
C GLU A 1005 -57.49 56.21 -8.15
N ALA A 1006 -57.66 56.56 -9.42
CA ALA A 1006 -58.31 57.79 -9.85
C ALA A 1006 -59.82 57.58 -10.09
N ALA A 1007 -60.55 58.68 -10.17
CA ALA A 1007 -62.00 58.61 -10.37
C ALA A 1007 -62.36 58.13 -11.79
N GLY A 1008 -63.17 57.08 -11.88
CA GLY A 1008 -63.70 56.55 -13.16
C GLY A 1008 -62.81 55.51 -13.83
N GLU A 1009 -61.90 54.91 -13.08
CA GLU A 1009 -60.93 53.92 -13.55
C GLU A 1009 -61.49 52.49 -13.61
N GLY A 1010 -62.47 52.16 -12.78
CA GLY A 1010 -63.03 50.81 -12.74
C GLY A 1010 -64.06 50.61 -11.66
N THR A 1011 -64.49 49.36 -11.46
CA THR A 1011 -65.00 48.93 -10.16
C THR A 1011 -64.06 47.92 -9.54
N ASP A 1012 -63.22 48.39 -8.65
CA ASP A 1012 -62.03 47.66 -8.25
C ASP A 1012 -62.25 46.84 -6.98
N ILE A 1013 -61.47 45.77 -6.86
CA ILE A 1013 -61.52 44.87 -5.73
C ILE A 1013 -60.16 44.76 -5.05
N LEU A 1014 -60.19 44.91 -3.72
CA LEU A 1014 -59.03 44.76 -2.86
C LEU A 1014 -59.17 43.52 -1.99
N TYR A 1015 -58.17 42.65 -2.07
CA TYR A 1015 -58.05 41.44 -1.26
C TYR A 1015 -57.02 41.66 -0.16
N SER A 1016 -57.42 41.45 1.11
CA SER A 1016 -56.52 41.55 2.26
C SER A 1016 -56.66 40.39 3.25
N THR A 1017 -55.54 39.99 3.86
CA THR A 1017 -55.45 39.02 4.97
C THR A 1017 -55.12 39.66 6.32
N PHE A 1018 -55.11 40.99 6.38
CA PHE A 1018 -54.80 41.79 7.57
C PHE A 1018 -55.77 42.99 7.63
N ASN A 1019 -55.61 43.84 8.63
CA ASN A 1019 -56.49 44.99 8.78
C ASN A 1019 -56.31 45.96 7.62
N TRP A 1020 -57.40 46.37 6.97
CA TRP A 1020 -57.35 47.26 5.82
C TRP A 1020 -58.42 48.35 5.89
N ALA A 1021 -58.05 49.57 5.46
CA ALA A 1021 -58.97 50.66 5.23
C ALA A 1021 -58.92 51.05 3.75
N LEU A 1022 -60.07 51.04 3.07
CA LEU A 1022 -60.13 51.35 1.64
C LEU A 1022 -59.64 52.79 1.38
N GLY A 1023 -58.78 52.94 0.36
CA GLY A 1023 -58.41 54.24 -0.19
C GLY A 1023 -59.59 54.88 -0.91
N ALA A 1024 -59.46 56.16 -1.27
CA ALA A 1024 -60.49 56.82 -2.09
C ALA A 1024 -60.67 56.11 -3.44
N ASN A 1025 -61.90 56.02 -3.93
CA ASN A 1025 -62.27 55.40 -5.22
C ASN A 1025 -62.07 53.87 -5.29
N VAL A 1026 -61.93 53.18 -4.16
CA VAL A 1026 -62.00 51.71 -4.13
C VAL A 1026 -63.36 51.30 -3.55
N GLU A 1027 -64.11 50.46 -4.27
CA GLU A 1027 -65.50 50.15 -3.93
C GLU A 1027 -65.65 48.86 -3.11
N ARG A 1028 -64.77 47.86 -3.32
CA ARG A 1028 -64.93 46.52 -2.73
C ARG A 1028 -63.72 46.09 -1.91
N LEU A 1029 -63.97 45.69 -0.65
CA LEU A 1029 -62.99 45.04 0.21
C LEU A 1029 -63.37 43.59 0.44
N TYR A 1030 -62.44 42.69 0.17
CA TYR A 1030 -62.57 41.27 0.41
C TYR A 1030 -61.56 40.81 1.46
N LEU A 1031 -62.05 40.47 2.64
CA LEU A 1031 -61.23 39.90 3.71
C LEU A 1031 -61.22 38.39 3.54
N TYR A 1032 -60.02 37.83 3.41
CA TYR A 1032 -59.82 36.39 3.26
C TYR A 1032 -58.71 35.89 4.17
N GLY A 1033 -58.52 34.58 4.23
CA GLY A 1033 -57.55 33.95 5.13
C GLY A 1033 -58.23 33.36 6.36
N SER A 1034 -57.51 33.30 7.48
CA SER A 1034 -57.93 32.56 8.68
C SER A 1034 -57.76 33.31 10.00
N ALA A 1035 -57.19 34.51 9.98
CA ALA A 1035 -56.99 35.33 11.17
C ALA A 1035 -58.13 36.36 11.31
N PRO A 1036 -58.56 36.71 12.53
CA PRO A 1036 -59.47 37.84 12.76
C PRO A 1036 -58.88 39.14 12.21
N VAL A 1037 -59.61 39.81 11.33
CA VAL A 1037 -59.16 41.07 10.71
C VAL A 1037 -60.25 42.13 10.71
N ALA A 1038 -59.82 43.40 10.64
CA ALA A 1038 -60.70 44.55 10.55
C ALA A 1038 -60.70 45.15 9.14
N GLY A 1039 -61.87 45.27 8.53
CA GLY A 1039 -62.06 45.97 7.25
C GLY A 1039 -62.82 47.27 7.45
N THR A 1040 -62.25 48.38 6.99
CA THR A 1040 -62.86 49.71 7.05
C THR A 1040 -63.15 50.21 5.63
N GLY A 1041 -64.39 50.62 5.38
CA GLY A 1041 -64.79 51.34 4.18
C GLY A 1041 -64.22 52.76 4.11
N ASN A 1042 -64.59 53.46 3.06
CA ASN A 1042 -64.35 54.87 2.82
C ASN A 1042 -65.70 55.62 2.79
N ASP A 1043 -65.74 56.84 2.22
CA ASP A 1043 -66.98 57.64 2.17
C ASP A 1043 -67.95 57.21 1.04
N LEU A 1044 -67.61 56.17 0.25
CA LEU A 1044 -68.47 55.63 -0.81
C LEU A 1044 -69.46 54.61 -0.23
N ALA A 1045 -70.42 54.18 -1.05
CA ALA A 1045 -71.21 52.99 -0.74
C ALA A 1045 -70.33 51.75 -0.97
N ASN A 1046 -69.71 51.25 0.10
CA ASN A 1046 -68.78 50.13 0.00
C ASN A 1046 -69.48 48.79 0.13
N VAL A 1047 -68.86 47.79 -0.48
CA VAL A 1047 -69.21 46.39 -0.24
C VAL A 1047 -68.06 45.71 0.48
N LEU A 1048 -68.32 45.30 1.73
CA LEU A 1048 -67.34 44.70 2.62
C LEU A 1048 -67.68 43.21 2.81
N TYR A 1049 -66.79 42.34 2.35
CA TYR A 1049 -66.94 40.88 2.46
C TYR A 1049 -66.08 40.34 3.62
N GLY A 1050 -66.73 40.01 4.73
CA GLY A 1050 -66.13 39.29 5.87
C GLY A 1050 -66.42 37.79 5.86
N ASN A 1051 -67.49 37.36 5.19
CA ASN A 1051 -68.01 35.99 5.17
C ASN A 1051 -67.07 34.92 4.58
N GLN A 1052 -65.92 35.32 4.05
CA GLN A 1052 -64.97 34.46 3.32
C GLN A 1052 -63.75 34.14 4.17
N ASN A 1053 -63.61 34.80 5.32
CA ASN A 1053 -62.70 34.45 6.38
C ASN A 1053 -63.52 33.84 7.53
N PRO A 1054 -63.28 32.57 7.93
CA PRO A 1054 -64.05 31.91 8.98
C PRO A 1054 -63.78 32.46 10.40
N ALA A 1055 -62.80 33.35 10.56
CA ALA A 1055 -62.51 34.02 11.83
C ALA A 1055 -63.56 35.08 12.16
N ALA A 1056 -63.53 35.59 13.40
CA ALA A 1056 -64.38 36.68 13.83
C ALA A 1056 -63.84 38.03 13.31
N ASN A 1057 -64.36 38.52 12.19
CA ASN A 1057 -63.88 39.77 11.57
C ASN A 1057 -64.62 40.98 12.13
N VAL A 1058 -64.07 42.18 11.95
CA VAL A 1058 -64.73 43.45 12.29
C VAL A 1058 -64.89 44.27 11.03
N LEU A 1059 -66.12 44.53 10.60
CA LEU A 1059 -66.42 45.38 9.44
C LEU A 1059 -66.93 46.73 9.91
N THR A 1060 -66.36 47.79 9.37
CA THR A 1060 -66.75 49.19 9.61
C THR A 1060 -66.96 49.82 8.24
N GLY A 1061 -68.12 50.40 7.95
CA GLY A 1061 -68.38 51.04 6.67
C GLY A 1061 -67.75 52.42 6.61
N GLY A 1062 -68.57 53.44 6.72
CA GLY A 1062 -68.15 54.82 6.58
C GLY A 1062 -69.31 55.79 6.71
N LEU A 1063 -69.42 56.74 5.78
CA LEU A 1063 -70.57 57.66 5.65
C LEU A 1063 -71.53 57.24 4.52
N GLY A 1064 -71.23 56.13 3.84
CA GLY A 1064 -71.99 55.59 2.74
C GLY A 1064 -73.19 54.77 3.20
N GLY A 1065 -74.02 54.34 2.25
CA GLY A 1065 -74.94 53.24 2.52
C GLY A 1065 -74.19 51.94 2.25
N ASP A 1066 -73.74 51.29 3.31
CA ASP A 1066 -72.77 50.21 3.22
C ASP A 1066 -73.44 48.84 3.28
N ALA A 1067 -72.85 47.90 2.53
CA ALA A 1067 -73.29 46.52 2.47
C ALA A 1067 -72.26 45.58 3.11
N TYR A 1068 -72.65 44.96 4.22
CA TYR A 1068 -71.83 43.99 4.96
C TYR A 1068 -72.23 42.57 4.59
N TYR A 1069 -71.29 41.78 4.12
CA TYR A 1069 -71.47 40.33 3.90
C TYR A 1069 -70.75 39.59 5.03
N VAL A 1070 -71.50 39.12 6.01
CA VAL A 1070 -70.97 38.64 7.31
C VAL A 1070 -71.24 37.15 7.54
N GLY A 1071 -70.27 36.47 8.14
CA GLY A 1071 -70.44 35.15 8.76
C GLY A 1071 -70.92 35.24 10.21
N SER A 1072 -71.26 34.09 10.80
CA SER A 1072 -71.86 34.01 12.14
C SER A 1072 -71.02 34.56 13.30
N ASN A 1073 -69.71 34.75 13.09
CA ASN A 1073 -68.79 35.25 14.13
C ASN A 1073 -68.32 36.69 13.87
N ASP A 1074 -68.81 37.35 12.82
CA ASP A 1074 -68.35 38.69 12.44
C ASP A 1074 -69.06 39.79 13.22
N GLY A 1075 -68.31 40.84 13.58
CA GLY A 1075 -68.83 42.06 14.18
C GLY A 1075 -68.97 43.18 13.15
N ILE A 1076 -70.08 43.92 13.21
CA ILE A 1076 -70.25 45.17 12.49
C ILE A 1076 -70.09 46.34 13.47
N VAL A 1077 -69.37 47.39 13.07
CA VAL A 1077 -69.23 48.63 13.82
C VAL A 1077 -69.83 49.75 12.99
N GLU A 1078 -71.00 50.23 13.41
CA GLU A 1078 -71.71 51.32 12.74
C GLU A 1078 -72.26 52.34 13.73
N VAL A 1079 -72.14 53.63 13.38
CA VAL A 1079 -72.56 54.76 14.24
C VAL A 1079 -73.81 55.42 13.69
N ALA A 1080 -74.69 55.86 14.58
CA ALA A 1080 -75.93 56.52 14.21
C ALA A 1080 -75.73 57.73 13.28
N GLY A 1081 -76.50 57.76 12.18
CA GLY A 1081 -76.54 58.87 11.21
C GLY A 1081 -75.52 58.76 10.09
N GLN A 1082 -74.88 57.61 9.92
CA GLN A 1082 -73.85 57.37 8.92
C GLN A 1082 -74.35 56.81 7.59
N GLY A 1083 -75.58 56.36 7.47
CA GLY A 1083 -76.02 55.75 6.23
C GLY A 1083 -77.39 55.12 6.35
N THR A 1084 -77.71 54.30 5.37
CA THR A 1084 -78.74 53.27 5.50
C THR A 1084 -78.05 51.97 5.16
N ASP A 1085 -77.90 51.12 6.16
CA ASP A 1085 -76.90 50.07 6.16
C ASP A 1085 -77.56 48.69 6.14
N SER A 1086 -76.95 47.78 5.41
CA SER A 1086 -77.49 46.43 5.19
C SER A 1086 -76.47 45.35 5.55
N ALA A 1087 -76.87 44.47 6.46
CA ALA A 1087 -76.12 43.26 6.80
C ALA A 1087 -76.74 42.02 6.15
N TYR A 1088 -76.00 41.42 5.23
CA TYR A 1088 -76.30 40.14 4.60
C TYR A 1088 -75.57 39.02 5.36
N CYS A 1089 -76.32 38.28 6.17
CA CYS A 1089 -75.82 37.30 7.10
C CYS A 1089 -75.81 35.90 6.48
N TYR A 1090 -74.66 35.22 6.54
CA TYR A 1090 -74.45 33.88 5.97
C TYR A 1090 -74.56 32.72 6.98
N GLY A 1091 -75.31 32.93 8.06
CA GLY A 1091 -75.60 31.94 9.10
C GLY A 1091 -76.32 32.59 10.27
N ASP A 1092 -76.36 31.91 11.42
CA ASP A 1092 -76.88 32.48 12.67
C ASP A 1092 -76.16 33.81 12.99
N TYR A 1093 -76.91 34.88 13.24
CA TYR A 1093 -76.33 36.21 13.46
C TYR A 1093 -77.08 37.01 14.53
N THR A 1094 -76.33 37.69 15.39
CA THR A 1094 -76.85 38.57 16.44
C THR A 1094 -76.20 39.94 16.29
N LEU A 1095 -77.02 40.96 16.11
CA LEU A 1095 -76.55 42.34 16.07
C LEU A 1095 -76.09 42.76 17.47
N ALA A 1096 -74.86 43.27 17.58
CA ALA A 1096 -74.35 43.72 18.87
C ALA A 1096 -75.07 44.99 19.36
N THR A 1097 -75.12 45.17 20.68
CA THR A 1097 -75.70 46.37 21.30
C THR A 1097 -75.04 47.65 20.80
N GLY A 1098 -75.84 48.63 20.39
CA GLY A 1098 -75.41 49.95 19.93
C GLY A 1098 -75.01 50.05 18.46
N VAL A 1099 -75.02 48.94 17.71
CA VAL A 1099 -74.67 48.91 16.28
C VAL A 1099 -75.85 49.42 15.46
N SER A 1100 -75.64 50.50 14.70
CA SER A 1100 -76.69 51.20 13.93
C SER A 1100 -76.90 50.61 12.53
N VAL A 1101 -77.16 49.31 12.42
CA VAL A 1101 -77.56 48.68 11.14
C VAL A 1101 -79.09 48.61 11.08
N GLU A 1102 -79.71 49.21 10.06
CA GLU A 1102 -81.17 49.21 9.92
C GLU A 1102 -81.71 47.88 9.38
N TYR A 1103 -81.01 47.26 8.43
CA TYR A 1103 -81.50 46.10 7.69
C TYR A 1103 -80.65 44.86 7.90
N LEU A 1104 -81.27 43.82 8.45
CA LEU A 1104 -80.66 42.51 8.66
C LEU A 1104 -81.37 41.47 7.80
N TYR A 1105 -80.59 40.83 6.93
CA TYR A 1105 -81.07 39.84 5.97
C TYR A 1105 -80.35 38.51 6.17
N LEU A 1106 -81.08 37.42 6.33
CA LEU A 1106 -80.51 36.08 6.14
C LEU A 1106 -80.29 35.84 4.65
N ASN A 1107 -79.02 35.74 4.24
CA ASN A 1107 -78.63 35.51 2.85
C ASN A 1107 -78.18 34.06 2.60
N VAL A 1108 -78.95 33.14 3.19
CA VAL A 1108 -78.85 31.69 3.01
C VAL A 1108 -80.23 31.13 2.68
N THR A 1109 -80.30 29.85 2.31
CA THR A 1109 -81.57 29.20 1.91
C THR A 1109 -82.09 28.21 2.96
N THR A 1110 -81.37 28.04 4.06
CA THR A 1110 -81.70 27.13 5.16
C THR A 1110 -82.11 27.93 6.39
N GLY A 1111 -82.99 27.37 7.21
CA GLY A 1111 -83.43 28.00 8.45
C GLY A 1111 -82.26 28.41 9.36
N GLN A 1112 -82.23 29.66 9.83
CA GLN A 1112 -81.21 30.20 10.75
C GLN A 1112 -81.85 31.08 11.83
N THR A 1113 -81.03 31.49 12.80
CA THR A 1113 -81.38 32.46 13.83
C THR A 1113 -80.87 33.85 13.46
N LEU A 1114 -81.77 34.85 13.44
CA LEU A 1114 -81.42 36.25 13.28
C LEU A 1114 -81.92 37.03 14.51
N THR A 1115 -81.03 37.73 15.19
CA THR A 1115 -81.37 38.51 16.38
C THR A 1115 -80.97 39.97 16.21
N GLY A 1116 -81.92 40.87 16.44
CA GLY A 1116 -81.73 42.32 16.47
C GLY A 1116 -80.97 42.78 17.71
N ASN A 1117 -81.04 44.06 18.02
CA ASN A 1117 -80.47 44.67 19.22
C ASN A 1117 -81.50 45.58 19.91
N GLU A 1118 -81.06 46.63 20.61
CA GLU A 1118 -81.95 47.56 21.33
C GLU A 1118 -82.53 48.70 20.46
N LEU A 1119 -82.26 48.68 19.16
CA LEU A 1119 -82.71 49.67 18.19
C LEU A 1119 -83.85 49.11 17.34
N ALA A 1120 -84.58 49.99 16.65
CA ALA A 1120 -85.59 49.55 15.70
C ALA A 1120 -84.93 48.88 14.48
N ASN A 1121 -84.98 47.56 14.42
CA ASN A 1121 -84.39 46.77 13.35
C ASN A 1121 -85.44 46.22 12.37
N ASN A 1122 -85.04 46.09 11.11
CA ASN A 1122 -85.79 45.33 10.11
C ASN A 1122 -85.12 43.97 9.92
N LEU A 1123 -85.75 42.92 10.46
CA LEU A 1123 -85.28 41.55 10.36
C LEU A 1123 -86.11 40.81 9.31
N ARG A 1124 -85.42 40.20 8.36
CA ARG A 1124 -86.06 39.38 7.35
C ARG A 1124 -85.39 38.01 7.23
N GLY A 1125 -86.21 36.98 7.41
CA GLY A 1125 -85.90 35.58 7.16
C GLY A 1125 -85.69 35.26 5.69
N ASN A 1126 -85.39 34.00 5.43
CA ASN A 1126 -85.22 33.40 4.12
C ASN A 1126 -86.39 32.47 3.79
N ASN A 1127 -86.13 31.34 3.12
CA ASN A 1127 -87.17 30.38 2.73
C ASN A 1127 -87.17 29.09 3.58
N GLY A 1128 -86.30 29.02 4.58
CA GLY A 1128 -86.22 27.93 5.55
C GLY A 1128 -86.90 28.31 6.86
N ASN A 1129 -87.02 27.34 7.76
CA ASN A 1129 -87.63 27.55 9.07
C ASN A 1129 -86.72 28.40 9.97
N ASP A 1130 -86.97 29.70 10.01
CA ASP A 1130 -86.12 30.68 10.66
C ASP A 1130 -86.54 30.97 12.11
N THR A 1131 -85.62 31.49 12.90
CA THR A 1131 -85.90 32.07 14.23
C THR A 1131 -85.49 33.53 14.22
N LEU A 1132 -86.45 34.45 14.25
CA LEU A 1132 -86.22 35.89 14.26
C LEU A 1132 -86.54 36.44 15.65
N THR A 1133 -85.64 37.22 16.23
CA THR A 1133 -85.84 37.84 17.56
C THR A 1133 -85.50 39.32 17.53
N GLY A 1134 -86.46 40.20 17.85
CA GLY A 1134 -86.29 41.66 17.85
C GLY A 1134 -85.44 42.16 19.02
N LEU A 1135 -85.77 41.71 20.24
CA LEU A 1135 -85.25 42.18 21.53
C LEU A 1135 -85.91 43.46 22.02
N ASP A 1136 -85.19 44.57 22.19
CA ASP A 1136 -85.77 45.85 22.63
C ASP A 1136 -85.90 46.73 21.38
N GLY A 1137 -87.04 47.34 21.10
CA GLY A 1137 -87.14 48.11 19.85
C GLY A 1137 -88.57 48.33 19.43
N ASN A 1138 -88.78 48.94 18.27
CA ASN A 1138 -90.04 48.77 17.56
C ASN A 1138 -89.67 48.04 16.28
N ASP A 1139 -89.62 46.73 16.37
CA ASP A 1139 -89.01 45.90 15.35
C ASP A 1139 -90.00 45.48 14.28
N THR A 1140 -89.49 45.23 13.09
CA THR A 1140 -90.25 44.62 12.01
C THR A 1140 -89.62 43.29 11.65
N LEU A 1141 -90.31 42.21 11.97
CA LEU A 1141 -89.88 40.84 11.73
C LEU A 1141 -90.73 40.23 10.62
N SER A 1142 -90.08 39.67 9.60
CA SER A 1142 -90.73 38.94 8.49
C SER A 1142 -90.09 37.58 8.29
N GLY A 1143 -90.81 36.49 8.58
CA GLY A 1143 -90.33 35.10 8.43
C GLY A 1143 -90.15 34.68 6.98
N ALA A 1144 -91.07 35.13 6.12
CA ALA A 1144 -91.12 34.89 4.68
C ALA A 1144 -91.68 33.52 4.28
N LEU A 1145 -90.87 32.52 3.89
CA LEU A 1145 -91.36 31.16 3.62
C LEU A 1145 -90.74 30.23 4.64
N GLY A 1146 -91.50 29.30 5.21
CA GLY A 1146 -90.95 28.38 6.20
C GLY A 1146 -91.93 28.21 7.35
N ALA A 1147 -91.64 27.26 8.24
CA ALA A 1147 -92.31 27.24 9.55
C ALA A 1147 -91.43 28.01 10.53
N ASP A 1148 -91.70 29.30 10.66
CA ASP A 1148 -90.81 30.26 11.30
C ASP A 1148 -91.19 30.51 12.76
N VAL A 1149 -90.23 30.97 13.56
CA VAL A 1149 -90.41 31.39 14.95
C VAL A 1149 -90.03 32.85 15.06
N LEU A 1150 -91.01 33.73 15.24
CA LEU A 1150 -90.79 35.17 15.40
C LEU A 1150 -91.09 35.56 16.85
N ASP A 1151 -90.16 36.28 17.47
CA ASP A 1151 -90.27 36.84 18.82
C ASP A 1151 -89.96 38.35 18.77
N GLY A 1152 -90.97 39.21 18.96
CA GLY A 1152 -90.80 40.66 18.93
C GLY A 1152 -89.94 41.13 20.10
N GLY A 1153 -90.33 40.77 21.31
CA GLY A 1153 -89.61 41.08 22.54
C GLY A 1153 -90.26 42.24 23.29
N GLN A 1154 -89.57 43.38 23.40
CA GLN A 1154 -89.97 44.55 24.15
C GLN A 1154 -90.18 45.72 23.18
N GLY A 1155 -91.34 46.36 23.27
CA GLY A 1155 -91.70 47.52 22.47
C GLY A 1155 -92.82 47.18 21.50
N ASN A 1156 -93.09 48.04 20.53
CA ASN A 1156 -94.25 47.86 19.67
C ASN A 1156 -93.81 47.21 18.36
N ASP A 1157 -93.93 45.89 18.31
CA ASP A 1157 -93.36 45.10 17.23
C ASP A 1157 -94.39 44.77 16.14
N THR A 1158 -93.91 44.58 14.92
CA THR A 1158 -94.70 44.07 13.80
C THR A 1158 -94.14 42.74 13.35
N LEU A 1159 -94.92 41.68 13.53
CA LEU A 1159 -94.56 40.31 13.18
C LEU A 1159 -95.42 39.83 12.02
N ALA A 1160 -94.77 39.49 10.91
CA ALA A 1160 -95.39 38.81 9.77
C ALA A 1160 -94.70 37.45 9.58
N GLY A 1161 -95.40 36.36 9.94
CA GLY A 1161 -94.88 35.00 9.76
C GLY A 1161 -94.55 34.73 8.29
N GLY A 1162 -95.53 34.95 7.42
CA GLY A 1162 -95.38 34.76 5.99
C GLY A 1162 -96.18 33.56 5.55
N LEU A 1163 -95.58 32.68 4.76
CA LEU A 1163 -96.20 31.45 4.28
C LEU A 1163 -95.56 30.24 4.96
N GLY A 1164 -96.36 29.48 5.69
CA GLY A 1164 -95.98 28.27 6.41
C GLY A 1164 -96.67 28.23 7.77
N ASN A 1165 -96.37 27.23 8.59
CA ASN A 1165 -97.00 27.16 9.92
C ASN A 1165 -96.08 27.85 10.92
N ASP A 1166 -96.32 29.13 11.15
CA ASP A 1166 -95.41 29.98 11.92
C ASP A 1166 -95.77 30.01 13.40
N THR A 1167 -94.80 30.40 14.24
CA THR A 1167 -94.99 30.67 15.66
C THR A 1167 -94.64 32.12 15.92
N LEU A 1168 -95.64 32.93 16.26
CA LEU A 1168 -95.49 34.36 16.47
C LEU A 1168 -95.68 34.70 17.95
N THR A 1169 -94.69 35.38 18.54
CA THR A 1169 -94.71 35.87 19.92
C THR A 1169 -94.44 37.37 19.91
N GLY A 1170 -95.41 38.19 20.32
CA GLY A 1170 -95.27 39.66 20.33
C GLY A 1170 -94.32 40.08 21.45
N GLY A 1171 -94.66 39.70 22.68
CA GLY A 1171 -93.85 40.00 23.86
C GLY A 1171 -94.54 41.06 24.73
N ASN A 1172 -93.79 42.06 25.20
CA ASN A 1172 -94.35 43.18 25.95
C ASN A 1172 -94.40 44.42 25.07
N GLY A 1173 -95.60 44.94 24.87
CA GLY A 1173 -95.83 46.19 24.15
C GLY A 1173 -97.16 46.13 23.46
N ALA A 1174 -97.41 47.07 22.54
CA ALA A 1174 -98.58 47.01 21.68
C ALA A 1174 -98.17 46.40 20.34
N ASP A 1175 -98.31 45.08 20.24
CA ASP A 1175 -97.77 44.31 19.12
C ASP A 1175 -98.79 44.13 18.00
N ILE A 1176 -98.27 43.99 16.78
CA ILE A 1176 -99.03 43.74 15.55
C ILE A 1176 -98.66 42.37 15.01
N PHE A 1177 -99.62 41.44 15.07
CA PHE A 1177 -99.54 40.16 14.37
C PHE A 1177 -100.20 40.31 13.00
N ARG A 1178 -99.38 40.39 11.96
CA ARG A 1178 -99.80 40.72 10.60
C ARG A 1178 -100.02 39.46 9.77
N PHE A 1179 -101.24 39.32 9.26
CA PHE A 1179 -101.65 38.28 8.32
C PHE A 1179 -101.92 38.90 6.95
N ASP A 1180 -100.93 38.81 6.08
CA ASP A 1180 -100.96 39.38 4.71
C ASP A 1180 -100.65 38.36 3.61
N THR A 1181 -100.63 37.07 3.95
CA THR A 1181 -100.42 35.94 3.03
C THR A 1181 -101.67 35.07 2.86
N ALA A 1182 -101.65 34.16 1.89
CA ALA A 1182 -102.81 33.33 1.54
C ALA A 1182 -103.15 32.31 2.65
N LEU A 1183 -104.41 32.27 3.11
CA LEU A 1183 -104.85 31.41 4.21
C LEU A 1183 -104.93 29.92 3.81
N ASP A 1184 -104.43 29.02 4.66
CA ASP A 1184 -104.58 27.57 4.52
C ASP A 1184 -104.57 26.86 5.89
N ALA A 1185 -105.58 26.04 6.17
CA ALA A 1185 -105.75 25.38 7.47
C ALA A 1185 -104.74 24.26 7.78
N THR A 1186 -103.81 23.95 6.87
CA THR A 1186 -102.85 22.85 7.01
C THR A 1186 -101.40 23.26 6.82
N ILE A 1187 -101.16 24.18 5.88
CA ILE A 1187 -99.81 24.59 5.51
C ILE A 1187 -99.55 26.08 5.73
N ASN A 1188 -100.55 26.86 6.17
CA ASN A 1188 -100.41 28.25 6.57
C ASN A 1188 -101.27 28.56 7.81
N LEU A 1189 -101.05 27.76 8.86
CA LEU A 1189 -101.77 27.80 10.13
C LEU A 1189 -100.82 28.23 11.25
N ASP A 1190 -100.94 29.48 11.66
CA ASP A 1190 -99.97 30.10 12.58
C ASP A 1190 -100.35 29.91 14.04
N ALA A 1191 -99.36 29.66 14.89
CA ALA A 1191 -99.47 29.64 16.33
C ALA A 1191 -99.10 31.01 16.90
N VAL A 1192 -100.09 31.75 17.39
CA VAL A 1192 -99.86 33.02 18.07
C VAL A 1192 -99.78 32.76 19.57
N ILE A 1193 -98.59 32.97 20.13
CA ILE A 1193 -98.28 32.74 21.53
C ILE A 1193 -98.23 34.09 22.26
N GLY A 1194 -98.77 34.13 23.47
CA GLY A 1194 -98.63 35.30 24.34
C GLY A 1194 -99.56 36.49 24.06
N PHE A 1195 -100.43 36.43 23.05
CA PHE A 1195 -101.36 37.52 22.70
C PHE A 1195 -102.12 38.11 23.90
N SER A 1196 -101.97 39.42 24.10
CA SER A 1196 -102.67 40.26 25.08
C SER A 1196 -103.82 40.99 24.41
N SER A 1197 -105.07 40.63 24.71
CA SER A 1197 -106.27 41.32 24.21
C SER A 1197 -106.48 42.74 24.79
N VAL A 1198 -105.46 43.31 25.43
CA VAL A 1198 -105.47 44.67 25.97
C VAL A 1198 -104.50 45.55 25.20
N ASP A 1199 -103.36 45.01 24.78
CA ASP A 1199 -102.28 45.75 24.16
C ASP A 1199 -102.06 45.37 22.69
N ASP A 1200 -102.27 44.10 22.33
CA ASP A 1200 -101.94 43.56 21.02
C ASP A 1200 -103.10 43.64 20.02
N SER A 1201 -102.75 43.60 18.73
CA SER A 1201 -103.72 43.57 17.65
C SER A 1201 -103.33 42.60 16.54
N PHE A 1202 -104.36 41.97 15.96
CA PHE A 1202 -104.25 41.27 14.70
C PHE A 1202 -104.47 42.23 13.55
N GLN A 1203 -103.53 42.29 12.62
CA GLN A 1203 -103.66 43.04 11.39
C GLN A 1203 -103.99 42.09 10.24
N LEU A 1204 -105.17 42.26 9.65
CA LEU A 1204 -105.71 41.41 8.60
C LEU A 1204 -105.75 42.19 7.28
N GLU A 1205 -105.02 41.73 6.28
CA GLU A 1205 -104.99 42.40 4.98
C GLU A 1205 -106.28 42.13 4.18
N ASN A 1206 -107.02 43.18 3.79
CA ASN A 1206 -108.30 43.04 3.07
C ASN A 1206 -108.16 42.31 1.71
N GLY A 1207 -106.96 42.31 1.12
CA GLY A 1207 -106.65 41.55 -0.09
C GLY A 1207 -106.70 40.03 0.12
N ILE A 1208 -106.46 39.58 1.35
CA ILE A 1208 -106.54 38.17 1.77
C ILE A 1208 -107.92 37.89 2.36
N PHE A 1209 -108.36 38.72 3.31
CA PHE A 1209 -109.64 38.62 4.00
C PHE A 1209 -110.73 39.37 3.23
N THR A 1210 -110.98 38.94 1.99
CA THR A 1210 -111.73 39.69 0.95
C THR A 1210 -113.15 40.15 1.30
N SER A 1211 -113.80 39.54 2.29
CA SER A 1211 -115.13 39.92 2.76
C SER A 1211 -115.08 41.02 3.83
N LEU A 1212 -113.92 41.21 4.47
CA LEU A 1212 -113.62 42.32 5.37
C LEU A 1212 -113.21 43.55 4.56
N THR A 1213 -114.18 44.18 3.89
CA THR A 1213 -113.92 45.32 2.97
C THR A 1213 -113.76 46.67 3.68
N GLN A 1214 -114.07 46.77 4.97
CA GLN A 1214 -113.94 48.00 5.75
C GLN A 1214 -112.58 48.02 6.46
N THR A 1215 -111.74 48.98 6.12
CA THR A 1215 -110.45 49.20 6.80
C THR A 1215 -110.62 49.89 8.15
N GLY A 1216 -109.69 49.62 9.08
CA GLY A 1216 -109.75 50.03 10.48
C GLY A 1216 -110.22 48.90 11.39
N THR A 1217 -110.68 49.23 12.60
CA THR A 1217 -111.17 48.25 13.58
C THR A 1217 -112.29 47.38 13.01
N LEU A 1218 -112.22 46.07 13.22
CA LEU A 1218 -113.22 45.11 12.72
C LEU A 1218 -114.64 45.51 13.15
N ALA A 1219 -115.60 45.36 12.24
CA ALA A 1219 -117.01 45.62 12.54
C ALA A 1219 -117.50 44.68 13.66
N ALA A 1220 -118.22 45.22 14.65
CA ALA A 1220 -118.63 44.48 15.85
C ALA A 1220 -119.52 43.24 15.57
N GLY A 1221 -120.19 43.20 14.41
CA GLY A 1221 -120.99 42.06 13.97
C GLY A 1221 -120.24 41.07 13.09
N SER A 1222 -118.91 41.21 12.95
CA SER A 1222 -118.09 40.32 12.11
C SER A 1222 -117.22 39.34 12.87
N LEU A 1223 -117.20 39.44 14.20
CA LEU A 1223 -116.54 38.47 15.07
C LEU A 1223 -117.60 37.69 15.83
N VAL A 1224 -117.54 36.37 15.74
CA VAL A 1224 -118.30 35.46 16.58
C VAL A 1224 -117.37 34.66 17.49
N ILE A 1225 -117.75 34.56 18.76
CA ILE A 1225 -117.07 33.72 19.74
C ILE A 1225 -117.84 32.40 19.85
N GLY A 1226 -117.26 31.32 19.35
CA GLY A 1226 -117.91 30.02 19.25
C GLY A 1226 -117.28 29.10 18.21
N THR A 1227 -117.98 28.02 17.85
CA THR A 1227 -117.44 26.98 16.95
C THR A 1227 -117.93 27.10 15.50
N ALA A 1228 -118.79 28.07 15.17
CA ALA A 1228 -119.34 28.31 13.84
C ALA A 1228 -119.98 29.70 13.73
N ALA A 1229 -120.14 30.21 12.50
CA ALA A 1229 -120.92 31.42 12.18
C ALA A 1229 -122.40 31.26 12.55
N LEU A 1230 -123.03 32.34 13.02
CA LEU A 1230 -124.42 32.37 13.50
C LEU A 1230 -125.35 33.20 12.59
N ASP A 1231 -124.83 34.28 12.00
CA ASP A 1231 -125.52 35.10 11.01
C ASP A 1231 -124.60 35.52 9.87
N ALA A 1232 -125.16 36.05 8.78
CA ALA A 1232 -124.45 36.24 7.51
C ALA A 1232 -123.30 37.27 7.51
N ASN A 1233 -122.99 37.90 8.65
CA ASN A 1233 -121.90 38.86 8.76
C ASN A 1233 -120.72 38.34 9.60
N ASP A 1234 -120.82 37.14 10.17
CA ASP A 1234 -119.82 36.53 11.06
C ASP A 1234 -118.60 35.99 10.28
N TYR A 1235 -117.77 36.88 9.75
CA TYR A 1235 -116.62 36.52 8.92
C TYR A 1235 -115.41 35.98 9.69
N LEU A 1236 -115.25 36.31 10.97
CA LEU A 1236 -114.21 35.76 11.85
C LEU A 1236 -114.85 34.98 12.98
N ILE A 1237 -114.37 33.76 13.19
CA ILE A 1237 -114.87 32.83 14.20
C ILE A 1237 -113.71 32.48 15.13
N TYR A 1238 -113.84 32.80 16.41
CA TYR A 1238 -112.87 32.38 17.43
C TYR A 1238 -113.49 31.33 18.35
N ASP A 1239 -112.96 30.12 18.29
CA ASP A 1239 -113.29 29.07 19.24
C ASP A 1239 -112.44 29.21 20.49
N SER A 1240 -112.98 29.93 21.48
CA SER A 1240 -112.34 30.12 22.79
C SER A 1240 -111.97 28.82 23.52
N THR A 1241 -112.58 27.67 23.18
CA THR A 1241 -112.28 26.40 23.86
C THR A 1241 -111.06 25.69 23.29
N THR A 1242 -110.78 25.87 21.99
CA THR A 1242 -109.65 25.25 21.30
C THR A 1242 -108.55 26.25 20.95
N GLY A 1243 -108.85 27.56 21.00
CA GLY A 1243 -107.97 28.64 20.58
C GLY A 1243 -107.98 28.88 19.06
N ALA A 1244 -108.75 28.13 18.29
CA ALA A 1244 -108.75 28.20 16.84
C ALA A 1244 -109.44 29.48 16.33
N LEU A 1245 -108.79 30.18 15.39
CA LEU A 1245 -109.31 31.34 14.70
C LEU A 1245 -109.53 31.00 13.22
N PHE A 1246 -110.76 31.20 12.78
CA PHE A 1246 -111.19 30.90 11.42
C PHE A 1246 -111.67 32.16 10.72
N TYR A 1247 -111.48 32.16 9.41
CA TYR A 1247 -112.11 33.09 8.49
C TYR A 1247 -113.15 32.35 7.65
N ASP A 1248 -114.40 32.80 7.73
CA ASP A 1248 -115.50 32.33 6.90
C ASP A 1248 -115.84 33.39 5.84
N PRO A 1249 -115.45 33.21 4.57
CA PRO A 1249 -115.65 34.24 3.55
C PRO A 1249 -117.11 34.57 3.27
N ASP A 1250 -118.05 33.63 3.45
CA ASP A 1250 -119.47 33.89 3.17
C ASP A 1250 -120.26 34.38 4.39
N GLY A 1251 -119.58 34.38 5.55
CA GLY A 1251 -120.04 34.85 6.85
C GLY A 1251 -121.18 34.04 7.44
N ASN A 1252 -121.82 33.11 6.73
CA ASN A 1252 -123.07 32.47 7.18
C ASN A 1252 -122.92 30.99 7.56
N GLY A 1253 -121.71 30.44 7.51
CA GLY A 1253 -121.39 29.06 7.89
C GLY A 1253 -121.80 28.00 6.86
N ALA A 1254 -122.29 28.38 5.67
CA ALA A 1254 -122.58 27.44 4.58
C ALA A 1254 -121.35 27.14 3.71
N GLY A 1255 -120.40 28.08 3.66
CA GLY A 1255 -119.06 27.91 3.08
C GLY A 1255 -118.09 27.23 4.04
N GLY A 1256 -116.99 26.68 3.51
CA GLY A 1256 -115.93 26.14 4.35
C GLY A 1256 -115.11 27.26 4.97
N ALA A 1257 -115.19 27.43 6.29
CA ALA A 1257 -114.31 28.34 7.02
C ALA A 1257 -112.87 27.80 7.04
N VAL A 1258 -111.89 28.68 6.85
CA VAL A 1258 -110.46 28.33 6.86
C VAL A 1258 -109.88 28.74 8.20
N GLN A 1259 -109.33 27.78 8.94
CA GLN A 1259 -108.54 28.08 10.12
C GLN A 1259 -107.23 28.69 9.67
N PHE A 1260 -106.83 29.84 10.22
CA PHE A 1260 -105.58 30.48 9.83
C PHE A 1260 -104.67 30.79 11.02
N ALA A 1261 -105.21 30.78 12.24
CA ALA A 1261 -104.40 30.87 13.43
C ALA A 1261 -104.91 29.98 14.57
N VAL A 1262 -104.00 29.66 15.49
CA VAL A 1262 -104.25 29.03 16.78
C VAL A 1262 -103.69 29.96 17.85
N LEU A 1263 -104.53 30.36 18.78
CA LEU A 1263 -104.17 31.16 19.94
C LEU A 1263 -104.25 30.35 21.22
N SER A 1264 -103.90 30.97 22.35
CA SER A 1264 -104.23 30.45 23.68
C SER A 1264 -105.75 30.34 23.88
N THR A 1265 -106.21 29.31 24.61
CA THR A 1265 -107.64 29.12 24.92
C THR A 1265 -108.15 30.16 25.91
N ASN A 1266 -109.44 30.49 25.83
CA ASN A 1266 -110.18 31.41 26.71
C ASN A 1266 -109.70 32.87 26.70
N LEU A 1267 -109.11 33.33 25.59
CA LEU A 1267 -108.83 34.76 25.40
C LEU A 1267 -110.14 35.53 25.27
N ALA A 1268 -110.19 36.72 25.87
CA ALA A 1268 -111.37 37.59 25.85
C ALA A 1268 -111.39 38.48 24.59
N LEU A 1269 -111.28 37.85 23.41
CA LEU A 1269 -111.23 38.58 22.15
C LEU A 1269 -112.53 39.33 21.84
N THR A 1270 -112.36 40.53 21.29
CA THR A 1270 -113.40 41.42 20.80
C THR A 1270 -113.05 41.89 19.39
N ASN A 1271 -113.98 42.58 18.74
CA ASN A 1271 -113.70 43.19 17.44
C ASN A 1271 -112.63 44.29 17.50
N LEU A 1272 -112.26 44.79 18.69
CA LEU A 1272 -111.24 45.82 18.86
C LEU A 1272 -109.82 45.26 18.69
N ASP A 1273 -109.64 43.96 18.90
CA ASP A 1273 -108.36 43.25 18.78
C ASP A 1273 -107.96 42.97 17.31
N PHE A 1274 -108.81 43.33 16.35
CA PHE A 1274 -108.61 43.11 14.92
C PHE A 1274 -108.66 44.42 14.16
N VAL A 1275 -107.63 44.68 13.36
CA VAL A 1275 -107.51 45.81 12.45
C VAL A 1275 -107.43 45.27 11.03
N VAL A 1276 -108.37 45.69 10.19
CA VAL A 1276 -108.34 45.38 8.76
C VAL A 1276 -107.55 46.47 8.04
N THR A 1277 -106.50 46.09 7.33
CA THR A 1277 -105.71 47.03 6.51
C THR A 1277 -106.08 46.96 5.04
#